data_AF-Q4DUB1-F1
#
_entry.id   AF-Q4DUB1-F1
#
_cell.length_a   1.000
_cell.length_b   1.000
_cell.length_c   1.000
_cell.angle_alpha   90.00
_cell.angle_beta   90.00
_cell.angle_gamma   90.00
#
_symmetry.space_group_name_H-M   'P 1'
#
loop_
_entity.id
_entity.type
_entity.pdbx_description
1 polymer ?
#
loop_
_entity_poly.entity_id
_entity_poly.type
_entity_poly.pdbx_seq_one_letter_code
_entity_poly.pdbx_strand_id
1 'polypeptide(L)'
;MLSHIDRVELYNFKSYAGNVTIGPLKDFTCIVGPNGAGKSNLMDALCFVLSPSATTTLRGKDATDLIHRGAQRKECAVTAVFCHTTPISPAAAAAAATATTTAAGQGRDTEISFTRAVDQRGKITHKINGEPVDDRKYLAAMSKFNVGTRVNNFLVFQHEVEAIAQKKARELTDLLEQVSGSAELREEYNRCKKAHELANQELTTASAEKRDAVVALNQMRLHKKEAEKYEEVLRRIGEERRDEALVQLFYVESNLERQKQELHTFTEKLTALEKSIASDEDIRKMKREYAEKHKTYLEELKKIRKEADTLREKHNTLERIKVSLNHLKRQHEVKRHGLDNLMKTENVQSREVQRIEEQLQQQKAILMAFDERCKKEDEEHTTLSGSLTAEQLSEYRQLRKEAECETVVLRQQMERIRRQQHSLVEGQKQCTIAIENVRSQKQELQQGVQRSNERVAELKNRMNDLQDTVQELTSNISQKRADLSQKEKRNREREVELARIQEQLHELRFIKENDKHGSRMAGALQALRALYGVRGRLVDLCTIPNDKYRHAVTVALGKNLEAVVVDTTETAISCVRYLKEQRLPPMTFLPLDSVKGKEVNDRLRTFGGTCKPVVDVIRYDTAIETAVQYALGQTLVCNGMAEAKHVAYGSEDGERFKVVTVDGSVLMRNGAVQGGLASIQSRARKWDEKKYEDLRAARDRLLNDAAGGSEAEMARTQCELRDMEARLEFTHGRIKVIAAELQATEQKVSNMNREMKNQENEERTIEKRHSTYESELRRCLHELQEKHGSIMQVEERIFSEFQRRVNIPNILELESHEAQILRERAEKRQQMQLLVHKLEISLEAEHKRIGMQSIEDLRGACVRLEEEIQQCERDLAAYSEIVKTAEKKQSQSRDSVSEAKVQLDLLEADIRQQSRTSEQELGKLAQARRGVTALQAACDTLRLQRMNILRRCQMEEIVLPLKPVEARGVKRSRAAESGALTQSEPFVLPEDAPAAAPTKQSQPSQPHRSVATREAQVVVDFSDLPEPLKEAASDRTHLAAYKQRTETLLENLQRAAESLAPNLKAASRFAGSEDRLGSSSAHLEEAREKVNKAYSEFSKVKELRTQRFMETFEKIAENVDRVYRELTLSTRAHAVHGSAYLSLENVEEPYLAGTRYHATPPLKRYMPMELLSGGERSMAALALLFAVHAVSPTPFFVLDEVDAALDAGNVEKLANYMRKNCNTTQFIVISLKDQLYHVADLLVGVLKNKQKETSSILTMDLRGYPF
;
A
#
# COMPACT_ATOMS: atom_id res chain seq x y z
N MET A 1 42.05 19.41 -46.95
CA MET A 1 41.79 20.01 -45.61
C MET A 1 40.78 21.15 -45.73
N LEU A 2 40.21 21.63 -44.61
CA LEU A 2 39.49 22.92 -44.54
C LEU A 2 40.39 24.07 -44.08
N SER A 3 41.31 23.78 -43.15
CA SER A 3 42.23 24.74 -42.53
C SER A 3 43.59 24.09 -42.34
N HIS A 4 44.69 24.83 -42.53
CA HIS A 4 46.05 24.39 -42.24
C HIS A 4 46.91 25.58 -41.78
N ILE A 5 48.07 25.30 -41.17
CA ILE A 5 49.09 26.32 -40.86
C ILE A 5 49.99 26.47 -42.09
N ASP A 6 50.03 27.67 -42.69
CA ASP A 6 50.99 27.97 -43.77
C ASP A 6 52.36 28.32 -43.18
N ARG A 7 52.42 29.26 -42.23
CA ARG A 7 53.70 29.74 -41.68
C ARG A 7 53.61 30.17 -40.22
N VAL A 8 54.75 30.05 -39.55
CA VAL A 8 54.96 30.54 -38.18
C VAL A 8 56.01 31.64 -38.23
N GLU A 9 55.71 32.80 -37.65
CA GLU A 9 56.61 33.94 -37.57
C GLU A 9 57.00 34.16 -36.11
N LEU A 10 58.30 34.11 -35.83
CA LEU A 10 58.88 34.27 -34.50
C LEU A 10 59.59 35.62 -34.41
N TYR A 11 59.35 36.36 -33.33
CA TYR A 11 60.11 37.57 -32.99
C TYR A 11 60.69 37.44 -31.58
N ASN A 12 62.02 37.41 -31.47
CA ASN A 12 62.75 37.32 -30.19
C ASN A 12 62.27 36.19 -29.25
N PHE A 13 61.87 35.02 -29.77
CA PHE A 13 61.33 33.93 -28.96
C PHE A 13 62.42 32.90 -28.57
N LYS A 14 62.68 32.76 -27.26
CA LYS A 14 63.65 31.83 -26.65
C LYS A 14 65.06 31.87 -27.27
N SER A 15 65.36 31.03 -28.25
CA SER A 15 66.66 30.98 -28.95
C SER A 15 66.62 31.65 -30.33
N TYR A 16 65.46 32.06 -30.82
CA TYR A 16 65.30 32.79 -32.08
C TYR A 16 65.37 34.29 -31.80
N ALA A 17 66.33 34.99 -32.39
CA ALA A 17 66.53 36.43 -32.22
C ALA A 17 66.20 37.20 -33.51
N GLY A 18 65.60 38.37 -33.37
CA GLY A 18 65.02 39.08 -34.51
C GLY A 18 63.79 38.35 -35.07
N ASN A 19 63.43 38.65 -36.32
CA ASN A 19 62.35 37.96 -37.03
C ASN A 19 62.87 36.67 -37.67
N VAL A 20 62.20 35.54 -37.41
CA VAL A 20 62.45 34.24 -38.04
C VAL A 20 61.12 33.66 -38.52
N THR A 21 60.97 33.55 -39.85
CA THR A 21 59.77 32.96 -40.48
C THR A 21 60.02 31.50 -40.85
N ILE A 22 59.02 30.66 -40.64
CA ILE A 22 59.09 29.20 -40.82
C ILE A 22 57.90 28.78 -41.67
N GLY A 23 58.18 28.44 -42.92
CA GLY A 23 57.19 28.06 -43.92
C GLY A 23 57.68 28.36 -45.35
N PRO A 24 56.82 28.22 -46.37
CA PRO A 24 55.45 27.70 -46.26
C PRO A 24 55.45 26.21 -45.97
N LEU A 25 54.83 25.80 -44.86
CA LEU A 25 54.70 24.42 -44.38
C LEU A 25 53.92 23.56 -45.39
N LYS A 26 54.01 22.23 -45.25
CA LYS A 26 53.35 21.26 -46.14
C LYS A 26 52.59 20.22 -45.32
N ASP A 27 51.79 19.41 -46.01
CA ASP A 27 50.87 18.43 -45.43
C ASP A 27 51.58 17.42 -44.51
N PHE A 28 52.79 16.98 -44.86
CA PHE A 28 53.73 16.35 -43.93
C PHE A 28 55.03 17.18 -43.87
N THR A 29 55.24 17.88 -42.76
CA THR A 29 56.49 18.61 -42.47
C THR A 29 57.26 17.93 -41.33
N CYS A 30 58.55 17.64 -41.54
CA CYS A 30 59.42 17.09 -40.50
C CYS A 30 60.55 18.08 -40.11
N ILE A 31 60.67 18.34 -38.81
CA ILE A 31 61.64 19.24 -38.19
C ILE A 31 62.82 18.41 -37.66
N VAL A 32 64.01 18.67 -38.17
CA VAL A 32 65.22 17.88 -37.90
C VAL A 32 66.37 18.77 -37.43
N GLY A 33 67.41 18.17 -36.85
CA GLY A 33 68.62 18.87 -36.42
C GLY A 33 69.25 18.27 -35.16
N PRO A 34 70.49 18.66 -34.82
CA PRO A 34 71.21 18.10 -33.68
C PRO A 34 70.55 18.45 -32.34
N ASN A 35 70.87 17.66 -31.32
CA ASN A 35 70.31 17.86 -29.99
C ASN A 35 70.80 19.17 -29.36
N GLY A 36 69.89 19.90 -28.71
CA GLY A 36 70.15 21.25 -28.23
C GLY A 36 70.18 22.35 -29.31
N ALA A 37 69.84 22.07 -30.57
CA ALA A 37 69.82 23.08 -31.65
C ALA A 37 68.70 24.14 -31.51
N GLY A 38 67.60 23.78 -30.81
CA GLY A 38 66.41 24.61 -30.67
C GLY A 38 65.12 23.99 -31.22
N LYS A 39 65.14 22.74 -31.71
CA LYS A 39 63.96 22.04 -32.27
C LYS A 39 62.71 22.21 -31.40
N SER A 40 62.79 21.83 -30.13
CA SER A 40 61.66 21.86 -29.20
C SER A 40 61.24 23.27 -28.77
N ASN A 41 62.07 24.31 -28.99
CA ASN A 41 61.63 25.70 -28.82
C ASN A 41 60.63 26.14 -29.92
N LEU A 42 60.62 25.48 -31.09
CA LEU A 42 59.60 25.69 -32.11
C LEU A 42 58.26 25.06 -31.68
N MET A 43 58.30 23.89 -31.04
CA MET A 43 57.11 23.31 -30.43
C MET A 43 56.55 24.18 -29.30
N ASP A 44 57.42 24.72 -28.44
CA ASP A 44 57.03 25.69 -27.41
C ASP A 44 56.40 26.96 -28.00
N ALA A 45 56.85 27.42 -29.18
CA ALA A 45 56.27 28.57 -29.88
C ALA A 45 54.87 28.26 -30.44
N LEU A 46 54.69 27.09 -31.06
CA LEU A 46 53.38 26.60 -31.50
C LEU A 46 52.42 26.44 -30.31
N CYS A 47 52.87 25.81 -29.22
CA CYS A 47 52.07 25.70 -27.99
C CYS A 47 51.73 27.06 -27.38
N PHE A 48 52.64 28.03 -27.40
CA PHE A 48 52.40 29.39 -26.88
C PHE A 48 51.25 30.10 -27.61
N VAL A 49 51.17 30.00 -28.94
CA VAL A 49 50.06 30.57 -29.72
C VAL A 49 48.78 29.74 -29.57
N LEU A 50 48.89 28.42 -29.67
CA LEU A 50 47.75 27.55 -29.94
C LEU A 50 47.03 27.01 -28.70
N SER A 51 47.68 27.03 -27.52
CA SER A 51 47.08 26.57 -26.26
C SER A 51 46.13 27.64 -25.67
N PRO A 52 44.96 27.27 -25.10
CA PRO A 52 44.18 28.17 -24.26
C PRO A 52 44.97 28.69 -23.05
N SER A 53 45.82 27.86 -22.44
CA SER A 53 46.68 28.22 -21.31
C SER A 53 48.13 28.36 -21.75
N ALA A 54 48.56 29.61 -21.96
CA ALA A 54 49.86 29.94 -22.56
C ALA A 54 51.08 29.65 -21.66
N THR A 55 50.90 29.41 -20.36
CA THR A 55 51.99 29.24 -19.39
C THR A 55 52.07 27.84 -18.78
N THR A 56 50.95 27.13 -18.62
CA THR A 56 50.89 25.87 -17.86
C THR A 56 51.60 24.69 -18.53
N THR A 57 51.63 24.65 -19.86
CA THR A 57 52.26 23.57 -20.66
C THR A 57 53.65 23.92 -21.21
N LEU A 58 54.16 25.14 -20.98
CA LEU A 58 55.45 25.54 -21.53
C LEU A 58 56.63 25.24 -20.60
N ARG A 59 57.78 24.95 -21.20
CA ARG A 59 59.08 24.85 -20.51
C ARG A 59 59.56 26.26 -20.09
N GLY A 60 59.06 26.77 -18.97
CA GLY A 60 59.39 28.07 -18.35
C GLY A 60 58.49 28.31 -17.14
N LYS A 61 58.89 29.17 -16.19
CA LYS A 61 58.02 29.52 -15.04
C LYS A 61 57.26 30.81 -15.29
N ASP A 62 57.95 31.81 -15.81
CA ASP A 62 57.40 33.14 -16.03
C ASP A 62 57.30 33.43 -17.52
N ALA A 63 56.29 34.21 -17.95
CA ALA A 63 56.11 34.55 -19.37
C ALA A 63 57.33 35.32 -19.94
N THR A 64 58.11 35.98 -19.10
CA THR A 64 59.38 36.65 -19.43
C THR A 64 60.48 35.67 -19.86
N ASP A 65 60.44 34.39 -19.47
CA ASP A 65 61.40 33.35 -19.90
C ASP A 65 61.29 33.04 -21.41
N LEU A 66 60.18 33.44 -22.04
CA LEU A 66 59.95 33.30 -23.48
C LEU A 66 60.72 34.34 -24.31
N ILE A 67 61.16 35.44 -23.69
CA ILE A 67 61.88 36.53 -24.35
C ILE A 67 63.36 36.13 -24.53
N HIS A 68 63.86 36.20 -25.76
CA HIS A 68 65.25 35.89 -26.09
C HIS A 68 66.21 36.77 -25.28
N ARG A 69 67.17 36.13 -24.59
CA ARG A 69 68.03 36.79 -23.58
C ARG A 69 68.81 37.98 -24.15
N GLY A 70 69.33 37.86 -25.38
CA GLY A 70 70.08 38.89 -26.10
C GLY A 70 69.23 39.89 -26.89
N ALA A 71 67.90 39.89 -26.77
CA ALA A 71 67.03 40.80 -27.52
C ALA A 71 67.22 42.27 -27.08
N GLN A 72 67.46 43.17 -28.04
CA GLN A 72 67.61 44.62 -27.79
C GLN A 72 66.33 45.25 -27.23
N ARG A 73 65.16 44.76 -27.65
CA ARG A 73 63.87 45.06 -27.04
C ARG A 73 63.44 43.86 -26.21
N LYS A 74 63.05 44.09 -24.95
CA LYS A 74 62.53 43.06 -24.03
C LYS A 74 61.06 42.75 -24.34
N GLU A 75 60.81 42.26 -25.54
CA GLU A 75 59.50 41.86 -26.04
C GLU A 75 59.68 40.63 -26.95
N CYS A 76 58.72 39.71 -26.96
CA CYS A 76 58.68 38.61 -27.92
C CYS A 76 57.27 38.42 -28.48
N ALA A 77 57.17 37.95 -29.72
CA ALA A 77 55.90 37.61 -30.35
C ALA A 77 56.03 36.32 -31.15
N VAL A 78 54.92 35.59 -31.25
CA VAL A 78 54.76 34.46 -32.18
C VAL A 78 53.44 34.64 -32.91
N THR A 79 53.47 34.54 -34.23
CA THR A 79 52.29 34.52 -35.11
C THR A 79 52.18 33.16 -35.77
N ALA A 80 51.00 32.53 -35.73
CA ALA A 80 50.65 31.44 -36.63
C ALA A 80 49.70 31.97 -37.71
N VAL A 81 50.04 31.74 -38.98
CA VAL A 81 49.19 32.11 -40.13
C VAL A 81 48.45 30.87 -40.61
N PHE A 82 47.12 30.97 -40.63
CA PHE A 82 46.22 29.93 -41.08
C PHE A 82 45.62 30.26 -42.44
N CYS A 83 45.60 29.29 -43.34
CA CYS A 83 44.90 29.38 -44.62
C CYS A 83 43.63 28.53 -44.56
N HIS A 84 42.47 29.15 -44.82
CA HIS A 84 41.17 28.48 -44.87
C HIS A 84 40.61 28.44 -46.30
N THR A 85 40.34 27.22 -46.77
CA THR A 85 39.76 26.92 -48.10
C THR A 85 38.25 26.79 -47.95
N THR A 86 37.50 27.77 -48.45
CA THR A 86 36.03 27.69 -48.45
C THR A 86 35.55 26.84 -49.63
N PRO A 87 34.73 25.79 -49.41
CA PRO A 87 34.23 24.95 -50.48
C PRO A 87 33.20 25.70 -51.34
N ILE A 88 33.55 25.95 -52.61
CA ILE A 88 32.68 26.61 -53.58
C ILE A 88 31.49 25.68 -53.89
N SER A 89 30.26 26.19 -53.79
CA SER A 89 29.08 25.39 -54.12
C SER A 89 29.03 25.06 -55.63
N PRO A 90 28.50 23.89 -56.04
CA PRO A 90 28.45 23.52 -57.46
C PRO A 90 27.65 24.51 -58.33
N ALA A 91 26.67 25.22 -57.74
CA ALA A 91 25.95 26.29 -58.42
C ALA A 91 26.82 27.53 -58.70
N ALA A 92 27.75 27.88 -57.80
CA ALA A 92 28.68 28.99 -58.01
C ALA A 92 29.79 28.63 -59.01
N ALA A 93 30.25 27.37 -59.01
CA ALA A 93 31.22 26.87 -59.99
C ALA A 93 30.67 26.94 -61.43
N ALA A 94 29.39 26.61 -61.63
CA ALA A 94 28.75 26.72 -62.95
C ALA A 94 28.66 28.16 -63.47
N ALA A 95 28.37 29.14 -62.61
CA ALA A 95 28.27 30.55 -63.01
C ALA A 95 29.62 31.17 -63.42
N ALA A 96 30.72 30.74 -62.79
CA ALA A 96 32.06 31.23 -63.09
C ALA A 96 32.58 30.79 -64.48
N ALA A 97 32.11 29.65 -65.00
CA ALA A 97 32.55 29.09 -66.28
C ALA A 97 32.16 29.94 -67.51
N THR A 98 31.22 30.88 -67.37
CA THR A 98 30.71 31.74 -68.46
C THR A 98 31.45 33.07 -68.64
N ALA A 99 32.42 33.41 -67.79
CA ALA A 99 33.15 34.69 -67.86
C ALA A 99 34.51 34.53 -68.56
N THR A 100 34.58 34.93 -69.84
CA THR A 100 35.79 34.75 -70.68
C THR A 100 36.84 35.84 -70.39
N THR A 101 37.61 35.69 -69.31
CA THR A 101 38.77 36.58 -69.03
C THR A 101 39.94 35.83 -68.39
N THR A 102 41.16 36.15 -68.81
CA THR A 102 42.38 35.40 -68.48
C THR A 102 42.93 35.69 -67.09
N ALA A 103 42.51 34.90 -66.10
CA ALA A 103 43.20 34.72 -64.83
C ALA A 103 43.09 33.25 -64.37
N ALA A 104 44.19 32.65 -63.92
CA ALA A 104 44.18 31.26 -63.45
C ALA A 104 43.38 31.15 -62.14
N GLY A 105 42.30 30.37 -62.17
CA GLY A 105 41.32 30.27 -61.07
C GLY A 105 41.83 29.51 -59.84
N GLN A 106 42.65 30.16 -59.03
CA GLN A 106 42.88 29.75 -57.63
C GLN A 106 41.69 30.18 -56.76
N GLY A 107 41.33 29.37 -55.77
CA GLY A 107 40.34 29.74 -54.77
C GLY A 107 40.80 30.95 -53.95
N ARG A 108 39.86 31.72 -53.39
CA ARG A 108 40.20 32.75 -52.39
C ARG A 108 40.52 32.08 -51.06
N ASP A 109 41.76 31.64 -50.93
CA ASP A 109 42.34 31.28 -49.64
C ASP A 109 42.29 32.49 -48.72
N THR A 110 41.65 32.33 -47.56
CA THR A 110 41.61 33.40 -46.56
C THR A 110 42.70 33.16 -45.53
N GLU A 111 43.78 33.95 -45.60
CA GLU A 111 44.79 34.03 -44.55
C GLU A 111 44.20 34.72 -43.31
N ILE A 112 44.33 34.08 -42.15
CA ILE A 112 44.13 34.73 -40.83
C ILE A 112 45.36 34.48 -39.96
N SER A 113 45.95 35.56 -39.45
CA SER A 113 47.12 35.53 -38.58
C SER A 113 46.72 35.69 -37.11
N PHE A 114 47.13 34.74 -36.29
CA PHE A 114 46.92 34.74 -34.84
C PHE A 114 48.24 35.02 -34.14
N THR A 115 48.43 36.23 -33.61
CA THR A 115 49.64 36.61 -32.87
C THR A 115 49.41 36.61 -31.37
N ARG A 116 50.36 36.06 -30.63
CA ARG A 116 50.46 36.18 -29.17
C ARG A 116 51.82 36.80 -28.82
N ALA A 117 51.84 37.79 -27.93
CA ALA A 117 53.06 38.54 -27.62
C ALA A 117 53.18 38.85 -26.12
N VAL A 118 54.42 38.88 -25.62
CA VAL A 118 54.77 39.15 -24.22
C VAL A 118 55.61 40.42 -24.14
N ASP A 119 55.25 41.32 -23.23
CA ASP A 119 56.03 42.52 -22.92
C ASP A 119 57.08 42.29 -21.82
N GLN A 120 57.92 43.31 -21.58
CA GLN A 120 58.96 43.31 -20.53
C GLN A 120 58.44 43.16 -19.09
N ARG A 121 57.11 43.19 -18.87
CA ARG A 121 56.45 42.98 -17.58
C ARG A 121 55.81 41.58 -17.47
N GLY A 122 55.99 40.73 -18.48
CA GLY A 122 55.34 39.42 -18.56
C GLY A 122 53.86 39.48 -18.98
N LYS A 123 53.35 40.64 -19.41
CA LYS A 123 51.95 40.76 -19.84
C LYS A 123 51.78 40.14 -21.22
N ILE A 124 50.91 39.14 -21.29
CA ILE A 124 50.49 38.51 -22.55
C ILE A 124 49.44 39.38 -23.25
N THR A 125 49.56 39.50 -24.56
CA THR A 125 48.63 40.22 -25.45
C THR A 125 48.29 39.39 -26.67
N HIS A 126 47.05 39.50 -27.15
CA HIS A 126 46.52 38.75 -28.29
C HIS A 126 46.22 39.68 -29.46
N LYS A 127 46.47 39.22 -30.68
CA LYS A 127 46.08 39.92 -31.91
C LYS A 127 45.54 38.95 -32.96
N ILE A 128 44.58 39.42 -33.76
CA ILE A 128 44.12 38.74 -34.97
C ILE A 128 44.32 39.73 -36.13
N ASN A 129 44.99 39.32 -37.20
CA ASN A 129 45.30 40.17 -38.36
C ASN A 129 45.96 41.52 -37.97
N GLY A 130 46.79 41.49 -36.92
CA GLY A 130 47.47 42.67 -36.36
C GLY A 130 46.66 43.50 -35.37
N GLU A 131 45.32 43.40 -35.36
CA GLU A 131 44.47 44.14 -34.41
C GLU A 131 44.49 43.49 -33.01
N PRO A 132 44.62 44.27 -31.91
CA PRO A 132 44.60 43.74 -30.56
C PRO A 132 43.20 43.29 -30.14
N VAL A 133 43.09 42.10 -29.54
CA VAL A 133 41.81 41.49 -29.17
C VAL A 133 41.83 40.93 -27.75
N ASP A 134 40.65 40.82 -27.13
CA ASP A 134 40.47 40.13 -25.86
C ASP A 134 40.60 38.60 -26.02
N ASP A 135 41.08 37.91 -24.98
CA ASP A 135 41.38 36.48 -24.98
C ASP A 135 40.15 35.62 -25.36
N ARG A 136 38.96 35.97 -24.84
CA ARG A 136 37.70 35.30 -25.21
C ARG A 136 37.40 35.38 -26.70
N LYS A 137 37.71 36.50 -27.36
CA LYS A 137 37.52 36.67 -28.81
C LYS A 137 38.60 35.96 -29.61
N TYR A 138 39.83 35.89 -29.09
CA TYR A 138 40.94 35.13 -29.68
C TYR A 138 40.61 33.64 -29.73
N LEU A 139 40.23 33.04 -28.59
CA LEU A 139 39.83 31.63 -28.50
C LEU A 139 38.55 31.34 -29.30
N ALA A 140 37.55 32.23 -29.28
CA ALA A 140 36.33 32.07 -30.09
C ALA A 140 36.59 32.19 -31.61
N ALA A 141 37.66 32.88 -32.03
CA ALA A 141 38.09 32.89 -33.43
C ALA A 141 38.84 31.60 -33.78
N MET A 142 39.76 31.12 -32.94
CA MET A 142 40.46 29.84 -33.12
C MET A 142 39.51 28.63 -33.17
N SER A 143 38.46 28.65 -32.36
CA SER A 143 37.41 27.63 -32.32
C SER A 143 36.74 27.40 -33.68
N LYS A 144 36.62 28.44 -34.53
CA LYS A 144 36.10 28.33 -35.91
C LYS A 144 37.00 27.52 -36.85
N PHE A 145 38.27 27.34 -36.50
CA PHE A 145 39.24 26.53 -37.23
C PHE A 145 39.36 25.11 -36.65
N ASN A 146 38.48 24.71 -35.71
CA ASN A 146 38.58 23.49 -34.90
C ASN A 146 39.87 23.41 -34.05
N VAL A 147 40.45 24.55 -33.66
CA VAL A 147 41.63 24.61 -32.77
C VAL A 147 41.19 25.04 -31.37
N GLY A 148 41.58 24.27 -30.34
CA GLY A 148 41.31 24.59 -28.93
C GLY A 148 39.83 24.56 -28.52
N THR A 149 38.96 23.89 -29.28
CA THR A 149 37.51 23.88 -29.08
C THR A 149 37.08 23.27 -27.73
N ARG A 150 37.71 22.16 -27.33
CA ARG A 150 37.44 21.45 -26.05
C ARG A 150 38.68 20.81 -25.42
N VAL A 151 39.57 20.21 -26.22
CA VAL A 151 40.75 19.48 -25.71
C VAL A 151 41.98 19.71 -26.60
N ASN A 152 43.16 19.86 -26.00
CA ASN A 152 44.43 20.17 -26.69
C ASN A 152 45.13 18.94 -27.32
N ASN A 153 44.39 17.93 -27.79
CA ASN A 153 44.96 16.65 -28.25
C ASN A 153 45.82 16.74 -29.53
N PHE A 154 45.96 17.93 -30.13
CA PHE A 154 46.76 18.18 -31.32
C PHE A 154 48.23 18.51 -31.04
N LEU A 155 48.59 18.80 -29.78
CA LEU A 155 49.97 18.99 -29.31
C LEU A 155 50.35 17.76 -28.49
N VAL A 156 51.47 17.10 -28.83
CA VAL A 156 51.93 15.90 -28.12
C VAL A 156 53.41 16.04 -27.78
N PHE A 157 53.70 16.29 -26.51
CA PHE A 157 55.07 16.40 -26.01
C PHE A 157 55.70 15.02 -25.78
N GLN A 158 57.03 14.93 -25.89
CA GLN A 158 57.82 13.70 -25.75
C GLN A 158 57.47 12.84 -24.52
N HIS A 159 57.13 13.48 -23.39
CA HIS A 159 56.80 12.79 -22.13
C HIS A 159 55.30 12.45 -21.98
N GLU A 160 54.42 13.05 -22.80
CA GLU A 160 52.97 12.89 -22.68
C GLU A 160 52.44 11.65 -23.41
N VAL A 161 53.13 11.17 -24.45
CA VAL A 161 52.75 9.96 -25.20
C VAL A 161 52.54 8.77 -24.25
N GLU A 162 53.55 8.45 -23.44
CA GLU A 162 53.46 7.36 -22.48
C GLU A 162 52.50 7.65 -21.32
N ALA A 163 52.31 8.93 -20.96
CA ALA A 163 51.37 9.35 -19.92
C ALA A 163 49.90 9.18 -20.35
N ILE A 164 49.58 9.38 -21.63
CA ILE A 164 48.23 9.13 -22.18
C ILE A 164 47.85 7.65 -22.05
N ALA A 165 48.79 6.73 -22.32
CA ALA A 165 48.59 5.30 -22.07
C ALA A 165 48.46 4.95 -20.57
N GLN A 166 49.12 5.71 -19.69
CA GLN A 166 49.16 5.47 -18.24
C GLN A 166 48.09 6.24 -17.45
N LYS A 167 47.19 6.99 -18.12
CA LYS A 167 46.06 7.66 -17.45
C LYS A 167 45.22 6.64 -16.70
N LYS A 168 44.92 6.93 -15.44
CA LYS A 168 44.03 6.11 -14.62
C LYS A 168 42.64 6.10 -15.24
N ALA A 169 41.86 5.06 -14.95
CA ALA A 169 40.54 4.89 -15.55
C ALA A 169 39.61 6.11 -15.36
N ARG A 170 39.78 6.88 -14.27
CA ARG A 170 39.05 8.13 -14.04
C ARG A 170 39.55 9.30 -14.88
N GLU A 171 40.87 9.46 -15.02
CA GLU A 171 41.51 10.50 -15.85
C GLU A 171 41.23 10.30 -17.35
N LEU A 172 41.00 9.05 -17.77
CA LEU A 172 40.49 8.71 -19.10
C LEU A 172 38.99 9.02 -19.24
N THR A 173 38.16 8.75 -18.23
CA THR A 173 36.75 9.20 -18.21
C THR A 173 36.65 10.74 -18.27
N ASP A 174 37.45 11.48 -17.51
CA ASP A 174 37.44 12.96 -17.54
C ASP A 174 37.89 13.50 -18.92
N LEU A 175 38.84 12.83 -19.61
CA LEU A 175 39.19 13.15 -21.00
C LEU A 175 38.01 12.96 -21.96
N LEU A 176 37.26 11.85 -21.82
CA LEU A 176 36.09 11.54 -22.64
C LEU A 176 34.90 12.47 -22.31
N GLU A 177 34.73 12.89 -21.05
CA GLU A 177 33.77 13.94 -20.66
C GLU A 177 34.07 15.29 -21.33
N GLN A 178 35.36 15.62 -21.51
CA GLN A 178 35.79 16.84 -22.19
C GLN A 178 35.59 16.76 -23.70
N VAL A 179 35.94 15.65 -24.37
CA VAL A 179 35.72 15.48 -25.83
C VAL A 179 34.23 15.54 -26.16
N SER A 180 33.41 14.77 -25.43
CA SER A 180 31.94 14.72 -25.63
C SER A 180 31.23 16.04 -25.29
N GLY A 181 31.82 16.86 -24.40
CA GLY A 181 31.11 17.96 -23.77
C GLY A 181 30.04 17.49 -22.78
N SER A 182 30.14 16.28 -22.21
CA SER A 182 29.34 15.89 -21.04
C SER A 182 29.81 16.62 -19.77
N ALA A 183 31.08 17.04 -19.72
CA ALA A 183 31.65 17.87 -18.65
C ALA A 183 30.86 19.18 -18.43
N GLU A 184 30.35 19.80 -19.50
CA GLU A 184 29.51 21.01 -19.46
C GLU A 184 28.26 20.83 -18.59
N LEU A 185 27.73 19.60 -18.53
CA LEU A 185 26.50 19.26 -17.81
C LEU A 185 26.76 18.79 -16.36
N ARG A 186 28.02 18.70 -15.93
CA ARG A 186 28.42 18.17 -14.62
C ARG A 186 27.93 19.04 -13.45
N GLU A 187 27.94 20.36 -13.60
CA GLU A 187 27.41 21.27 -12.58
C GLU A 187 25.89 21.22 -12.49
N GLU A 188 25.19 21.17 -13.63
CA GLU A 188 23.74 21.06 -13.70
C GLU A 188 23.25 19.72 -13.13
N TYR A 189 23.90 18.61 -13.50
CA TYR A 189 23.63 17.27 -12.96
C TYR A 189 23.75 17.28 -11.43
N ASN A 190 24.84 17.86 -10.88
CA ASN A 190 25.04 17.94 -9.43
C ASN A 190 23.99 18.83 -8.74
N ARG A 191 23.57 19.92 -9.39
CA ARG A 191 22.54 20.84 -8.88
C ARG A 191 21.17 20.17 -8.82
N CYS A 192 20.71 19.57 -9.93
CA CYS A 192 19.44 18.85 -9.99
C CYS A 192 19.42 17.62 -9.07
N LYS A 193 20.53 16.87 -8.98
CA LYS A 193 20.66 15.75 -8.05
C LYS A 193 20.48 16.20 -6.59
N LYS A 194 21.19 17.25 -6.17
CA LYS A 194 21.06 17.80 -4.81
C LYS A 194 19.66 18.35 -4.53
N ALA A 195 19.01 18.99 -5.52
CA ALA A 195 17.64 19.45 -5.38
C ALA A 195 16.64 18.28 -5.20
N HIS A 196 16.82 17.19 -5.96
CA HIS A 196 16.04 15.97 -5.82
C HIS A 196 16.28 15.25 -4.47
N GLU A 197 17.53 15.20 -3.99
CA GLU A 197 17.87 14.65 -2.67
C GLU A 197 17.22 15.46 -1.53
N LEU A 198 17.24 16.80 -1.60
CA LEU A 198 16.59 17.68 -0.63
C LEU A 198 15.05 17.53 -0.66
N ALA A 199 14.44 17.53 -1.86
CA ALA A 199 12.99 17.35 -1.99
C ALA A 199 12.51 15.99 -1.42
N ASN A 200 13.29 14.91 -1.58
CA ASN A 200 12.96 13.63 -0.96
C ASN A 200 13.05 13.68 0.57
N GLN A 201 13.99 14.45 1.13
CA GLN A 201 14.05 14.68 2.57
C GLN A 201 12.80 15.42 3.05
N GLU A 202 12.39 16.51 2.38
CA GLU A 202 11.13 17.23 2.66
C GLU A 202 9.90 16.31 2.60
N LEU A 203 9.84 15.40 1.61
CA LEU A 203 8.77 14.41 1.49
C LEU A 203 8.76 13.40 2.66
N THR A 204 9.92 12.94 3.11
CA THR A 204 9.99 12.04 4.28
C THR A 204 9.57 12.74 5.58
N THR A 205 9.91 14.02 5.77
CA THR A 205 9.46 14.78 6.95
C THR A 205 7.96 15.05 6.90
N ALA A 206 7.42 15.51 5.77
CA ALA A 206 5.97 15.73 5.62
C ALA A 206 5.15 14.43 5.79
N SER A 207 5.72 13.28 5.40
CA SER A 207 5.10 11.96 5.63
C SER A 207 5.07 11.55 7.11
N ALA A 208 6.09 11.92 7.89
CA ALA A 208 6.08 11.74 9.34
C ALA A 208 5.07 12.69 10.02
N GLU A 209 5.10 13.98 9.67
CA GLU A 209 4.16 15.00 10.18
C GLU A 209 2.69 14.58 10.00
N LYS A 210 2.32 14.15 8.78
CA LYS A 210 0.95 13.68 8.49
C LYS A 210 0.58 12.45 9.31
N ARG A 211 1.48 11.48 9.47
CA ARG A 211 1.22 10.27 10.28
C ARG A 211 0.96 10.63 11.74
N ASP A 212 1.77 11.51 12.30
CA ASP A 212 1.69 11.88 13.71
C ASP A 212 0.46 12.79 13.96
N ALA A 213 0.07 13.62 12.98
CA ALA A 213 -1.21 14.34 12.98
C ALA A 213 -2.44 13.40 12.95
N VAL A 214 -2.40 12.31 12.17
CA VAL A 214 -3.47 11.28 12.18
C VAL A 214 -3.57 10.58 13.54
N VAL A 215 -2.45 10.29 14.21
CA VAL A 215 -2.45 9.71 15.56
C VAL A 215 -3.08 10.69 16.57
N ALA A 216 -2.68 11.96 16.53
CA ALA A 216 -3.23 13.01 17.40
C ALA A 216 -4.74 13.22 17.19
N LEU A 217 -5.22 13.26 15.94
CA LEU A 217 -6.65 13.41 15.63
C LEU A 217 -7.46 12.24 16.17
N ASN A 218 -6.98 11.00 16.05
CA ASN A 218 -7.68 9.82 16.60
C ASN A 218 -7.76 9.84 18.13
N GLN A 219 -6.72 10.29 18.83
CA GLN A 219 -6.75 10.50 20.29
C GLN A 219 -7.77 11.58 20.68
N MET A 220 -7.77 12.74 20.00
CA MET A 220 -8.73 13.81 20.28
C MET A 220 -10.18 13.41 19.94
N ARG A 221 -10.38 12.51 18.95
CA ARG A 221 -11.71 11.95 18.60
C ARG A 221 -12.28 11.06 19.70
N LEU A 222 -11.43 10.35 20.45
CA LEU A 222 -11.84 9.58 21.63
C LEU A 222 -12.23 10.53 22.77
N HIS A 223 -11.36 11.47 23.12
CA HIS A 223 -11.63 12.47 24.17
C HIS A 223 -12.85 13.35 23.90
N LYS A 224 -13.13 13.69 22.62
CA LYS A 224 -14.36 14.40 22.25
C LYS A 224 -15.61 13.58 22.59
N LYS A 225 -15.63 12.29 22.25
CA LYS A 225 -16.73 11.36 22.60
C LYS A 225 -16.87 11.10 24.10
N GLU A 226 -15.79 11.21 24.86
CA GLU A 226 -15.80 11.12 26.32
C GLU A 226 -16.43 12.37 26.94
N ALA A 227 -16.08 13.56 26.44
CA ALA A 227 -16.67 14.84 26.87
C ALA A 227 -18.15 14.95 26.49
N GLU A 228 -18.54 14.63 25.25
CA GLU A 228 -19.93 14.65 24.78
C GLU A 228 -20.84 13.77 25.65
N LYS A 229 -20.37 12.58 26.05
CA LYS A 229 -21.11 11.68 26.96
C LYS A 229 -21.22 12.24 28.37
N TYR A 230 -20.15 12.87 28.88
CA TYR A 230 -20.16 13.47 30.22
C TYR A 230 -21.14 14.65 30.30
N GLU A 231 -21.19 15.50 29.26
CA GLU A 231 -22.18 16.58 29.14
C GLU A 231 -23.62 16.04 29.06
N GLU A 232 -23.86 14.95 28.31
CA GLU A 232 -25.18 14.28 28.28
C GLU A 232 -25.57 13.73 29.66
N VAL A 233 -24.64 13.15 30.40
CA VAL A 233 -24.85 12.62 31.76
C VAL A 233 -25.11 13.73 32.77
N LEU A 234 -24.34 14.83 32.75
CA LEU A 234 -24.57 15.98 33.63
C LEU A 234 -25.93 16.62 33.38
N ARG A 235 -26.33 16.79 32.11
CA ARG A 235 -27.66 17.32 31.76
C ARG A 235 -28.78 16.43 32.33
N ARG A 236 -28.67 15.10 32.18
CA ARG A 236 -29.64 14.17 32.80
C ARG A 236 -29.66 14.27 34.34
N ILE A 237 -28.52 14.44 35.00
CA ILE A 237 -28.48 14.61 36.46
C ILE A 237 -29.24 15.88 36.89
N GLY A 238 -29.13 16.98 36.13
CA GLY A 238 -29.90 18.20 36.37
C GLY A 238 -31.42 18.02 36.14
N GLU A 239 -31.79 17.39 35.03
CA GLU A 239 -33.19 17.08 34.67
C GLU A 239 -33.86 16.18 35.73
N GLU A 240 -33.23 15.05 36.08
CA GLU A 240 -33.74 14.12 37.09
C GLU A 240 -33.85 14.77 38.48
N ARG A 241 -32.88 15.60 38.91
CA ARG A 241 -32.95 16.32 40.21
C ARG A 241 -34.11 17.33 40.26
N ARG A 242 -34.33 18.08 39.18
CA ARG A 242 -35.44 19.04 39.08
C ARG A 242 -36.79 18.32 39.17
N ASP A 243 -36.93 17.22 38.44
CA ASP A 243 -38.17 16.47 38.39
C ASP A 243 -38.39 15.70 39.72
N GLU A 244 -37.32 15.22 40.37
CA GLU A 244 -37.34 14.68 41.74
C GLU A 244 -37.85 15.70 42.78
N ALA A 245 -37.42 16.96 42.67
CA ALA A 245 -37.88 18.04 43.53
C ALA A 245 -39.36 18.39 43.29
N LEU A 246 -39.79 18.51 42.03
CA LEU A 246 -41.18 18.83 41.67
C LEU A 246 -42.17 17.74 42.10
N VAL A 247 -41.85 16.47 41.85
CA VAL A 247 -42.68 15.33 42.29
C VAL A 247 -42.80 15.29 43.81
N GLN A 248 -41.74 15.64 44.55
CA GLN A 248 -41.80 15.73 46.02
C GLN A 248 -42.62 16.90 46.53
N LEU A 249 -42.50 18.08 45.92
CA LEU A 249 -43.31 19.24 46.29
C LEU A 249 -44.81 18.96 46.04
N PHE A 250 -45.17 18.44 44.87
CA PHE A 250 -46.54 18.07 44.52
C PHE A 250 -47.11 17.00 45.47
N TYR A 251 -46.33 15.96 45.79
CA TYR A 251 -46.71 14.94 46.77
C TYR A 251 -46.94 15.57 48.15
N VAL A 252 -46.03 16.41 48.64
CA VAL A 252 -46.11 16.98 50.00
C VAL A 252 -47.31 17.90 50.12
N GLU A 253 -47.56 18.77 49.14
CA GLU A 253 -48.73 19.67 49.17
C GLU A 253 -50.04 18.88 49.06
N SER A 254 -50.15 17.92 48.13
CA SER A 254 -51.34 17.07 47.99
C SER A 254 -51.64 16.23 49.25
N ASN A 255 -50.60 15.67 49.88
CA ASN A 255 -50.79 14.90 51.12
C ASN A 255 -51.04 15.80 52.33
N LEU A 256 -50.53 17.03 52.35
CA LEU A 256 -50.85 18.00 53.39
C LEU A 256 -52.33 18.41 53.34
N GLU A 257 -53.00 18.34 52.18
CA GLU A 257 -54.45 18.49 52.10
C GLU A 257 -55.19 17.20 52.50
N ARG A 258 -54.77 16.02 52.00
CA ARG A 258 -55.37 14.73 52.37
C ARG A 258 -55.33 14.44 53.87
N GLN A 259 -54.17 14.64 54.52
CA GLN A 259 -53.99 14.33 55.94
C GLN A 259 -54.84 15.22 56.86
N LYS A 260 -55.08 16.50 56.49
CA LYS A 260 -56.03 17.38 57.21
C LYS A 260 -57.45 16.81 57.23
N GLN A 261 -57.86 16.10 56.17
CA GLN A 261 -59.17 15.46 56.08
C GLN A 261 -59.19 14.10 56.81
N GLU A 262 -58.20 13.25 56.59
CA GLU A 262 -58.12 11.92 57.23
C GLU A 262 -58.06 12.01 58.77
N LEU A 263 -57.31 12.99 59.32
CA LEU A 263 -57.20 13.31 60.75
C LEU A 263 -58.56 13.44 61.45
N HIS A 264 -59.55 14.00 60.75
CA HIS A 264 -60.90 14.21 61.27
C HIS A 264 -61.69 12.91 61.49
N THR A 265 -61.32 11.82 60.80
CA THR A 265 -62.12 10.57 60.73
C THR A 265 -61.56 9.40 61.53
N PHE A 266 -60.27 9.42 61.87
CA PHE A 266 -59.60 8.30 62.55
C PHE A 266 -59.76 8.37 64.07
N THR A 267 -59.95 9.58 64.59
CA THR A 267 -60.38 9.92 65.95
C THR A 267 -61.62 9.15 66.41
N GLU A 268 -62.54 8.86 65.49
CA GLU A 268 -63.81 8.18 65.79
C GLU A 268 -63.67 6.65 65.91
N LYS A 269 -62.65 6.05 65.27
CA LYS A 269 -62.50 4.58 65.15
C LYS A 269 -61.67 3.95 66.28
N LEU A 270 -60.83 4.75 66.94
CA LEU A 270 -59.92 4.35 68.00
C LEU A 270 -60.63 3.61 69.14
N THR A 271 -61.79 4.12 69.54
CA THR A 271 -62.56 3.74 70.73
C THR A 271 -63.14 2.31 70.71
N ALA A 272 -63.20 1.65 69.56
CA ALA A 272 -63.92 0.39 69.39
C ALA A 272 -63.07 -0.89 69.55
N LEU A 273 -61.74 -0.81 69.36
CA LEU A 273 -60.91 -1.98 69.01
C LEU A 273 -60.13 -2.63 70.16
N GLU A 274 -60.30 -2.18 71.39
CA GLU A 274 -59.35 -2.46 72.49
C GLU A 274 -59.57 -3.78 73.26
N LYS A 275 -59.97 -4.88 72.59
CA LYS A 275 -60.63 -6.05 73.26
C LYS A 275 -60.35 -7.51 72.74
N SER A 276 -59.20 -7.94 72.14
CA SER A 276 -59.13 -9.30 71.47
C SER A 276 -57.88 -10.25 71.39
N ILE A 277 -56.62 -9.95 71.75
CA ILE A 277 -55.42 -10.57 71.06
C ILE A 277 -54.60 -11.65 71.86
N ALA A 278 -53.79 -12.50 71.17
CA ALA A 278 -52.93 -13.62 71.66
C ALA A 278 -51.41 -13.54 71.27
N SER A 279 -50.59 -14.61 71.50
CA SER A 279 -49.10 -14.59 71.72
C SER A 279 -48.11 -14.90 70.55
N ASP A 280 -46.79 -14.82 70.80
CA ASP A 280 -45.74 -14.38 69.81
C ASP A 280 -44.51 -15.30 69.52
N GLU A 281 -44.28 -16.43 70.22
CA GLU A 281 -42.93 -17.06 70.20
C GLU A 281 -42.53 -17.85 68.92
N ASP A 282 -43.40 -18.70 68.36
CA ASP A 282 -42.99 -19.69 67.35
C ASP A 282 -42.41 -19.11 66.05
N ILE A 283 -42.92 -17.93 65.65
CA ILE A 283 -42.50 -17.18 64.46
C ILE A 283 -40.98 -16.89 64.48
N ARG A 284 -40.36 -16.88 65.67
CA ARG A 284 -38.93 -16.59 65.85
C ARG A 284 -37.99 -17.75 65.51
N LYS A 285 -38.47 -19.01 65.52
CA LYS A 285 -37.66 -20.19 65.14
C LYS A 285 -37.48 -20.26 63.62
N MET A 286 -38.59 -20.23 62.88
CA MET A 286 -38.65 -20.36 61.42
C MET A 286 -37.75 -19.35 60.69
N LYS A 287 -37.70 -18.11 61.20
CA LYS A 287 -36.88 -17.02 60.65
C LYS A 287 -35.35 -17.25 60.76
N ARG A 288 -34.87 -18.19 61.59
CA ARG A 288 -33.44 -18.53 61.69
C ARG A 288 -33.01 -19.46 60.57
N GLU A 289 -33.74 -20.54 60.32
CA GLU A 289 -33.43 -21.52 59.27
C GLU A 289 -33.41 -20.87 57.87
N TYR A 290 -34.36 -19.97 57.60
CA TYR A 290 -34.38 -19.18 56.37
C TYR A 290 -33.09 -18.35 56.18
N ALA A 291 -32.55 -17.74 57.24
CA ALA A 291 -31.34 -16.94 57.17
C ALA A 291 -30.08 -17.77 56.86
N GLU A 292 -30.01 -19.00 57.38
CA GLU A 292 -28.91 -19.93 57.12
C GLU A 292 -28.92 -20.41 55.65
N LYS A 293 -30.08 -20.84 55.13
CA LYS A 293 -30.19 -21.23 53.71
C LYS A 293 -30.03 -20.06 52.74
N HIS A 294 -30.46 -18.85 53.12
CA HIS A 294 -30.24 -17.65 52.31
C HIS A 294 -28.75 -17.33 52.17
N LYS A 295 -27.96 -17.54 53.23
CA LYS A 295 -26.49 -17.40 53.19
C LYS A 295 -25.87 -18.37 52.18
N THR A 296 -26.23 -19.65 52.21
CA THR A 296 -25.66 -20.65 51.28
C THR A 296 -26.01 -20.34 49.82
N TYR A 297 -27.25 -19.91 49.53
CA TYR A 297 -27.66 -19.48 48.19
C TYR A 297 -26.83 -18.30 47.66
N LEU A 298 -26.53 -17.31 48.52
CA LEU A 298 -25.65 -16.18 48.17
C LEU A 298 -24.18 -16.58 47.98
N GLU A 299 -23.72 -17.67 48.57
CA GLU A 299 -22.37 -18.21 48.38
C GLU A 299 -22.25 -18.98 47.06
N GLU A 300 -23.23 -19.80 46.68
CA GLU A 300 -23.28 -20.46 45.36
C GLU A 300 -23.37 -19.45 44.20
N LEU A 301 -24.19 -18.40 44.33
CA LEU A 301 -24.26 -17.30 43.35
C LEU A 301 -22.91 -16.58 43.15
N LYS A 302 -22.07 -16.50 44.18
CA LYS A 302 -20.70 -15.95 44.09
C LYS A 302 -19.73 -16.90 43.39
N LYS A 303 -19.94 -18.23 43.46
CA LYS A 303 -19.15 -19.21 42.69
C LYS A 303 -19.42 -19.09 41.19
N ILE A 304 -20.69 -19.11 40.76
CA ILE A 304 -21.05 -19.00 39.33
C ILE A 304 -20.40 -17.78 38.67
N ARG A 305 -20.43 -16.60 39.33
CA ARG A 305 -19.82 -15.38 38.77
C ARG A 305 -18.32 -15.55 38.54
N LYS A 306 -17.58 -16.02 39.56
CA LYS A 306 -16.14 -16.29 39.45
C LYS A 306 -15.82 -17.29 38.35
N GLU A 307 -16.59 -18.36 38.22
CA GLU A 307 -16.38 -19.37 37.18
C GLU A 307 -16.65 -18.80 35.78
N ALA A 308 -17.70 -18.00 35.60
CA ALA A 308 -17.99 -17.31 34.35
C ALA A 308 -16.88 -16.33 33.93
N ASP A 309 -16.33 -15.57 34.88
CA ASP A 309 -15.21 -14.67 34.62
C ASP A 309 -13.94 -15.45 34.21
N THR A 310 -13.58 -16.54 34.92
CA THR A 310 -12.42 -17.37 34.54
C THR A 310 -12.61 -18.08 33.19
N LEU A 311 -13.85 -18.45 32.81
CA LEU A 311 -14.14 -19.01 31.49
C LEU A 311 -13.91 -17.96 30.39
N ARG A 312 -14.29 -16.70 30.63
CA ARG A 312 -14.06 -15.59 29.70
C ARG A 312 -12.58 -15.30 29.48
N GLU A 313 -11.76 -15.34 30.53
CA GLU A 313 -10.30 -15.20 30.43
C GLU A 313 -9.66 -16.35 29.62
N LYS A 314 -10.12 -17.58 29.85
CA LYS A 314 -9.68 -18.77 29.09
C LYS A 314 -10.08 -18.70 27.60
N HIS A 315 -11.28 -18.21 27.30
CA HIS A 315 -11.71 -18.03 25.91
C HIS A 315 -10.89 -16.95 25.18
N ASN A 316 -10.59 -15.84 25.86
CA ASN A 316 -9.72 -14.78 25.33
C ASN A 316 -8.27 -15.27 25.07
N THR A 317 -7.74 -16.17 25.90
CA THR A 317 -6.39 -16.75 25.68
C THR A 317 -6.38 -17.75 24.52
N LEU A 318 -7.41 -18.58 24.39
CA LEU A 318 -7.60 -19.50 23.25
C LEU A 318 -7.61 -18.75 21.90
N GLU A 319 -8.35 -17.64 21.79
CA GLU A 319 -8.39 -16.83 20.55
C GLU A 319 -7.03 -16.19 20.23
N ARG A 320 -6.27 -15.73 21.23
CA ARG A 320 -4.90 -15.22 21.01
C ARG A 320 -3.97 -16.28 20.42
N ILE A 321 -4.07 -17.54 20.88
CA ILE A 321 -3.28 -18.65 20.35
C ILE A 321 -3.67 -18.95 18.90
N LYS A 322 -4.97 -18.99 18.56
CA LYS A 322 -5.45 -19.15 17.18
C LYS A 322 -4.91 -18.09 16.22
N VAL A 323 -4.91 -16.82 16.63
CA VAL A 323 -4.38 -15.71 15.81
C VAL A 323 -2.87 -15.85 15.60
N SER A 324 -2.12 -16.21 16.65
CA SER A 324 -0.67 -16.43 16.55
C SER A 324 -0.31 -17.60 15.63
N LEU A 325 -1.02 -18.73 15.75
CA LEU A 325 -0.86 -19.90 14.90
C LEU A 325 -1.14 -19.58 13.42
N ASN A 326 -2.17 -18.80 13.12
CA ASN A 326 -2.46 -18.34 11.76
C ASN A 326 -1.39 -17.39 11.20
N HIS A 327 -0.69 -16.64 12.05
CA HIS A 327 0.44 -15.81 11.64
C HIS A 327 1.69 -16.65 11.33
N LEU A 328 2.04 -17.58 12.23
CA LEU A 328 3.19 -18.49 12.07
C LEU A 328 3.07 -19.36 10.80
N LYS A 329 1.89 -19.95 10.56
CA LYS A 329 1.65 -20.77 9.35
C LYS A 329 1.85 -19.98 8.05
N ARG A 330 1.48 -18.71 8.01
CA ARG A 330 1.75 -17.82 6.85
C ARG A 330 3.23 -17.47 6.70
N GLN A 331 3.97 -17.28 7.79
CA GLN A 331 5.43 -17.08 7.71
C GLN A 331 6.13 -18.34 7.17
N HIS A 332 5.74 -19.52 7.66
CA HIS A 332 6.26 -20.80 7.22
C HIS A 332 6.01 -21.03 5.72
N GLU A 333 4.78 -20.82 5.24
CA GLU A 333 4.41 -20.96 3.83
C GLU A 333 5.29 -20.10 2.91
N VAL A 334 5.53 -18.83 3.26
CA VAL A 334 6.41 -17.92 2.50
C VAL A 334 7.87 -18.39 2.51
N LYS A 335 8.40 -18.81 3.66
CA LYS A 335 9.78 -19.30 3.78
C LYS A 335 9.99 -20.62 3.02
N ARG A 336 9.03 -21.55 3.14
CA ARG A 336 9.02 -22.82 2.42
C ARG A 336 8.95 -22.63 0.91
N HIS A 337 8.12 -21.72 0.41
CA HIS A 337 8.06 -21.45 -1.03
C HIS A 337 9.39 -20.84 -1.56
N GLY A 338 10.06 -20.02 -0.76
CA GLY A 338 11.42 -19.55 -1.06
C GLY A 338 12.44 -20.70 -1.14
N LEU A 339 12.40 -21.62 -0.17
CA LEU A 339 13.25 -22.82 -0.15
C LEU A 339 12.98 -23.76 -1.34
N ASP A 340 11.71 -24.05 -1.66
CA ASP A 340 11.33 -24.89 -2.81
C ASP A 340 11.86 -24.33 -4.13
N ASN A 341 11.88 -23.00 -4.29
CA ASN A 341 12.36 -22.36 -5.51
C ASN A 341 13.89 -22.37 -5.59
N LEU A 342 14.61 -22.18 -4.47
CA LEU A 342 16.07 -22.33 -4.42
C LEU A 342 16.52 -23.78 -4.62
N MET A 343 15.80 -24.75 -4.05
CA MET A 343 16.07 -26.17 -4.27
C MET A 343 15.79 -26.59 -5.73
N LYS A 344 14.84 -25.97 -6.44
CA LYS A 344 14.70 -26.18 -7.89
C LYS A 344 15.91 -25.67 -8.66
N THR A 345 16.46 -24.50 -8.32
CA THR A 345 17.68 -23.99 -8.98
C THR A 345 18.92 -24.84 -8.64
N GLU A 346 19.06 -25.28 -7.39
CA GLU A 346 20.10 -26.23 -6.94
C GLU A 346 20.04 -27.54 -7.73
N ASN A 347 18.85 -28.13 -7.91
CA ASN A 347 18.64 -29.35 -8.68
C ASN A 347 18.92 -29.20 -10.19
N VAL A 348 18.86 -27.99 -10.74
CA VAL A 348 19.25 -27.72 -12.14
C VAL A 348 20.77 -27.52 -12.24
N GLN A 349 21.36 -26.74 -11.33
CA GLN A 349 22.81 -26.47 -11.32
C GLN A 349 23.64 -27.73 -11.04
N SER A 350 23.23 -28.55 -10.07
CA SER A 350 23.92 -29.81 -9.73
C SER A 350 23.92 -30.83 -10.87
N ARG A 351 22.81 -30.94 -11.63
CA ARG A 351 22.74 -31.76 -12.85
C ARG A 351 23.67 -31.25 -13.95
N GLU A 352 23.78 -29.93 -14.11
CA GLU A 352 24.68 -29.33 -15.09
C GLU A 352 26.16 -29.52 -14.71
N VAL A 353 26.49 -29.42 -13.41
CA VAL A 353 27.82 -29.79 -12.89
C VAL A 353 28.14 -31.26 -13.20
N GLN A 354 27.26 -32.21 -12.86
CA GLN A 354 27.45 -33.63 -13.18
C GLN A 354 27.63 -33.86 -14.69
N ARG A 355 26.82 -33.20 -15.53
CA ARG A 355 26.92 -33.29 -16.99
C ARG A 355 28.27 -32.79 -17.52
N ILE A 356 28.84 -31.74 -16.93
CA ILE A 356 30.16 -31.21 -17.30
C ILE A 356 31.28 -32.13 -16.78
N GLU A 357 31.14 -32.72 -15.59
CA GLU A 357 32.11 -33.68 -15.05
C GLU A 357 32.18 -34.98 -15.87
N GLU A 358 31.04 -35.54 -16.26
CA GLU A 358 30.98 -36.71 -17.17
C GLU A 358 31.65 -36.40 -18.52
N GLN A 359 31.36 -35.24 -19.11
CA GLN A 359 31.99 -34.80 -20.36
C GLN A 359 33.50 -34.59 -20.20
N LEU A 360 33.96 -34.03 -19.07
CA LEU A 360 35.37 -33.84 -18.78
C LEU A 360 36.12 -35.17 -18.62
N GLN A 361 35.52 -36.16 -17.94
CA GLN A 361 36.09 -37.50 -17.82
C GLN A 361 36.19 -38.20 -19.20
N GLN A 362 35.13 -38.14 -20.01
CA GLN A 362 35.12 -38.71 -21.35
C GLN A 362 36.21 -38.11 -22.25
N GLN A 363 36.35 -36.77 -22.28
CA GLN A 363 37.36 -36.11 -23.10
C GLN A 363 38.80 -36.37 -22.61
N LYS A 364 39.02 -36.48 -21.29
CA LYS A 364 40.33 -36.89 -20.74
C LYS A 364 40.70 -38.33 -21.12
N ALA A 365 39.74 -39.26 -21.10
CA ALA A 365 39.95 -40.64 -21.56
C ALA A 365 40.28 -40.71 -23.06
N ILE A 366 39.60 -39.91 -23.91
CA ILE A 366 39.89 -39.81 -25.35
C ILE A 366 41.31 -39.31 -25.60
N LEU A 367 41.74 -38.26 -24.89
CA LEU A 367 43.11 -37.71 -25.01
C LEU A 367 44.18 -38.74 -24.61
N MET A 368 43.96 -39.50 -23.53
CA MET A 368 44.89 -40.57 -23.13
C MET A 368 44.98 -41.69 -24.18
N ALA A 369 43.85 -42.15 -24.71
CA ALA A 369 43.81 -43.17 -25.76
C ALA A 369 44.43 -42.70 -27.10
N PHE A 370 44.42 -41.39 -27.37
CA PHE A 370 45.13 -40.79 -28.50
C PHE A 370 46.65 -40.78 -28.28
N ASP A 371 47.11 -40.32 -27.12
CA ASP A 371 48.54 -40.27 -26.77
C ASP A 371 49.18 -41.68 -26.70
N GLU A 372 48.46 -42.71 -26.24
CA GLU A 372 48.93 -44.10 -26.29
C GLU A 372 49.03 -44.64 -27.72
N ARG A 373 48.11 -44.26 -28.61
CA ARG A 373 48.11 -44.73 -30.00
C ARG A 373 49.30 -44.17 -30.78
N CYS A 374 49.54 -42.86 -30.66
CA CYS A 374 50.69 -42.20 -31.28
C CYS A 374 52.02 -42.88 -30.91
N LYS A 375 52.22 -43.22 -29.63
CA LYS A 375 53.44 -43.90 -29.17
C LYS A 375 53.69 -45.26 -29.84
N LYS A 376 52.64 -46.07 -30.02
CA LYS A 376 52.75 -47.38 -30.68
C LYS A 376 53.07 -47.22 -32.17
N GLU A 377 52.42 -46.28 -32.84
CA GLU A 377 52.71 -45.97 -34.23
C GLU A 377 54.15 -45.40 -34.41
N ASP A 378 54.68 -44.65 -33.43
CA ASP A 378 56.07 -44.15 -33.42
C ASP A 378 57.12 -45.27 -33.23
N GLU A 379 56.76 -46.38 -32.58
CA GLU A 379 57.64 -47.55 -32.41
C GLU A 379 57.69 -48.46 -33.66
N GLU A 380 56.70 -48.37 -34.56
CA GLU A 380 56.57 -49.22 -35.75
C GLU A 380 57.15 -48.60 -37.05
N HIS A 381 57.35 -47.28 -37.11
CA HIS A 381 57.77 -46.58 -38.34
C HIS A 381 59.30 -46.51 -38.54
N THR A 382 59.83 -47.29 -39.50
CA THR A 382 61.18 -47.08 -40.05
C THR A 382 61.29 -45.75 -40.79
N THR A 383 62.23 -44.90 -40.39
CA THR A 383 62.50 -43.59 -41.00
C THR A 383 63.45 -43.67 -42.20
N LEU A 384 63.43 -42.65 -43.06
CA LEU A 384 64.28 -42.56 -44.27
C LEU A 384 65.79 -42.76 -44.02
N SER A 385 66.28 -42.44 -42.81
CA SER A 385 67.70 -42.63 -42.44
C SER A 385 68.13 -44.11 -42.29
N GLY A 386 67.18 -45.05 -42.24
CA GLY A 386 67.45 -46.49 -42.22
C GLY A 386 67.63 -47.14 -43.59
N SER A 387 67.29 -46.46 -44.69
CA SER A 387 67.22 -47.07 -46.03
C SER A 387 68.38 -46.72 -46.97
N LEU A 388 69.21 -45.73 -46.64
CA LEU A 388 70.23 -45.15 -47.50
C LEU A 388 71.62 -45.26 -46.86
N THR A 389 72.61 -45.82 -47.58
CA THR A 389 74.01 -45.76 -47.15
C THR A 389 74.53 -44.33 -47.12
N ALA A 390 75.60 -44.06 -46.35
CA ALA A 390 76.14 -42.71 -46.23
C ALA A 390 76.56 -42.07 -47.57
N GLU A 391 77.02 -42.89 -48.53
CA GLU A 391 77.36 -42.47 -49.89
C GLU A 391 76.10 -42.10 -50.69
N GLN A 392 75.09 -42.99 -50.74
CA GLN A 392 73.80 -42.70 -51.38
C GLN A 392 73.10 -41.48 -50.76
N LEU A 393 73.20 -41.30 -49.44
CA LEU A 393 72.68 -40.13 -48.73
C LEU A 393 73.42 -38.84 -49.14
N SER A 394 74.72 -38.92 -49.47
CA SER A 394 75.51 -37.80 -49.96
C SER A 394 75.17 -37.42 -51.42
N GLU A 395 74.96 -38.42 -52.28
CA GLU A 395 74.54 -38.22 -53.67
C GLU A 395 73.09 -37.71 -53.73
N TYR A 396 72.19 -38.27 -52.92
CA TYR A 396 70.83 -37.76 -52.76
C TYR A 396 70.82 -36.28 -52.34
N ARG A 397 71.72 -35.86 -51.44
CA ARG A 397 71.91 -34.45 -51.06
C ARG A 397 72.48 -33.58 -52.18
N GLN A 398 73.20 -34.13 -53.16
CA GLN A 398 73.61 -33.39 -54.37
C GLN A 398 72.46 -33.26 -55.37
N LEU A 399 71.81 -34.36 -55.76
CA LEU A 399 70.67 -34.35 -56.68
C LEU A 399 69.51 -33.51 -56.15
N ARG A 400 69.27 -33.52 -54.83
CA ARG A 400 68.28 -32.66 -54.20
C ARG A 400 68.67 -31.19 -54.24
N LYS A 401 69.95 -30.84 -54.14
CA LYS A 401 70.41 -29.46 -54.35
C LYS A 401 70.21 -29.01 -55.81
N GLU A 402 70.45 -29.90 -56.77
CA GLU A 402 70.21 -29.62 -58.19
C GLU A 402 68.72 -29.42 -58.49
N ALA A 403 67.87 -30.31 -57.96
CA ALA A 403 66.42 -30.16 -58.01
C ALA A 403 65.93 -28.90 -57.30
N GLU A 404 66.52 -28.54 -56.16
CA GLU A 404 66.25 -27.27 -55.48
C GLU A 404 66.67 -26.06 -56.31
N CYS A 405 67.82 -26.12 -56.99
CA CYS A 405 68.32 -25.06 -57.87
C CYS A 405 67.44 -24.83 -59.11
N GLU A 406 67.01 -25.88 -59.82
CA GLU A 406 66.09 -25.71 -60.95
C GLU A 406 64.69 -25.30 -60.50
N THR A 407 64.19 -25.88 -59.39
CA THR A 407 62.82 -25.60 -58.93
C THR A 407 62.68 -24.34 -58.09
N VAL A 408 63.74 -23.57 -57.77
CA VAL A 408 63.66 -22.34 -56.92
C VAL A 408 62.47 -21.46 -57.28
N VAL A 409 62.31 -21.13 -58.56
CA VAL A 409 61.26 -20.19 -59.02
C VAL A 409 59.86 -20.81 -58.86
N LEU A 410 59.71 -22.10 -59.18
CA LEU A 410 58.44 -22.82 -59.02
C LEU A 410 58.09 -23.04 -57.55
N ARG A 411 59.06 -23.42 -56.70
CA ARG A 411 58.90 -23.55 -55.25
C ARG A 411 58.56 -22.20 -54.61
N GLN A 412 59.18 -21.09 -55.03
CA GLN A 412 58.80 -19.74 -54.57
C GLN A 412 57.39 -19.33 -55.02
N GLN A 413 56.96 -19.68 -56.24
CA GLN A 413 55.57 -19.45 -56.68
C GLN A 413 54.60 -20.30 -55.86
N MET A 414 54.85 -21.60 -55.74
CA MET A 414 54.05 -22.53 -54.94
C MET A 414 53.98 -22.09 -53.47
N GLU A 415 55.06 -21.55 -52.89
CA GLU A 415 55.04 -21.09 -51.50
C GLU A 415 54.25 -19.79 -51.32
N ARG A 416 54.28 -18.85 -52.29
CA ARG A 416 53.37 -17.69 -52.29
C ARG A 416 51.90 -18.15 -52.29
N ILE A 417 51.56 -19.12 -53.15
CA ILE A 417 50.20 -19.67 -53.24
C ILE A 417 49.85 -20.47 -51.98
N ARG A 418 50.76 -21.26 -51.38
CA ARG A 418 50.54 -21.93 -50.08
C ARG A 418 50.32 -20.94 -48.94
N ARG A 419 51.00 -19.79 -48.92
CA ARG A 419 50.76 -18.72 -47.93
C ARG A 419 49.37 -18.08 -48.13
N GLN A 420 48.94 -17.88 -49.38
CA GLN A 420 47.57 -17.45 -49.69
C GLN A 420 46.53 -18.51 -49.28
N GLN A 421 46.73 -19.77 -49.64
CA GLN A 421 45.89 -20.91 -49.23
C GLN A 421 45.75 -20.96 -47.70
N HIS A 422 46.84 -20.87 -46.94
CA HIS A 422 46.80 -20.83 -45.49
C HIS A 422 46.01 -19.62 -44.96
N SER A 423 46.16 -18.44 -45.58
CA SER A 423 45.37 -17.26 -45.20
C SER A 423 43.88 -17.42 -45.50
N LEU A 424 43.52 -18.11 -46.60
CA LEU A 424 42.14 -18.40 -47.00
C LEU A 424 41.52 -19.49 -46.11
N VAL A 425 42.27 -20.53 -45.76
CA VAL A 425 41.84 -21.59 -44.82
C VAL A 425 41.61 -21.02 -43.43
N GLU A 426 42.49 -20.15 -42.92
CA GLU A 426 42.27 -19.48 -41.64
C GLU A 426 41.08 -18.50 -41.69
N GLY A 427 40.90 -17.76 -42.80
CA GLY A 427 39.72 -16.93 -43.02
C GLY A 427 38.42 -17.76 -43.04
N GLN A 428 38.42 -18.92 -43.69
CA GLN A 428 37.29 -19.85 -43.74
C GLN A 428 37.00 -20.45 -42.35
N LYS A 429 38.02 -20.92 -41.62
CA LYS A 429 37.89 -21.41 -40.23
C LYS A 429 37.31 -20.32 -39.33
N GLN A 430 37.79 -19.09 -39.43
CA GLN A 430 37.26 -17.95 -38.67
C GLN A 430 35.79 -17.67 -39.00
N CYS A 431 35.40 -17.72 -40.28
CA CYS A 431 33.98 -17.62 -40.66
C CYS A 431 33.15 -18.82 -40.15
N THR A 432 33.68 -20.04 -40.14
CA THR A 432 32.98 -21.23 -39.61
C THR A 432 32.71 -21.08 -38.11
N ILE A 433 33.75 -20.72 -37.34
CA ILE A 433 33.65 -20.46 -35.89
C ILE A 433 32.69 -19.29 -35.60
N ALA A 434 32.71 -18.23 -36.43
CA ALA A 434 31.79 -17.12 -36.29
C ALA A 434 30.33 -17.51 -36.57
N ILE A 435 30.08 -18.36 -37.58
CA ILE A 435 28.75 -18.93 -37.88
C ILE A 435 28.27 -19.81 -36.72
N GLU A 436 29.13 -20.67 -36.16
CA GLU A 436 28.78 -21.49 -35.00
C GLU A 436 28.45 -20.65 -33.76
N ASN A 437 29.24 -19.60 -33.48
CA ASN A 437 28.98 -18.67 -32.38
C ASN A 437 27.66 -17.91 -32.55
N VAL A 438 27.39 -17.37 -33.75
CA VAL A 438 26.12 -16.68 -34.07
C VAL A 438 24.94 -17.65 -33.98
N ARG A 439 25.09 -18.91 -34.43
CA ARG A 439 24.05 -19.94 -34.29
C ARG A 439 23.81 -20.33 -32.82
N SER A 440 24.85 -20.39 -31.98
CA SER A 440 24.68 -20.59 -30.52
C SER A 440 23.90 -19.43 -29.90
N GLN A 441 24.30 -18.19 -30.15
CA GLN A 441 23.61 -17.00 -29.64
C GLN A 441 22.15 -16.93 -30.12
N LYS A 442 21.90 -17.26 -31.39
CA LYS A 442 20.55 -17.37 -31.97
C LYS A 442 19.72 -18.46 -31.28
N GLN A 443 20.30 -19.63 -30.99
CA GLN A 443 19.63 -20.72 -30.28
C GLN A 443 19.35 -20.38 -28.81
N GLU A 444 20.26 -19.69 -28.14
CA GLU A 444 20.08 -19.17 -26.78
C GLU A 444 18.96 -18.11 -26.73
N LEU A 445 18.96 -17.15 -27.66
CA LEU A 445 17.87 -16.17 -27.80
C LEU A 445 16.54 -16.84 -28.13
N GLN A 446 16.51 -17.86 -29.01
CA GLN A 446 15.30 -18.60 -29.35
C GLN A 446 14.72 -19.34 -28.13
N GLN A 447 15.57 -19.96 -27.30
CA GLN A 447 15.14 -20.53 -26.02
C GLN A 447 14.66 -19.43 -25.04
N GLY A 448 15.32 -18.28 -25.01
CA GLY A 448 14.92 -17.13 -24.21
C GLY A 448 13.53 -16.58 -24.59
N VAL A 449 13.26 -16.47 -25.89
CA VAL A 449 11.95 -16.11 -26.46
C VAL A 449 10.91 -17.17 -26.10
N GLN A 450 11.21 -18.48 -26.26
CA GLN A 450 10.27 -19.54 -25.90
C GLN A 450 9.88 -19.49 -24.42
N ARG A 451 10.85 -19.48 -23.50
CA ARG A 451 10.60 -19.38 -22.04
C ARG A 451 9.84 -18.11 -21.66
N SER A 452 10.10 -17.01 -22.36
CA SER A 452 9.40 -15.74 -22.14
C SER A 452 7.95 -15.77 -22.67
N ASN A 453 7.69 -16.44 -23.81
CA ASN A 453 6.35 -16.68 -24.33
C ASN A 453 5.53 -17.62 -23.43
N GLU A 454 6.17 -18.66 -22.87
CA GLU A 454 5.57 -19.54 -21.86
C GLU A 454 5.15 -18.75 -20.61
N ARG A 455 6.00 -17.82 -20.12
CA ARG A 455 5.67 -16.91 -19.02
C ARG A 455 4.56 -15.90 -19.38
N VAL A 456 4.53 -15.39 -20.62
CA VAL A 456 3.43 -14.52 -21.12
C VAL A 456 2.10 -15.29 -21.15
N ALA A 457 2.11 -16.57 -21.52
CA ALA A 457 0.92 -17.42 -21.46
C ALA A 457 0.48 -17.71 -20.01
N GLU A 458 1.42 -18.02 -19.10
CA GLU A 458 1.13 -18.19 -17.67
C GLU A 458 0.49 -16.92 -17.07
N LEU A 459 1.06 -15.74 -17.34
CA LEU A 459 0.55 -14.45 -16.85
C LEU A 459 -0.82 -14.11 -17.44
N LYS A 460 -1.08 -14.42 -18.72
CA LYS A 460 -2.40 -14.23 -19.34
C LYS A 460 -3.46 -15.15 -18.74
N ASN A 461 -3.17 -16.45 -18.59
CA ASN A 461 -4.09 -17.38 -17.94
C ASN A 461 -4.39 -16.92 -16.50
N ARG A 462 -3.36 -16.54 -15.74
CA ARG A 462 -3.51 -16.06 -14.35
C ARG A 462 -4.23 -14.71 -14.24
N MET A 463 -4.19 -13.88 -15.28
CA MET A 463 -4.99 -12.66 -15.35
C MET A 463 -6.47 -13.00 -15.61
N ASN A 464 -6.76 -13.96 -16.50
CA ASN A 464 -8.12 -14.44 -16.74
C ASN A 464 -8.71 -15.09 -15.48
N ASP A 465 -7.97 -16.00 -14.81
CA ASP A 465 -8.37 -16.61 -13.53
C ASP A 465 -8.80 -15.55 -12.50
N LEU A 466 -8.02 -14.46 -12.38
CA LEU A 466 -8.34 -13.37 -11.46
C LEU A 466 -9.53 -12.53 -11.94
N GLN A 467 -9.70 -12.29 -13.25
CA GLN A 467 -10.87 -11.62 -13.81
C GLN A 467 -12.15 -12.44 -13.56
N ASP A 468 -12.09 -13.76 -13.64
CA ASP A 468 -13.22 -14.65 -13.32
C ASP A 468 -13.54 -14.61 -11.82
N THR A 469 -12.53 -14.63 -10.92
CA THR A 469 -12.81 -14.40 -9.48
C THR A 469 -13.36 -13.00 -9.19
N VAL A 470 -13.02 -11.99 -9.98
CA VAL A 470 -13.62 -10.65 -9.86
C VAL A 470 -15.08 -10.65 -10.34
N GLN A 471 -15.41 -11.35 -11.42
CA GLN A 471 -16.81 -11.53 -11.86
C GLN A 471 -17.62 -12.27 -10.79
N GLU A 472 -17.09 -13.37 -10.24
CA GLU A 472 -17.72 -14.16 -9.19
C GLU A 472 -17.95 -13.33 -7.92
N LEU A 473 -16.92 -12.64 -7.42
CA LEU A 473 -17.03 -11.76 -6.25
C LEU A 473 -18.01 -10.61 -6.50
N THR A 474 -18.01 -10.00 -7.69
CA THR A 474 -18.95 -8.91 -8.02
C THR A 474 -20.39 -9.41 -8.03
N SER A 475 -20.64 -10.59 -8.61
CA SER A 475 -21.95 -11.25 -8.61
C SER A 475 -22.40 -11.58 -7.18
N ASN A 476 -21.56 -12.24 -6.38
CA ASN A 476 -21.82 -12.57 -4.99
C ASN A 476 -22.11 -11.32 -4.13
N ILE A 477 -21.35 -10.23 -4.30
CA ILE A 477 -21.58 -8.94 -3.61
C ILE A 477 -22.92 -8.34 -4.05
N SER A 478 -23.27 -8.38 -5.34
CA SER A 478 -24.56 -7.88 -5.83
C SER A 478 -25.75 -8.63 -5.23
N GLN A 479 -25.64 -9.97 -5.13
CA GLN A 479 -26.66 -10.82 -4.52
C GLN A 479 -26.77 -10.54 -3.01
N LYS A 480 -25.65 -10.51 -2.28
CA LYS A 480 -25.63 -10.21 -0.84
C LYS A 480 -26.14 -8.79 -0.52
N ARG A 481 -25.90 -7.81 -1.40
CA ARG A 481 -26.49 -6.45 -1.30
C ARG A 481 -28.01 -6.48 -1.49
N ALA A 482 -28.52 -7.27 -2.43
CA ALA A 482 -29.97 -7.46 -2.64
C ALA A 482 -30.63 -8.19 -1.46
N ASP A 483 -30.01 -9.26 -0.95
CA ASP A 483 -30.46 -10.00 0.24
C ASP A 483 -30.53 -9.09 1.47
N LEU A 484 -29.48 -8.30 1.73
CA LEU A 484 -29.44 -7.34 2.84
C LEU A 484 -30.54 -6.29 2.70
N SER A 485 -30.71 -5.72 1.50
CA SER A 485 -31.78 -4.74 1.22
C SER A 485 -33.18 -5.33 1.44
N GLN A 486 -33.41 -6.59 1.06
CA GLN A 486 -34.68 -7.28 1.31
C GLN A 486 -34.90 -7.53 2.82
N LYS A 487 -33.86 -7.91 3.57
CA LYS A 487 -33.93 -8.08 5.04
C LYS A 487 -34.19 -6.76 5.75
N GLU A 488 -33.50 -5.68 5.38
CA GLU A 488 -33.77 -4.33 5.89
C GLU A 488 -35.21 -3.89 5.64
N LYS A 489 -35.73 -4.10 4.42
CA LYS A 489 -37.12 -3.75 4.07
C LYS A 489 -38.13 -4.50 4.93
N ARG A 490 -37.97 -5.82 5.08
CA ARG A 490 -38.82 -6.65 5.95
C ARG A 490 -38.75 -6.23 7.42
N ASN A 491 -37.56 -5.84 7.90
CA ASN A 491 -37.42 -5.35 9.28
C ASN A 491 -38.16 -4.02 9.49
N ARG A 492 -38.04 -3.06 8.56
CA ARG A 492 -38.78 -1.79 8.59
C ARG A 492 -40.30 -1.99 8.51
N GLU A 493 -40.76 -2.88 7.62
CA GLU A 493 -42.19 -3.24 7.52
C GLU A 493 -42.74 -3.80 8.84
N ARG A 494 -41.96 -4.65 9.52
CA ARG A 494 -42.29 -5.17 10.85
C ARG A 494 -42.27 -4.09 11.92
N GLU A 495 -41.27 -3.22 11.94
CA GLU A 495 -41.16 -2.11 12.92
C GLU A 495 -42.38 -1.17 12.85
N VAL A 496 -42.86 -0.87 11.65
CA VAL A 496 -44.08 -0.05 11.43
C VAL A 496 -45.33 -0.74 11.97
N GLU A 497 -45.55 -2.02 11.67
CA GLU A 497 -46.74 -2.74 12.17
C GLU A 497 -46.65 -2.98 13.70
N LEU A 498 -45.45 -3.17 14.24
CA LEU A 498 -45.22 -3.29 15.69
C LEU A 498 -45.53 -1.96 16.40
N ALA A 499 -45.12 -0.81 15.84
CA ALA A 499 -45.48 0.51 16.33
C ALA A 499 -47.00 0.76 16.28
N ARG A 500 -47.66 0.40 15.17
CA ARG A 500 -49.12 0.50 15.00
C ARG A 500 -49.90 -0.34 16.01
N ILE A 501 -49.46 -1.56 16.29
CA ILE A 501 -50.08 -2.42 17.32
C ILE A 501 -49.77 -1.87 18.72
N GLN A 502 -48.60 -1.26 18.96
CA GLN A 502 -48.31 -0.56 20.22
C GLN A 502 -49.23 0.64 20.43
N GLU A 503 -49.52 1.43 19.39
CA GLU A 503 -50.46 2.56 19.43
C GLU A 503 -51.88 2.10 19.81
N GLN A 504 -52.43 1.10 19.10
CA GLN A 504 -53.73 0.50 19.43
C GLN A 504 -53.77 -0.12 20.84
N LEU A 505 -52.67 -0.74 21.28
CA LEU A 505 -52.54 -1.23 22.65
C LEU A 505 -52.39 -0.11 23.68
N HIS A 506 -51.90 1.07 23.31
CA HIS A 506 -51.79 2.23 24.20
C HIS A 506 -53.17 2.86 24.45
N GLU A 507 -53.95 3.09 23.39
CA GLU A 507 -55.35 3.55 23.47
C GLU A 507 -56.18 2.64 24.40
N LEU A 508 -56.05 1.32 24.22
CA LEU A 508 -56.81 0.33 25.00
C LEU A 508 -56.20 0.07 26.41
N ARG A 509 -54.90 0.28 26.62
CA ARG A 509 -54.25 0.12 27.94
C ARG A 509 -54.81 1.11 28.97
N PHE A 510 -54.99 2.38 28.59
CA PHE A 510 -55.54 3.41 29.49
C PHE A 510 -56.92 3.04 30.04
N ILE A 511 -57.69 2.24 29.28
CA ILE A 511 -58.99 1.70 29.69
C ILE A 511 -58.81 0.53 30.68
N LYS A 512 -57.79 -0.32 30.51
CA LYS A 512 -57.56 -1.54 31.33
C LYS A 512 -56.86 -1.25 32.67
N GLU A 513 -55.96 -0.26 32.74
CA GLU A 513 -55.23 0.06 33.99
C GLU A 513 -56.10 0.78 35.04
N ASN A 514 -57.18 1.43 34.61
CA ASN A 514 -58.16 2.04 35.51
C ASN A 514 -59.09 1.02 36.21
N ASP A 515 -59.41 -0.13 35.58
CA ASP A 515 -60.34 -1.10 36.17
C ASP A 515 -59.64 -2.10 37.13
N LYS A 516 -59.16 -1.57 38.27
CA LYS A 516 -58.60 -2.36 39.38
C LYS A 516 -59.60 -3.38 39.96
N HIS A 517 -60.91 -3.21 39.74
CA HIS A 517 -61.94 -4.19 40.09
C HIS A 517 -62.04 -5.30 39.04
N GLY A 518 -62.16 -4.93 37.76
CA GLY A 518 -62.17 -5.84 36.61
C GLY A 518 -60.94 -6.73 36.56
N SER A 519 -59.75 -6.20 36.86
CA SER A 519 -58.51 -6.99 36.97
C SER A 519 -58.60 -8.10 38.04
N ARG A 520 -59.14 -7.78 39.23
CA ARG A 520 -59.40 -8.78 40.28
C ARG A 520 -60.49 -9.78 39.88
N MET A 521 -61.53 -9.33 39.19
CA MET A 521 -62.62 -10.19 38.70
C MET A 521 -62.16 -11.10 37.56
N ALA A 522 -61.24 -10.67 36.69
CA ALA A 522 -60.64 -11.49 35.64
C ALA A 522 -59.76 -12.59 36.22
N GLY A 523 -58.88 -12.26 37.19
CA GLY A 523 -58.08 -13.25 37.91
C GLY A 523 -58.95 -14.25 38.69
N ALA A 524 -60.03 -13.78 39.31
CA ALA A 524 -61.04 -14.63 39.95
C ALA A 524 -61.73 -15.57 38.94
N LEU A 525 -62.19 -15.06 37.79
CA LEU A 525 -62.83 -15.85 36.74
C LEU A 525 -61.86 -16.89 36.15
N GLN A 526 -60.59 -16.54 35.98
CA GLN A 526 -59.56 -17.46 35.48
C GLN A 526 -59.27 -18.59 36.46
N ALA A 527 -59.16 -18.29 37.76
CA ALA A 527 -59.03 -19.31 38.79
C ALA A 527 -60.28 -20.19 38.89
N LEU A 528 -61.49 -19.61 38.81
CA LEU A 528 -62.74 -20.38 38.79
C LEU A 528 -62.85 -21.29 37.56
N ARG A 529 -62.43 -20.83 36.37
CA ARG A 529 -62.35 -21.65 35.14
C ARG A 529 -61.32 -22.79 35.21
N ALA A 530 -60.27 -22.64 36.03
CA ALA A 530 -59.25 -23.67 36.23
C ALA A 530 -59.66 -24.72 37.29
N LEU A 531 -60.54 -24.36 38.23
CA LEU A 531 -60.96 -25.20 39.34
C LEU A 531 -62.36 -25.83 39.17
N TYR A 532 -63.23 -25.21 38.35
CA TYR A 532 -64.64 -25.59 38.21
C TYR A 532 -65.11 -25.44 36.75
N GLY A 533 -66.19 -26.16 36.39
CA GLY A 533 -66.83 -26.09 35.07
C GLY A 533 -67.56 -24.76 34.83
N VAL A 534 -66.80 -23.70 34.52
CA VAL A 534 -67.32 -22.34 34.32
C VAL A 534 -67.26 -21.96 32.84
N ARG A 535 -68.42 -21.82 32.19
CA ARG A 535 -68.49 -21.49 30.75
C ARG A 535 -67.96 -20.08 30.46
N GLY A 536 -68.41 -19.07 31.19
CA GLY A 536 -67.94 -17.68 31.04
C GLY A 536 -68.96 -16.63 31.47
N ARG A 537 -68.63 -15.35 31.26
CA ARG A 537 -69.58 -14.23 31.46
C ARG A 537 -70.53 -14.13 30.27
N LEU A 538 -71.75 -13.63 30.45
CA LEU A 538 -72.65 -13.37 29.31
C LEU A 538 -72.07 -12.40 28.26
N VAL A 539 -71.20 -11.44 28.66
CA VAL A 539 -70.45 -10.59 27.72
C VAL A 539 -69.39 -11.36 26.89
N ASP A 540 -68.91 -12.52 27.36
CA ASP A 540 -67.96 -13.38 26.63
C ASP A 540 -68.67 -14.35 25.67
N LEU A 541 -69.90 -14.75 26.01
CA LEU A 541 -70.64 -15.85 25.39
C LEU A 541 -71.68 -15.37 24.37
N CYS A 542 -72.16 -14.13 24.48
CA CYS A 542 -73.02 -13.48 23.50
C CYS A 542 -72.19 -12.64 22.52
N THR A 543 -72.67 -12.48 21.29
CA THR A 543 -72.11 -11.54 20.31
C THR A 543 -73.22 -10.68 19.69
N ILE A 544 -72.88 -9.44 19.33
CA ILE A 544 -73.80 -8.45 18.75
C ILE A 544 -73.37 -8.22 17.30
N PRO A 545 -74.09 -8.75 16.28
CA PRO A 545 -73.65 -8.67 14.88
C PRO A 545 -73.71 -7.26 14.27
N ASN A 546 -74.40 -6.32 14.92
CA ASN A 546 -74.59 -4.95 14.45
C ASN A 546 -74.43 -3.97 15.61
N ASP A 547 -73.34 -3.20 15.59
CA ASP A 547 -72.92 -2.30 16.67
C ASP A 547 -73.97 -1.22 17.00
N LYS A 548 -74.90 -0.90 16.07
CA LYS A 548 -76.07 -0.04 16.33
C LYS A 548 -76.82 -0.45 17.61
N TYR A 549 -76.95 -1.75 17.88
CA TYR A 549 -77.70 -2.25 19.03
C TYR A 549 -76.86 -2.39 20.30
N ARG A 550 -75.56 -2.06 20.27
CA ARG A 550 -74.63 -2.30 21.37
C ARG A 550 -75.01 -1.60 22.67
N HIS A 551 -75.45 -0.35 22.60
CA HIS A 551 -75.98 0.37 23.77
C HIS A 551 -77.25 -0.30 24.31
N ALA A 552 -78.24 -0.57 23.45
CA ALA A 552 -79.48 -1.23 23.82
C ALA A 552 -79.25 -2.61 24.48
N VAL A 553 -78.38 -3.47 23.93
CA VAL A 553 -78.08 -4.80 24.50
C VAL A 553 -77.32 -4.68 25.83
N THR A 554 -76.32 -3.80 25.92
CA THR A 554 -75.57 -3.54 27.17
C THR A 554 -76.50 -3.11 28.31
N VAL A 555 -77.47 -2.26 27.98
CA VAL A 555 -78.48 -1.78 28.93
C VAL A 555 -79.53 -2.85 29.23
N ALA A 556 -80.00 -3.59 28.21
CA ALA A 556 -80.98 -4.65 28.35
C ALA A 556 -80.50 -5.78 29.28
N LEU A 557 -79.24 -6.20 29.15
CA LEU A 557 -78.58 -7.15 30.05
C LEU A 557 -78.45 -6.61 31.48
N GLY A 558 -78.30 -5.29 31.64
CA GLY A 558 -78.28 -4.65 32.97
C GLY A 558 -77.20 -5.26 33.88
N LYS A 559 -77.58 -5.72 35.07
CA LYS A 559 -76.66 -6.39 36.01
C LYS A 559 -76.15 -7.75 35.51
N ASN A 560 -76.82 -8.37 34.53
CA ASN A 560 -76.48 -9.70 34.03
C ASN A 560 -75.36 -9.69 32.98
N LEU A 561 -74.91 -8.52 32.50
CA LEU A 561 -73.79 -8.39 31.54
C LEU A 561 -72.54 -9.17 31.97
N GLU A 562 -72.26 -9.19 33.27
CA GLU A 562 -71.08 -9.83 33.88
C GLU A 562 -71.45 -11.10 34.67
N ALA A 563 -72.68 -11.61 34.50
CA ALA A 563 -73.12 -12.84 35.17
C ALA A 563 -72.45 -14.06 34.53
N VAL A 564 -72.02 -14.97 35.39
CA VAL A 564 -71.18 -16.13 35.05
C VAL A 564 -72.05 -17.37 34.89
N VAL A 565 -72.07 -17.95 33.68
CA VAL A 565 -72.83 -19.16 33.37
C VAL A 565 -72.06 -20.40 33.82
N VAL A 566 -72.73 -21.28 34.57
CA VAL A 566 -72.19 -22.54 35.11
C VAL A 566 -73.21 -23.66 34.95
N ASP A 567 -72.76 -24.91 34.92
CA ASP A 567 -73.66 -26.02 34.57
C ASP A 567 -74.66 -26.36 35.67
N THR A 568 -74.23 -26.43 36.94
CA THR A 568 -75.11 -26.84 38.06
C THR A 568 -75.10 -25.86 39.23
N THR A 569 -76.15 -25.90 40.03
CA THR A 569 -76.27 -25.14 41.29
C THR A 569 -75.18 -25.51 42.29
N GLU A 570 -74.71 -26.76 42.29
CA GLU A 570 -73.56 -27.20 43.11
C GLU A 570 -72.24 -26.53 42.69
N THR A 571 -72.00 -26.38 41.37
CA THR A 571 -70.84 -25.61 40.89
C THR A 571 -70.96 -24.14 41.26
N ALA A 572 -72.15 -23.53 41.18
CA ALA A 572 -72.38 -22.15 41.62
C ALA A 572 -72.06 -21.97 43.13
N ILE A 573 -72.53 -22.89 43.99
CA ILE A 573 -72.24 -22.87 45.42
C ILE A 573 -70.75 -23.04 45.70
N SER A 574 -70.06 -23.92 44.97
CA SER A 574 -68.62 -24.16 45.11
C SER A 574 -67.79 -22.94 44.69
N CYS A 575 -68.16 -22.30 43.58
CA CYS A 575 -67.57 -21.02 43.14
C CYS A 575 -67.80 -19.90 44.16
N VAL A 576 -69.00 -19.79 44.75
CA VAL A 576 -69.31 -18.81 45.80
C VAL A 576 -68.53 -19.08 47.08
N ARG A 577 -68.28 -20.34 47.45
CA ARG A 577 -67.39 -20.70 48.56
C ARG A 577 -65.96 -20.23 48.29
N TYR A 578 -65.41 -20.54 47.12
CA TYR A 578 -64.06 -20.12 46.71
C TYR A 578 -63.90 -18.58 46.70
N LEU A 579 -64.87 -17.83 46.18
CA LEU A 579 -64.83 -16.36 46.21
C LEU A 579 -64.78 -15.81 47.65
N LYS A 580 -65.51 -16.42 48.60
CA LYS A 580 -65.47 -16.03 50.02
C LYS A 580 -64.12 -16.35 50.66
N GLU A 581 -63.59 -17.55 50.43
CA GLU A 581 -62.28 -18.01 50.93
C GLU A 581 -61.15 -17.08 50.48
N GLN A 582 -61.12 -16.72 49.21
CA GLN A 582 -60.11 -15.85 48.61
C GLN A 582 -60.38 -14.34 48.80
N ARG A 583 -61.45 -13.96 49.53
CA ARG A 583 -61.91 -12.57 49.75
C ARG A 583 -62.08 -11.76 48.44
N LEU A 584 -62.58 -12.42 47.39
CA LEU A 584 -62.78 -11.85 46.06
C LEU A 584 -64.13 -11.11 45.95
N PRO A 585 -64.30 -10.19 44.98
CA PRO A 585 -65.55 -9.46 44.78
C PRO A 585 -66.75 -10.40 44.52
N PRO A 586 -67.97 -10.04 44.95
CA PRO A 586 -69.16 -10.85 44.71
C PRO A 586 -69.47 -10.94 43.21
N MET A 587 -69.79 -12.14 42.73
CA MET A 587 -70.19 -12.42 41.36
C MET A 587 -71.60 -13.01 41.31
N THR A 588 -72.34 -12.70 40.24
CA THR A 588 -73.63 -13.34 39.93
C THR A 588 -73.37 -14.62 39.14
N PHE A 589 -73.86 -15.76 39.62
CA PHE A 589 -73.82 -17.03 38.89
C PHE A 589 -75.20 -17.36 38.31
N LEU A 590 -75.22 -17.94 37.11
CA LEU A 590 -76.41 -18.43 36.43
C LEU A 590 -76.24 -19.96 36.20
N PRO A 591 -76.66 -20.79 37.18
CA PRO A 591 -76.63 -22.24 37.03
C PRO A 591 -77.73 -22.71 36.04
N LEU A 592 -77.33 -23.45 35.01
CA LEU A 592 -78.23 -23.87 33.92
C LEU A 592 -79.32 -24.86 34.37
N ASP A 593 -79.09 -25.61 35.46
CA ASP A 593 -80.04 -26.55 36.05
C ASP A 593 -81.24 -25.89 36.76
N SER A 594 -81.06 -24.70 37.35
CA SER A 594 -82.09 -24.05 38.19
C SER A 594 -82.57 -22.69 37.67
N VAL A 595 -81.84 -22.05 36.74
CA VAL A 595 -82.24 -20.76 36.16
C VAL A 595 -83.37 -20.96 35.16
N LYS A 596 -84.59 -20.59 35.58
CA LYS A 596 -85.77 -20.59 34.71
C LYS A 596 -86.01 -19.21 34.11
N GLY A 597 -85.69 -19.08 32.83
CA GLY A 597 -86.17 -17.97 32.01
C GLY A 597 -87.68 -18.02 31.78
N LYS A 598 -88.22 -16.96 31.20
CA LYS A 598 -89.51 -17.03 30.49
C LYS A 598 -89.21 -17.01 29.01
N GLU A 599 -89.78 -17.95 28.27
CA GLU A 599 -89.70 -18.02 26.83
C GLU A 599 -90.20 -16.73 26.17
N VAL A 600 -89.66 -16.44 24.98
CA VAL A 600 -90.10 -15.32 24.14
C VAL A 600 -91.46 -15.70 23.55
N ASN A 601 -92.55 -15.18 24.13
CA ASN A 601 -93.88 -15.35 23.55
C ASN A 601 -93.90 -14.76 22.13
N ASP A 602 -94.25 -15.53 21.09
CA ASP A 602 -94.21 -15.07 19.70
C ASP A 602 -95.09 -13.84 19.42
N ARG A 603 -96.09 -13.55 20.26
CA ARG A 603 -96.83 -12.27 20.24
C ARG A 603 -95.92 -11.04 20.36
N LEU A 604 -94.72 -11.19 20.96
CA LEU A 604 -93.70 -10.16 21.06
C LEU A 604 -93.02 -9.85 19.70
N ARG A 605 -93.12 -10.75 18.71
CA ARG A 605 -92.62 -10.57 17.34
C ARG A 605 -93.64 -9.92 16.41
N THR A 606 -94.92 -9.87 16.79
CA THR A 606 -96.00 -9.23 16.03
C THR A 606 -96.20 -7.73 16.36
N PHE A 607 -95.41 -7.14 17.26
CA PHE A 607 -95.41 -5.69 17.45
C PHE A 607 -94.87 -4.98 16.20
N GLY A 608 -95.72 -4.23 15.51
CA GLY A 608 -95.34 -3.45 14.34
C GLY A 608 -94.42 -2.27 14.68
N GLY A 609 -93.74 -1.75 13.65
CA GLY A 609 -92.81 -0.62 13.77
C GLY A 609 -91.35 -1.07 13.71
N THR A 610 -90.55 -0.60 14.65
CA THR A 610 -89.11 -0.93 14.78
C THR A 610 -88.82 -1.83 15.98
N CYS A 611 -89.84 -2.11 16.79
CA CYS A 611 -89.84 -3.00 17.94
C CYS A 611 -89.46 -4.45 17.58
N LYS A 612 -88.55 -5.07 18.34
CA LYS A 612 -88.15 -6.48 18.22
C LYS A 612 -87.75 -7.06 19.59
N PRO A 613 -87.86 -8.39 19.83
CA PRO A 613 -87.21 -9.02 20.98
C PRO A 613 -85.70 -8.80 20.96
N VAL A 614 -85.08 -8.48 22.12
CA VAL A 614 -83.62 -8.32 22.20
C VAL A 614 -82.88 -9.64 21.89
N VAL A 615 -83.53 -10.78 22.16
CA VAL A 615 -83.02 -12.12 21.85
C VAL A 615 -82.75 -12.30 20.35
N ASP A 616 -83.59 -11.72 19.47
CA ASP A 616 -83.47 -11.80 18.01
C ASP A 616 -82.35 -10.88 17.44
N VAL A 617 -81.66 -10.13 18.31
CA VAL A 617 -80.61 -9.14 17.94
C VAL A 617 -79.21 -9.59 18.37
N ILE A 618 -79.12 -10.63 19.21
CA ILE A 618 -77.85 -11.24 19.67
C ILE A 618 -77.64 -12.62 19.06
N ARG A 619 -76.39 -13.09 19.01
CA ARG A 619 -76.04 -14.48 18.73
C ARG A 619 -75.36 -15.09 19.95
N TYR A 620 -75.75 -16.32 20.29
CA TYR A 620 -75.29 -17.08 21.45
C TYR A 620 -75.37 -18.58 21.14
N ASP A 621 -74.74 -19.41 21.96
CA ASP A 621 -74.88 -20.88 21.89
C ASP A 621 -76.21 -21.32 22.51
N THR A 622 -76.94 -22.18 21.80
CA THR A 622 -78.09 -22.95 22.30
C THR A 622 -77.89 -23.52 23.71
N ALA A 623 -76.68 -24.00 24.05
CA ALA A 623 -76.38 -24.60 25.35
C ALA A 623 -76.34 -23.59 26.52
N ILE A 624 -76.57 -22.29 26.28
CA ILE A 624 -76.77 -21.27 27.33
C ILE A 624 -78.14 -20.56 27.22
N GLU A 625 -79.07 -21.07 26.42
CA GLU A 625 -80.35 -20.41 26.12
C GLU A 625 -81.16 -20.07 27.38
N THR A 626 -81.22 -20.94 28.38
CA THR A 626 -81.97 -20.68 29.63
C THR A 626 -81.45 -19.44 30.38
N ALA A 627 -80.13 -19.20 30.39
CA ALA A 627 -79.51 -18.02 30.97
C ALA A 627 -79.78 -16.75 30.13
N VAL A 628 -79.86 -16.88 28.81
CA VAL A 628 -80.20 -15.78 27.89
C VAL A 628 -81.69 -15.41 28.00
N GLN A 629 -82.59 -16.39 28.03
CA GLN A 629 -84.03 -16.18 28.27
C GLN A 629 -84.28 -15.55 29.66
N TYR A 630 -83.54 -15.94 30.69
CA TYR A 630 -83.60 -15.29 32.01
C TYR A 630 -83.15 -13.83 31.97
N ALA A 631 -82.08 -13.50 31.25
CA ALA A 631 -81.57 -12.12 31.19
C ALA A 631 -82.37 -11.20 30.24
N LEU A 632 -82.91 -11.73 29.14
CA LEU A 632 -83.42 -10.96 28.01
C LEU A 632 -84.78 -11.41 27.45
N GLY A 633 -85.28 -12.61 27.79
CA GLY A 633 -86.39 -13.29 27.11
C GLY A 633 -87.73 -12.54 27.06
N GLN A 634 -87.91 -11.50 27.87
CA GLN A 634 -89.06 -10.60 27.76
C GLN A 634 -88.68 -9.11 27.79
N THR A 635 -87.55 -8.78 27.15
CA THR A 635 -87.10 -7.41 26.84
C THR A 635 -87.23 -7.13 25.34
N LEU A 636 -87.81 -5.99 24.99
CA LEU A 636 -87.95 -5.49 23.62
C LEU A 636 -86.94 -4.37 23.35
N VAL A 637 -86.53 -4.19 22.09
CA VAL A 637 -85.73 -3.06 21.60
C VAL A 637 -86.46 -2.32 20.48
N CYS A 638 -86.41 -0.99 20.48
CA CYS A 638 -86.98 -0.12 19.44
C CYS A 638 -86.06 1.09 19.14
N ASN A 639 -86.26 1.76 18.00
CA ASN A 639 -85.39 2.87 17.58
C ASN A 639 -85.61 4.18 18.37
N GLY A 640 -86.79 4.43 18.95
CA GLY A 640 -87.10 5.74 19.56
C GLY A 640 -88.09 5.72 20.72
N MET A 641 -87.99 6.73 21.59
CA MET A 641 -88.74 6.84 22.85
C MET A 641 -90.27 6.92 22.68
N ALA A 642 -90.78 7.50 21.59
CA ALA A 642 -92.22 7.57 21.34
C ALA A 642 -92.84 6.17 21.12
N GLU A 643 -92.19 5.35 20.31
CA GLU A 643 -92.55 3.95 20.10
C GLU A 643 -92.35 3.13 21.38
N ALA A 644 -91.24 3.35 22.09
CA ALA A 644 -90.99 2.70 23.39
C ALA A 644 -92.14 2.94 24.37
N LYS A 645 -92.60 4.19 24.50
CA LYS A 645 -93.70 4.59 25.39
C LYS A 645 -95.01 3.90 25.02
N HIS A 646 -95.30 3.77 23.73
CA HIS A 646 -96.49 3.07 23.25
C HIS A 646 -96.43 1.57 23.59
N VAL A 647 -95.32 0.88 23.31
CA VAL A 647 -95.17 -0.56 23.59
C VAL A 647 -95.05 -0.86 25.10
N ALA A 648 -94.50 0.04 25.91
CA ALA A 648 -94.33 -0.18 27.36
C ALA A 648 -95.63 0.04 28.17
N TYR A 649 -96.51 0.95 27.73
CA TYR A 649 -97.64 1.45 28.53
C TYR A 649 -98.98 1.55 27.78
N GLY A 650 -99.01 1.34 26.46
CA GLY A 650 -100.15 1.64 25.59
C GLY A 650 -100.95 0.44 25.08
N SER A 651 -100.77 -0.75 25.66
CA SER A 651 -101.59 -1.93 25.37
C SER A 651 -102.98 -1.82 26.00
N GLU A 652 -104.03 -2.06 25.23
CA GLU A 652 -105.41 -2.09 25.74
C GLU A 652 -105.62 -3.27 26.73
N ASP A 653 -104.89 -4.38 26.55
CA ASP A 653 -104.84 -5.53 27.46
C ASP A 653 -104.18 -5.26 28.83
N GLY A 654 -103.56 -4.09 29.02
CA GLY A 654 -102.84 -3.72 30.24
C GLY A 654 -101.49 -4.44 30.48
N GLU A 655 -101.06 -5.35 29.60
CA GLU A 655 -99.75 -6.02 29.69
C GLU A 655 -98.57 -5.04 29.48
N ARG A 656 -97.74 -4.87 30.50
CA ARG A 656 -96.56 -3.97 30.43
C ARG A 656 -95.28 -4.73 30.13
N PHE A 657 -94.57 -4.31 29.08
CA PHE A 657 -93.30 -4.89 28.67
C PHE A 657 -92.09 -4.07 29.17
N LYS A 658 -90.91 -4.69 29.17
CA LYS A 658 -89.64 -3.97 29.41
C LYS A 658 -89.09 -3.59 28.03
N VAL A 659 -89.01 -2.31 27.74
CA VAL A 659 -88.61 -1.79 26.42
C VAL A 659 -87.33 -0.97 26.56
N VAL A 660 -86.39 -1.14 25.63
CA VAL A 660 -85.11 -0.43 25.59
C VAL A 660 -84.98 0.28 24.25
N THR A 661 -84.58 1.54 24.23
CA THR A 661 -84.32 2.26 22.99
C THR A 661 -82.89 2.03 22.48
N VAL A 662 -82.63 2.32 21.21
CA VAL A 662 -81.29 2.23 20.61
C VAL A 662 -80.26 3.15 21.29
N ASP A 663 -80.68 4.32 21.79
CA ASP A 663 -79.86 5.20 22.64
C ASP A 663 -79.59 4.66 24.05
N GLY A 664 -80.28 3.59 24.46
CA GLY A 664 -80.11 2.92 25.75
C GLY A 664 -80.96 3.50 26.88
N SER A 665 -82.05 4.21 26.58
CA SER A 665 -83.10 4.50 27.56
C SER A 665 -83.97 3.26 27.81
N VAL A 666 -84.43 3.04 29.04
CA VAL A 666 -85.24 1.89 29.46
C VAL A 666 -86.57 2.34 30.03
N LEU A 667 -87.64 1.66 29.60
CA LEU A 667 -88.95 1.69 30.24
C LEU A 667 -89.17 0.33 30.92
N MET A 668 -89.25 0.35 32.25
CA MET A 668 -89.51 -0.84 33.07
C MET A 668 -91.01 -1.05 33.27
N ARG A 669 -91.44 -2.30 33.46
CA ARG A 669 -92.86 -2.68 33.63
C ARG A 669 -93.56 -1.98 34.80
N ASN A 670 -92.80 -1.64 35.84
CA ASN A 670 -93.29 -0.92 37.02
C ASN A 670 -93.41 0.61 36.81
N GLY A 671 -93.15 1.12 35.60
CA GLY A 671 -93.16 2.56 35.28
C GLY A 671 -91.82 3.27 35.49
N ALA A 672 -90.78 2.59 36.00
CA ALA A 672 -89.48 3.21 36.20
C ALA A 672 -88.78 3.46 34.85
N VAL A 673 -88.33 4.70 34.64
CA VAL A 673 -87.54 5.11 33.47
C VAL A 673 -86.06 5.20 33.88
N GLN A 674 -85.16 4.70 33.04
CA GLN A 674 -83.70 4.77 33.25
C GLN A 674 -82.99 5.22 31.97
N GLY A 675 -81.91 5.99 32.08
CA GLY A 675 -81.09 6.43 30.96
C GLY A 675 -79.87 7.22 31.46
N GLY A 676 -78.85 7.39 30.62
CA GLY A 676 -77.64 8.15 30.98
C GLY A 676 -76.40 7.72 30.19
N LEU A 677 -76.13 8.40 29.08
CA LEU A 677 -75.16 8.01 28.05
C LEU A 677 -73.76 7.66 28.60
N ALA A 678 -73.21 8.46 29.52
CA ALA A 678 -71.88 8.23 30.10
C ALA A 678 -71.77 6.88 30.84
N SER A 679 -72.82 6.47 31.55
CA SER A 679 -72.88 5.17 32.26
C SER A 679 -73.04 3.98 31.31
N ILE A 680 -73.52 4.24 30.09
CA ILE A 680 -73.72 3.22 29.05
C ILE A 680 -72.41 3.03 28.28
N GLN A 681 -71.73 4.11 27.91
CA GLN A 681 -70.45 4.06 27.19
C GLN A 681 -69.35 3.32 27.98
N SER A 682 -69.19 3.58 29.28
CA SER A 682 -68.18 2.89 30.10
C SER A 682 -68.42 1.38 30.16
N ARG A 683 -69.69 0.96 30.18
CA ARG A 683 -70.09 -0.46 30.22
C ARG A 683 -70.04 -1.11 28.83
N ALA A 684 -70.33 -0.37 27.77
CA ALA A 684 -70.25 -0.84 26.39
C ALA A 684 -68.81 -1.11 25.93
N ARG A 685 -67.80 -0.52 26.59
CA ARG A 685 -66.37 -0.84 26.38
C ARG A 685 -66.00 -2.28 26.78
N LYS A 686 -66.76 -2.95 27.65
CA LYS A 686 -66.47 -4.35 28.05
C LYS A 686 -66.56 -5.36 26.89
N TRP A 687 -67.31 -5.05 25.84
CA TRP A 687 -67.33 -5.83 24.59
C TRP A 687 -66.01 -5.78 23.79
N ASP A 688 -65.10 -4.84 24.09
CA ASP A 688 -63.78 -4.73 23.42
C ASP A 688 -62.65 -5.45 24.18
N GLU A 689 -62.90 -6.00 25.39
CA GLU A 689 -61.87 -6.67 26.21
C GLU A 689 -61.11 -7.76 25.43
N LYS A 690 -61.83 -8.52 24.59
CA LYS A 690 -61.26 -9.57 23.74
C LYS A 690 -60.25 -9.03 22.71
N LYS A 691 -60.55 -7.90 22.07
CA LYS A 691 -59.68 -7.27 21.05
C LYS A 691 -58.31 -6.89 21.63
N TYR A 692 -58.28 -6.46 22.90
CA TYR A 692 -57.02 -6.15 23.60
C TYR A 692 -56.12 -7.39 23.74
N GLU A 693 -56.69 -8.56 23.99
CA GLU A 693 -55.92 -9.80 24.19
C GLU A 693 -55.43 -10.37 22.86
N ASP A 694 -56.25 -10.29 21.80
CA ASP A 694 -55.85 -10.61 20.43
C ASP A 694 -54.67 -9.72 19.95
N LEU A 695 -54.76 -8.39 20.14
CA LEU A 695 -53.68 -7.44 19.83
C LEU A 695 -52.42 -7.67 20.67
N ARG A 696 -52.58 -7.99 21.97
CA ARG A 696 -51.46 -8.29 22.85
C ARG A 696 -50.69 -9.52 22.36
N ALA A 697 -51.39 -10.57 21.94
CA ALA A 697 -50.80 -11.80 21.40
C ALA A 697 -50.09 -11.54 20.06
N ALA A 698 -50.63 -10.68 19.19
CA ALA A 698 -49.94 -10.26 17.97
C ALA A 698 -48.61 -9.53 18.28
N ARG A 699 -48.62 -8.61 19.25
CA ARG A 699 -47.42 -7.87 19.68
C ARG A 699 -46.36 -8.77 20.32
N ASP A 700 -46.76 -9.79 21.10
CA ASP A 700 -45.81 -10.78 21.66
C ASP A 700 -45.17 -11.66 20.55
N ARG A 701 -45.90 -12.00 19.48
CA ARG A 701 -45.34 -12.71 18.31
C ARG A 701 -44.27 -11.88 17.60
N LEU A 702 -44.61 -10.65 17.20
CA LEU A 702 -43.67 -9.77 16.46
C LEU A 702 -42.39 -9.45 17.25
N LEU A 703 -42.47 -9.35 18.58
CA LEU A 703 -41.28 -9.19 19.44
C LEU A 703 -40.42 -10.46 19.49
N ASN A 704 -41.01 -11.64 19.56
CA ASN A 704 -40.26 -12.90 19.52
C ASN A 704 -39.57 -13.09 18.16
N ASP A 705 -40.22 -12.71 17.05
CA ASP A 705 -39.60 -12.70 15.72
C ASP A 705 -38.44 -11.69 15.62
N ALA A 706 -38.47 -10.60 16.41
CA ALA A 706 -37.39 -9.62 16.47
C ALA A 706 -36.19 -10.16 17.26
N ALA A 707 -36.43 -10.66 18.48
CA ALA A 707 -35.41 -11.29 19.31
C ALA A 707 -34.84 -12.59 18.69
N GLY A 708 -35.60 -13.27 17.83
CA GLY A 708 -35.26 -14.55 17.20
C GLY A 708 -34.07 -14.54 16.23
N GLY A 709 -33.47 -13.37 15.96
CA GLY A 709 -32.16 -13.30 15.29
C GLY A 709 -32.06 -12.35 14.08
N SER A 710 -33.13 -11.66 13.69
CA SER A 710 -33.15 -10.81 12.48
C SER A 710 -32.03 -9.76 12.44
N GLU A 711 -31.72 -9.11 13.57
CA GLU A 711 -30.62 -8.14 13.66
C GLU A 711 -29.24 -8.82 13.56
N ALA A 712 -29.08 -9.96 14.23
CA ALA A 712 -27.84 -10.74 14.20
C ALA A 712 -27.57 -11.32 12.80
N GLU A 713 -28.61 -11.70 12.05
CA GLU A 713 -28.49 -12.06 10.64
C GLU A 713 -28.08 -10.88 9.76
N MET A 714 -28.71 -9.71 9.91
CA MET A 714 -28.32 -8.51 9.14
C MET A 714 -26.86 -8.15 9.42
N ALA A 715 -26.43 -8.16 10.68
CA ALA A 715 -25.04 -7.92 11.08
C ALA A 715 -24.07 -8.95 10.47
N ARG A 716 -24.41 -10.25 10.49
CA ARG A 716 -23.62 -11.30 9.81
C ARG A 716 -23.49 -11.04 8.31
N THR A 717 -24.60 -10.79 7.62
CA THR A 717 -24.56 -10.50 6.17
C THR A 717 -23.79 -9.22 5.85
N GLN A 718 -23.80 -8.20 6.73
CA GLN A 718 -23.01 -6.99 6.56
C GLN A 718 -21.50 -7.23 6.79
N CYS A 719 -21.12 -8.15 7.69
CA CYS A 719 -19.73 -8.60 7.85
C CYS A 719 -19.26 -9.42 6.64
N GLU A 720 -20.03 -10.42 6.19
CA GLU A 720 -19.72 -11.21 4.98
C GLU A 720 -19.51 -10.32 3.75
N LEU A 721 -20.36 -9.30 3.58
CA LEU A 721 -20.32 -8.34 2.48
C LEU A 721 -19.05 -7.48 2.52
N ARG A 722 -18.63 -6.99 3.70
CA ARG A 722 -17.34 -6.29 3.86
C ARG A 722 -16.13 -7.18 3.58
N ASP A 723 -16.18 -8.44 4.02
CA ASP A 723 -15.11 -9.42 3.75
C ASP A 723 -15.01 -9.73 2.24
N MET A 724 -16.13 -9.78 1.52
CA MET A 724 -16.13 -9.91 0.05
C MET A 724 -15.62 -8.65 -0.66
N GLU A 725 -16.02 -7.45 -0.20
CA GLU A 725 -15.54 -6.18 -0.75
C GLU A 725 -14.01 -6.02 -0.59
N ALA A 726 -13.46 -6.37 0.58
CA ALA A 726 -12.02 -6.38 0.82
C ALA A 726 -11.27 -7.40 -0.05
N ARG A 727 -11.86 -8.58 -0.31
CA ARG A 727 -11.31 -9.56 -1.26
C ARG A 727 -11.32 -9.03 -2.69
N LEU A 728 -12.38 -8.33 -3.10
CA LEU A 728 -12.51 -7.72 -4.44
C LEU A 728 -11.48 -6.61 -4.65
N GLU A 729 -11.23 -5.75 -3.66
CA GLU A 729 -10.17 -4.74 -3.74
C GLU A 729 -8.78 -5.39 -3.85
N PHE A 730 -8.53 -6.45 -3.07
CA PHE A 730 -7.29 -7.22 -3.12
C PHE A 730 -7.06 -7.92 -4.46
N THR A 731 -8.08 -8.54 -5.07
CA THR A 731 -7.94 -9.16 -6.41
C THR A 731 -7.72 -8.13 -7.51
N HIS A 732 -8.39 -6.96 -7.47
CA HIS A 732 -8.09 -5.85 -8.37
C HIS A 732 -6.64 -5.34 -8.23
N GLY A 733 -6.11 -5.29 -7.01
CA GLY A 733 -4.70 -4.98 -6.75
C GLY A 733 -3.75 -5.97 -7.45
N ARG A 734 -4.04 -7.27 -7.36
CA ARG A 734 -3.25 -8.32 -8.02
C ARG A 734 -3.31 -8.26 -9.55
N ILE A 735 -4.48 -7.97 -10.12
CA ILE A 735 -4.64 -7.82 -11.58
C ILE A 735 -3.74 -6.68 -12.10
N LYS A 736 -3.67 -5.54 -11.39
CA LYS A 736 -2.79 -4.42 -11.78
C LYS A 736 -1.30 -4.80 -11.79
N VAL A 737 -0.85 -5.59 -10.81
CA VAL A 737 0.55 -6.07 -10.76
C VAL A 737 0.83 -7.05 -11.91
N ILE A 738 -0.06 -8.03 -12.14
CA ILE A 738 0.11 -9.01 -13.22
C ILE A 738 0.05 -8.36 -14.60
N ALA A 739 -0.78 -7.33 -14.82
CA ALA A 739 -0.81 -6.57 -16.06
C ALA A 739 0.52 -5.82 -16.33
N ALA A 740 1.16 -5.30 -15.28
CA ALA A 740 2.48 -4.67 -15.40
C ALA A 740 3.61 -5.69 -15.67
N GLU A 741 3.60 -6.86 -14.99
CA GLU A 741 4.50 -7.98 -15.31
C GLU A 741 4.31 -8.45 -16.77
N LEU A 742 3.07 -8.53 -17.24
CA LEU A 742 2.73 -8.94 -18.59
C LEU A 742 3.27 -7.95 -19.63
N GLN A 743 3.01 -6.65 -19.46
CA GLN A 743 3.53 -5.61 -20.36
C GLN A 743 5.07 -5.63 -20.42
N ALA A 744 5.74 -5.78 -19.27
CA ALA A 744 7.21 -5.85 -19.21
C ALA A 744 7.77 -7.12 -19.90
N THR A 745 7.10 -8.27 -19.76
CA THR A 745 7.53 -9.52 -20.41
C THR A 745 7.25 -9.52 -21.92
N GLU A 746 6.14 -8.94 -22.38
CA GLU A 746 5.87 -8.76 -23.80
C GLU A 746 6.86 -7.78 -24.47
N GLN A 747 7.23 -6.69 -23.79
CA GLN A 747 8.28 -5.78 -24.27
C GLN A 747 9.65 -6.48 -24.34
N LYS A 748 9.97 -7.36 -23.38
CA LYS A 748 11.18 -8.18 -23.39
C LYS A 748 11.22 -9.16 -24.57
N VAL A 749 10.10 -9.83 -24.85
CA VAL A 749 9.93 -10.71 -26.03
C VAL A 749 10.12 -9.92 -27.33
N SER A 750 9.57 -8.70 -27.43
CA SER A 750 9.74 -7.82 -28.60
C SER A 750 11.21 -7.48 -28.86
N ASN A 751 11.96 -7.12 -27.81
CA ASN A 751 13.39 -6.84 -27.90
C ASN A 751 14.20 -8.07 -28.34
N MET A 752 13.97 -9.24 -27.72
CA MET A 752 14.65 -10.49 -28.10
C MET A 752 14.37 -10.90 -29.54
N ASN A 753 13.13 -10.73 -30.04
CA ASN A 753 12.80 -11.00 -31.45
C ASN A 753 13.53 -10.06 -32.42
N ARG A 754 13.74 -8.79 -32.03
CA ARG A 754 14.58 -7.84 -32.80
C ARG A 754 16.05 -8.26 -32.79
N GLU A 755 16.56 -8.73 -31.66
CA GLU A 755 17.94 -9.24 -31.53
C GLU A 755 18.17 -10.51 -32.36
N MET A 756 17.23 -11.47 -32.34
CA MET A 756 17.28 -12.64 -33.24
C MET A 756 17.34 -12.20 -34.71
N LYS A 757 16.48 -11.26 -35.13
CA LYS A 757 16.47 -10.76 -36.51
C LYS A 757 17.79 -10.07 -36.91
N ASN A 758 18.49 -9.44 -35.97
CA ASN A 758 19.82 -8.88 -36.21
C ASN A 758 20.85 -9.99 -36.40
N GLN A 759 20.86 -11.01 -35.51
CA GLN A 759 21.70 -12.19 -35.62
C GLN A 759 21.49 -12.95 -36.95
N GLU A 760 20.26 -13.04 -37.46
CA GLU A 760 19.99 -13.64 -38.79
C GLU A 760 20.59 -12.83 -39.96
N ASN A 761 20.67 -11.50 -39.84
CA ASN A 761 21.32 -10.67 -40.86
C ASN A 761 22.85 -10.78 -40.78
N GLU A 762 23.40 -10.97 -39.57
CA GLU A 762 24.82 -11.22 -39.35
C GLU A 762 25.24 -12.60 -39.84
N GLU A 763 24.49 -13.65 -39.52
CA GLU A 763 24.62 -15.02 -40.06
C GLU A 763 24.73 -15.00 -41.59
N ARG A 764 23.75 -14.41 -42.27
CA ARG A 764 23.72 -14.25 -43.74
C ARG A 764 24.87 -13.41 -44.31
N THR A 765 25.50 -12.56 -43.49
CA THR A 765 26.65 -11.73 -43.91
C THR A 765 27.96 -12.49 -43.77
N ILE A 766 28.09 -13.33 -42.75
CA ILE A 766 29.25 -14.22 -42.57
C ILE A 766 29.19 -15.40 -43.56
N GLU A 767 28.02 -15.99 -43.81
CA GLU A 767 27.83 -17.05 -44.81
C GLU A 767 28.26 -16.61 -46.23
N LYS A 768 27.99 -15.36 -46.61
CA LYS A 768 28.50 -14.77 -47.86
C LYS A 768 30.04 -14.70 -47.89
N ARG A 769 30.68 -14.34 -46.77
CA ARG A 769 32.15 -14.31 -46.64
C ARG A 769 32.76 -15.71 -46.69
N HIS A 770 32.13 -16.69 -46.03
CA HIS A 770 32.51 -18.10 -46.14
C HIS A 770 32.45 -18.56 -47.60
N SER A 771 31.35 -18.27 -48.30
CA SER A 771 31.19 -18.62 -49.73
C SER A 771 32.27 -17.96 -50.62
N THR A 772 32.66 -16.70 -50.36
CA THR A 772 33.77 -16.09 -51.10
C THR A 772 35.10 -16.79 -50.81
N TYR A 773 35.45 -17.04 -49.53
CA TYR A 773 36.68 -17.75 -49.19
C TYR A 773 36.72 -19.17 -49.79
N GLU A 774 35.61 -19.89 -49.79
CA GLU A 774 35.51 -21.22 -50.40
C GLU A 774 35.75 -21.15 -51.93
N SER A 775 35.21 -20.13 -52.61
CA SER A 775 35.44 -19.93 -54.05
C SER A 775 36.89 -19.59 -54.38
N GLU A 776 37.55 -18.78 -53.55
CA GLU A 776 38.97 -18.44 -53.71
C GLU A 776 39.89 -19.60 -53.35
N LEU A 777 39.53 -20.41 -52.34
CA LEU A 777 40.27 -21.60 -51.96
C LEU A 777 40.28 -22.64 -53.09
N ARG A 778 39.14 -22.84 -53.78
CA ARG A 778 39.06 -23.71 -54.96
C ARG A 778 40.00 -23.26 -56.09
N ARG A 779 40.08 -21.95 -56.37
CA ARG A 779 41.06 -21.38 -57.33
C ARG A 779 42.50 -21.64 -56.87
N CYS A 780 42.79 -21.34 -55.60
CA CYS A 780 44.12 -21.48 -55.01
C CYS A 780 44.61 -22.95 -55.00
N LEU A 781 43.71 -23.91 -54.77
CA LEU A 781 43.98 -25.35 -54.88
C LEU A 781 44.32 -25.78 -56.32
N HIS A 782 43.64 -25.22 -57.33
CA HIS A 782 43.92 -25.53 -58.73
C HIS A 782 45.29 -25.00 -59.16
N GLU A 783 45.62 -23.74 -58.82
CA GLU A 783 46.94 -23.14 -59.04
C GLU A 783 48.06 -23.96 -58.33
N LEU A 784 47.79 -24.50 -57.13
CA LEU A 784 48.73 -25.39 -56.44
C LEU A 784 48.95 -26.72 -57.18
N GLN A 785 47.91 -27.32 -57.77
CA GLN A 785 48.04 -28.55 -58.55
C GLN A 785 48.90 -28.33 -59.81
N GLU A 786 48.68 -27.23 -60.56
CA GLU A 786 49.51 -26.90 -61.73
C GLU A 786 50.99 -26.70 -61.35
N LYS A 787 51.26 -25.95 -60.29
CA LYS A 787 52.65 -25.67 -59.86
C LYS A 787 53.31 -26.90 -59.25
N HIS A 788 52.57 -27.75 -58.54
CA HIS A 788 53.10 -29.01 -58.03
C HIS A 788 53.42 -29.99 -59.16
N GLY A 789 52.55 -30.14 -60.16
CA GLY A 789 52.84 -30.95 -61.36
C GLY A 789 54.06 -30.44 -62.13
N SER A 790 54.22 -29.12 -62.23
CA SER A 790 55.41 -28.48 -62.83
C SER A 790 56.70 -28.81 -62.07
N ILE A 791 56.64 -28.89 -60.74
CA ILE A 791 57.78 -29.26 -59.88
C ILE A 791 58.08 -30.76 -60.02
N MET A 792 57.05 -31.60 -60.00
CA MET A 792 57.19 -33.07 -60.11
C MET A 792 57.88 -33.46 -61.42
N GLN A 793 57.56 -32.82 -62.56
CA GLN A 793 58.23 -33.08 -63.85
C GLN A 793 59.74 -32.76 -63.83
N VAL A 794 60.17 -31.77 -63.05
CA VAL A 794 61.60 -31.42 -62.90
C VAL A 794 62.29 -32.38 -61.94
N GLU A 795 61.64 -32.71 -60.83
CA GLU A 795 62.16 -33.64 -59.82
C GLU A 795 62.25 -35.08 -60.35
N GLU A 796 61.24 -35.56 -61.06
CA GLU A 796 61.25 -36.87 -61.74
C GLU A 796 62.40 -36.96 -62.75
N ARG A 797 62.61 -35.90 -63.55
CA ARG A 797 63.74 -35.83 -64.50
C ARG A 797 65.09 -36.05 -63.80
N ILE A 798 65.35 -35.34 -62.70
CA ILE A 798 66.63 -35.38 -61.96
C ILE A 798 66.79 -36.68 -61.17
N PHE A 799 65.75 -37.14 -60.46
CA PHE A 799 65.85 -38.33 -59.60
C PHE A 799 65.72 -39.64 -60.36
N SER A 800 65.27 -39.66 -61.62
CA SER A 800 65.00 -40.90 -62.38
C SER A 800 66.18 -41.89 -62.45
N GLU A 801 67.41 -41.42 -62.63
CA GLU A 801 68.59 -42.30 -62.66
C GLU A 801 68.94 -42.84 -61.26
N PHE A 802 68.79 -42.01 -60.22
CA PHE A 802 69.06 -42.39 -58.83
C PHE A 802 68.02 -43.38 -58.30
N GLN A 803 66.72 -43.16 -58.57
CA GLN A 803 65.63 -44.07 -58.22
C GLN A 803 65.85 -45.46 -58.84
N ARG A 804 66.22 -45.53 -60.14
CA ARG A 804 66.56 -46.78 -60.83
C ARG A 804 67.77 -47.51 -60.22
N ARG A 805 68.74 -46.77 -59.67
CA ARG A 805 69.99 -47.33 -59.12
C ARG A 805 69.91 -47.73 -57.65
N VAL A 806 69.12 -47.00 -56.84
CA VAL A 806 68.91 -47.27 -55.41
C VAL A 806 67.65 -48.11 -55.16
N ASN A 807 66.82 -48.32 -56.19
CA ASN A 807 65.63 -49.17 -56.18
C ASN A 807 64.53 -48.70 -55.19
N ILE A 808 64.47 -47.38 -54.94
CA ILE A 808 63.38 -46.73 -54.18
C ILE A 808 62.38 -46.16 -55.21
N PRO A 809 61.11 -46.59 -55.22
CA PRO A 809 60.18 -46.28 -56.31
C PRO A 809 59.80 -44.81 -56.40
N ASN A 810 59.55 -44.14 -55.27
CA ASN A 810 59.42 -42.69 -55.22
C ASN A 810 59.88 -42.14 -53.86
N ILE A 811 61.00 -41.42 -53.87
CA ILE A 811 61.60 -40.83 -52.65
C ILE A 811 60.74 -39.66 -52.11
N LEU A 812 60.03 -38.96 -52.99
CA LEU A 812 59.25 -37.77 -52.64
C LEU A 812 57.93 -38.13 -51.91
N GLU A 813 57.37 -39.30 -52.17
CA GLU A 813 56.22 -39.85 -51.43
C GLU A 813 56.58 -40.17 -49.98
N LEU A 814 57.74 -40.81 -49.73
CA LEU A 814 58.19 -41.15 -48.38
C LEU A 814 58.35 -39.92 -47.48
N GLU A 815 59.06 -38.89 -47.96
CA GLU A 815 59.29 -37.67 -47.15
C GLU A 815 58.03 -36.83 -46.95
N SER A 816 57.15 -36.73 -47.96
CA SER A 816 55.90 -36.00 -47.82
C SER A 816 54.94 -36.70 -46.85
N HIS A 817 54.95 -38.04 -46.81
CA HIS A 817 54.16 -38.83 -45.87
C HIS A 817 54.65 -38.68 -44.42
N GLU A 818 55.95 -38.85 -44.14
CA GLU A 818 56.55 -38.61 -42.80
C GLU A 818 56.18 -37.21 -42.26
N ALA A 819 56.37 -36.17 -43.10
CA ALA A 819 56.12 -34.79 -42.70
C ALA A 819 54.63 -34.44 -42.50
N GLN A 820 53.72 -35.15 -43.17
CA GLN A 820 52.28 -34.95 -43.01
C GLN A 820 51.74 -35.61 -41.74
N ILE A 821 52.13 -36.86 -41.45
CA ILE A 821 51.71 -37.61 -40.26
C ILE A 821 52.03 -36.82 -38.98
N LEU A 822 53.26 -36.30 -38.87
CA LEU A 822 53.71 -35.50 -37.73
C LEU A 822 52.87 -34.23 -37.50
N ARG A 823 52.43 -33.55 -38.57
CA ARG A 823 51.55 -32.36 -38.46
C ARG A 823 50.14 -32.75 -38.04
N GLU A 824 49.55 -33.76 -38.67
CA GLU A 824 48.20 -34.20 -38.35
C GLU A 824 48.06 -34.69 -36.90
N ARG A 825 49.08 -35.39 -36.37
CA ARG A 825 49.12 -35.79 -34.95
C ARG A 825 49.17 -34.57 -34.03
N ALA A 826 50.01 -33.59 -34.34
CA ALA A 826 50.15 -32.37 -33.52
C ALA A 826 48.86 -31.53 -33.47
N GLU A 827 48.21 -31.31 -34.62
CA GLU A 827 46.95 -30.54 -34.68
C GLU A 827 45.81 -31.24 -33.92
N LYS A 828 45.63 -32.55 -34.10
CA LYS A 828 44.60 -33.35 -33.40
C LYS A 828 44.80 -33.29 -31.88
N ARG A 829 46.04 -33.40 -31.40
CA ARG A 829 46.39 -33.29 -29.97
C ARG A 829 46.07 -31.91 -29.38
N GLN A 830 46.39 -30.84 -30.12
CA GLN A 830 46.13 -29.46 -29.68
C GLN A 830 44.61 -29.18 -29.59
N GLN A 831 43.81 -29.68 -30.53
CA GLN A 831 42.35 -29.55 -30.50
C GLN A 831 41.73 -30.23 -29.27
N MET A 832 42.16 -31.46 -28.95
CA MET A 832 41.68 -32.19 -27.77
C MET A 832 42.04 -31.47 -26.46
N GLN A 833 43.27 -30.95 -26.34
CA GLN A 833 43.70 -30.21 -25.15
C GLN A 833 42.90 -28.92 -24.92
N LEU A 834 42.57 -28.18 -25.99
CA LEU A 834 41.72 -26.98 -25.90
C LEU A 834 40.29 -27.31 -25.42
N LEU A 835 39.73 -28.44 -25.86
CA LEU A 835 38.39 -28.88 -25.44
C LEU A 835 38.35 -29.27 -23.96
N VAL A 836 39.35 -30.00 -23.47
CA VAL A 836 39.50 -30.35 -22.04
C VAL A 836 39.59 -29.09 -21.19
N HIS A 837 40.46 -28.13 -21.57
CA HIS A 837 40.64 -26.90 -20.79
C HIS A 837 39.38 -26.02 -20.77
N LYS A 838 38.60 -25.99 -21.85
CA LYS A 838 37.31 -25.29 -21.90
C LYS A 838 36.30 -25.87 -20.89
N LEU A 839 36.23 -27.21 -20.78
CA LEU A 839 35.35 -27.88 -19.83
C LEU A 839 35.76 -27.64 -18.37
N GLU A 840 37.07 -27.60 -18.07
CA GLU A 840 37.57 -27.28 -16.72
C GLU A 840 37.17 -25.88 -16.26
N ILE A 841 37.28 -24.87 -17.14
CA ILE A 841 36.87 -23.49 -16.85
C ILE A 841 35.35 -23.40 -16.63
N SER A 842 34.54 -24.11 -17.42
CA SER A 842 33.09 -24.18 -17.22
C SER A 842 32.72 -24.84 -15.88
N LEU A 843 33.44 -25.90 -15.49
CA LEU A 843 33.19 -26.62 -14.23
C LEU A 843 33.49 -25.75 -13.00
N GLU A 844 34.57 -24.97 -13.02
CA GLU A 844 34.87 -23.99 -11.98
C GLU A 844 33.81 -22.88 -11.89
N ALA A 845 33.25 -22.46 -13.02
CA ALA A 845 32.29 -21.37 -13.09
C ALA A 845 30.92 -21.74 -12.48
N GLU A 846 30.41 -22.96 -12.72
CA GLU A 846 29.16 -23.41 -12.10
C GLU A 846 29.35 -23.76 -10.61
N HIS A 847 30.48 -24.37 -10.22
CA HIS A 847 30.79 -24.61 -8.80
C HIS A 847 30.73 -23.33 -7.96
N LYS A 848 31.25 -22.21 -8.49
CA LYS A 848 31.24 -20.89 -7.82
C LYS A 848 29.85 -20.24 -7.73
N ARG A 849 28.81 -20.80 -8.36
CA ARG A 849 27.42 -20.32 -8.30
C ARG A 849 26.54 -21.04 -7.28
N ILE A 850 26.95 -22.20 -6.77
CA ILE A 850 26.16 -22.99 -5.83
C ILE A 850 26.33 -22.42 -4.41
N GLY A 851 25.58 -21.36 -4.10
CA GLY A 851 25.59 -20.65 -2.82
C GLY A 851 24.89 -21.42 -1.69
N MET A 852 25.47 -22.55 -1.24
CA MET A 852 24.86 -23.47 -0.26
C MET A 852 24.37 -22.79 1.03
N GLN A 853 25.10 -21.80 1.55
CA GLN A 853 24.77 -21.10 2.81
C GLN A 853 23.32 -20.57 2.84
N SER A 854 22.84 -19.99 1.73
CA SER A 854 21.47 -19.44 1.66
C SER A 854 20.37 -20.51 1.72
N ILE A 855 20.69 -21.76 1.38
CA ILE A 855 19.78 -22.90 1.49
C ILE A 855 19.74 -23.40 2.94
N GLU A 856 20.90 -23.44 3.62
CA GLU A 856 20.99 -23.82 5.04
C GLU A 856 20.27 -22.81 5.95
N ASP A 857 20.45 -21.51 5.73
CA ASP A 857 19.75 -20.44 6.46
C ASP A 857 18.22 -20.55 6.35
N LEU A 858 17.72 -20.85 5.14
CA LEU A 858 16.28 -21.00 4.90
C LEU A 858 15.73 -22.34 5.42
N ARG A 859 16.47 -23.44 5.32
CA ARG A 859 16.12 -24.71 5.98
C ARG A 859 16.02 -24.52 7.49
N GLY A 860 17.03 -23.89 8.12
CA GLY A 860 17.02 -23.56 9.55
C GLY A 860 15.88 -22.63 9.95
N ALA A 861 15.51 -21.66 9.10
CA ALA A 861 14.34 -20.81 9.34
C ALA A 861 13.00 -21.58 9.24
N CYS A 862 12.87 -22.53 8.32
CA CYS A 862 11.68 -23.37 8.21
C CYS A 862 11.52 -24.29 9.43
N VAL A 863 12.60 -24.95 9.87
CA VAL A 863 12.59 -25.84 11.04
C VAL A 863 12.15 -25.10 12.31
N ARG A 864 12.72 -23.93 12.60
CA ARG A 864 12.31 -23.11 13.76
C ARG A 864 10.83 -22.73 13.72
N LEU A 865 10.31 -22.35 12.55
CA LEU A 865 8.89 -22.05 12.37
C LEU A 865 7.99 -23.30 12.52
N GLU A 866 8.46 -24.48 12.12
CA GLU A 866 7.73 -25.74 12.36
C GLU A 866 7.70 -26.11 13.85
N GLU A 867 8.79 -25.90 14.59
CA GLU A 867 8.84 -26.08 16.05
C GLU A 867 7.89 -25.11 16.78
N GLU A 868 7.88 -23.82 16.39
CA GLU A 868 6.95 -22.81 16.91
C GLU A 868 5.47 -23.14 16.58
N ILE A 869 5.18 -23.58 15.35
CA ILE A 869 3.83 -24.01 14.95
C ILE A 869 3.39 -25.22 15.78
N GLN A 870 4.24 -26.25 15.90
CA GLN A 870 3.92 -27.43 16.72
C GLN A 870 3.67 -27.05 18.18
N GLN A 871 4.45 -26.12 18.75
CA GLN A 871 4.22 -25.68 20.13
C GLN A 871 2.88 -24.95 20.25
N CYS A 872 2.55 -24.02 19.35
CA CYS A 872 1.23 -23.39 19.32
C CYS A 872 0.07 -24.37 19.08
N GLU A 873 0.28 -25.50 18.37
CA GLU A 873 -0.72 -26.55 18.21
C GLU A 873 -0.93 -27.38 19.49
N ARG A 874 0.15 -27.72 20.20
CA ARG A 874 0.09 -28.34 21.54
C ARG A 874 -0.62 -27.42 22.53
N ASP A 875 -0.28 -26.14 22.53
CA ASP A 875 -0.89 -25.13 23.39
C ASP A 875 -2.37 -24.94 23.06
N LEU A 876 -2.75 -24.87 21.78
CA LEU A 876 -4.15 -24.79 21.35
C LEU A 876 -4.95 -26.01 21.83
N ALA A 877 -4.40 -27.22 21.69
CA ALA A 877 -5.03 -28.44 22.17
C ALA A 877 -5.23 -28.40 23.70
N ALA A 878 -4.17 -28.08 24.47
CA ALA A 878 -4.22 -27.97 25.92
C ALA A 878 -5.22 -26.90 26.41
N TYR A 879 -5.19 -25.70 25.83
CA TYR A 879 -6.14 -24.64 26.16
C TYR A 879 -7.58 -25.00 25.77
N SER A 880 -7.80 -25.79 24.72
CA SER A 880 -9.14 -26.28 24.36
C SER A 880 -9.73 -27.20 25.43
N GLU A 881 -8.94 -28.11 26.02
CA GLU A 881 -9.39 -28.94 27.15
C GLU A 881 -9.56 -28.12 28.44
N ILE A 882 -8.73 -27.11 28.66
CA ILE A 882 -8.85 -26.16 29.79
C ILE A 882 -10.13 -25.31 29.69
N VAL A 883 -10.65 -25.07 28.47
CA VAL A 883 -11.95 -24.44 28.20
C VAL A 883 -13.09 -25.45 28.42
N LYS A 884 -13.09 -26.62 27.78
CA LYS A 884 -14.12 -27.67 27.96
C LYS A 884 -14.34 -28.05 29.43
N THR A 885 -13.25 -28.17 30.20
CA THR A 885 -13.31 -28.47 31.63
C THR A 885 -13.82 -27.30 32.48
N ALA A 886 -13.71 -26.06 32.01
CA ALA A 886 -14.33 -24.89 32.65
C ALA A 886 -15.83 -24.78 32.33
N GLU A 887 -16.23 -25.02 31.07
CA GLU A 887 -17.63 -25.08 30.64
C GLU A 887 -18.41 -26.14 31.43
N LYS A 888 -17.82 -27.34 31.60
CA LYS A 888 -18.42 -28.40 32.41
C LYS A 888 -18.63 -28.00 33.88
N LYS A 889 -17.67 -27.29 34.49
CA LYS A 889 -17.82 -26.78 35.87
C LYS A 889 -18.91 -25.71 35.97
N GLN A 890 -18.93 -24.75 35.04
CA GLN A 890 -19.96 -23.71 34.99
C GLN A 890 -21.37 -24.30 34.88
N SER A 891 -21.55 -25.40 34.15
CA SER A 891 -22.81 -26.15 34.12
C SER A 891 -23.16 -26.74 35.50
N GLN A 892 -22.24 -27.45 36.14
CA GLN A 892 -22.48 -28.09 37.45
C GLN A 892 -22.83 -27.07 38.54
N SER A 893 -22.17 -25.91 38.56
CA SER A 893 -22.50 -24.82 39.49
C SER A 893 -23.83 -24.14 39.19
N ARG A 894 -24.28 -24.15 37.93
CA ARG A 894 -25.62 -23.65 37.54
C ARG A 894 -26.74 -24.52 38.10
N ASP A 895 -26.52 -25.83 38.12
CA ASP A 895 -27.49 -26.79 38.63
C ASP A 895 -27.65 -26.66 40.16
N SER A 896 -26.54 -26.51 40.92
CA SER A 896 -26.59 -26.35 42.38
C SER A 896 -27.32 -25.08 42.85
N VAL A 897 -27.20 -23.97 42.11
CA VAL A 897 -27.98 -22.74 42.38
C VAL A 897 -29.48 -22.94 42.17
N SER A 898 -29.89 -23.85 41.27
CA SER A 898 -31.31 -24.17 41.08
C SER A 898 -31.88 -24.93 42.29
N GLU A 899 -31.15 -25.93 42.80
CA GLU A 899 -31.55 -26.71 43.98
C GLU A 899 -31.63 -25.83 45.24
N ALA A 900 -30.61 -25.01 45.46
CA ALA A 900 -30.55 -24.08 46.60
C ALA A 900 -31.70 -23.07 46.60
N LYS A 901 -32.15 -22.64 45.41
CA LYS A 901 -33.31 -21.75 45.28
C LYS A 901 -34.62 -22.44 45.67
N VAL A 902 -34.87 -23.65 45.18
CA VAL A 902 -36.12 -24.39 45.46
C VAL A 902 -36.33 -24.60 46.96
N GLN A 903 -35.26 -24.85 47.73
CA GLN A 903 -35.35 -24.94 49.20
C GLN A 903 -35.70 -23.61 49.89
N LEU A 904 -35.31 -22.48 49.30
CA LEU A 904 -35.58 -21.15 49.84
C LEU A 904 -37.05 -20.75 49.63
N ASP A 905 -37.56 -21.00 48.41
CA ASP A 905 -38.93 -20.67 48.00
C ASP A 905 -39.98 -21.41 48.86
N LEU A 906 -39.67 -22.64 49.32
CA LEU A 906 -40.53 -23.42 50.23
C LEU A 906 -40.58 -22.81 51.65
N LEU A 907 -39.41 -22.53 52.26
CA LEU A 907 -39.33 -21.94 53.61
C LEU A 907 -39.98 -20.56 53.70
N GLU A 908 -39.96 -19.78 52.61
CA GLU A 908 -40.65 -18.48 52.59
C GLU A 908 -42.18 -18.64 52.65
N ALA A 909 -42.75 -19.70 52.06
CA ALA A 909 -44.19 -19.94 52.05
C ALA A 909 -44.74 -20.18 53.47
N ASP A 910 -44.07 -21.02 54.26
CA ASP A 910 -44.52 -21.36 55.62
C ASP A 910 -44.44 -20.15 56.58
N ILE A 911 -43.37 -19.37 56.50
CA ILE A 911 -43.20 -18.13 57.30
C ILE A 911 -44.31 -17.12 56.98
N ARG A 912 -44.70 -17.01 55.70
CA ARG A 912 -45.80 -16.15 55.26
C ARG A 912 -47.16 -16.62 55.78
N GLN A 913 -47.37 -17.93 55.98
CA GLN A 913 -48.65 -18.45 56.48
C GLN A 913 -48.88 -18.12 57.95
N GLN A 914 -47.92 -18.41 58.84
CA GLN A 914 -48.08 -18.13 60.29
C GLN A 914 -48.08 -16.62 60.62
N SER A 915 -47.23 -15.83 59.97
CA SER A 915 -47.14 -14.38 60.27
C SER A 915 -48.48 -13.67 60.03
N ARG A 916 -49.19 -14.06 58.96
CA ARG A 916 -50.49 -13.49 58.55
C ARG A 916 -51.61 -13.64 59.59
N THR A 917 -51.57 -14.63 60.48
CA THR A 917 -52.67 -14.82 61.46
C THR A 917 -52.51 -13.91 62.67
N SER A 918 -51.29 -13.78 63.23
CA SER A 918 -51.03 -12.93 64.40
C SER A 918 -51.14 -11.43 64.07
N GLU A 919 -50.57 -11.01 62.93
CA GLU A 919 -50.64 -9.61 62.46
C GLU A 919 -52.08 -9.10 62.28
N GLN A 920 -53.01 -9.98 61.91
CA GLN A 920 -54.42 -9.60 61.65
C GLN A 920 -55.19 -9.18 62.91
N GLU A 921 -54.80 -9.60 64.11
CA GLU A 921 -55.44 -9.16 65.36
C GLU A 921 -54.70 -7.99 66.00
N LEU A 922 -53.40 -8.16 66.27
CA LEU A 922 -52.57 -7.17 66.96
C LEU A 922 -52.44 -5.86 66.16
N GLY A 923 -52.51 -5.96 64.83
CA GLY A 923 -52.49 -4.81 63.93
C GLY A 923 -53.66 -3.84 64.14
N LYS A 924 -54.90 -4.35 64.35
CA LYS A 924 -56.12 -3.52 64.38
C LYS A 924 -56.13 -2.53 65.55
N LEU A 925 -55.95 -3.03 66.77
CA LEU A 925 -55.94 -2.24 68.00
C LEU A 925 -54.83 -1.18 67.96
N ALA A 926 -53.63 -1.59 67.56
CA ALA A 926 -52.48 -0.71 67.47
C ALA A 926 -52.63 0.32 66.34
N GLN A 927 -53.21 -0.02 65.18
CA GLN A 927 -53.56 0.93 64.12
C GLN A 927 -54.47 2.05 64.64
N ALA A 928 -55.48 1.70 65.44
CA ALA A 928 -56.52 2.64 65.86
C ALA A 928 -55.95 3.76 66.76
N ARG A 929 -55.17 3.41 67.80
CA ARG A 929 -54.47 4.40 68.64
C ARG A 929 -53.38 5.16 67.91
N ARG A 930 -52.55 4.46 67.11
CA ARG A 930 -51.47 5.11 66.36
C ARG A 930 -52.03 6.10 65.34
N GLY A 931 -53.15 5.79 64.69
CA GLY A 931 -53.73 6.57 63.60
C GLY A 931 -53.95 8.04 63.96
N VAL A 932 -54.59 8.33 65.09
CA VAL A 932 -54.87 9.72 65.53
C VAL A 932 -53.57 10.52 65.70
N THR A 933 -52.66 10.03 66.53
CA THR A 933 -51.39 10.71 66.81
C THR A 933 -50.50 10.78 65.57
N ALA A 934 -50.52 9.76 64.70
CA ALA A 934 -49.77 9.73 63.46
C ALA A 934 -50.30 10.72 62.42
N LEU A 935 -51.62 10.86 62.23
CA LEU A 935 -52.20 11.82 61.30
C LEU A 935 -51.92 13.26 61.74
N GLN A 936 -51.93 13.53 63.05
CA GLN A 936 -51.64 14.85 63.59
C GLN A 936 -50.16 15.19 63.45
N ALA A 937 -49.26 14.25 63.79
CA ALA A 937 -47.82 14.39 63.54
C ALA A 937 -47.48 14.46 62.03
N ALA A 938 -48.24 13.78 61.16
CA ALA A 938 -48.03 13.79 59.72
C ALA A 938 -48.30 15.18 59.12
N CYS A 939 -49.34 15.89 59.56
CA CYS A 939 -49.62 17.26 59.13
C CYS A 939 -48.42 18.20 59.36
N ASP A 940 -47.83 18.19 60.55
CA ASP A 940 -46.67 19.04 60.86
C ASP A 940 -45.37 18.52 60.23
N THR A 941 -45.22 17.20 60.10
CA THR A 941 -44.11 16.59 59.35
C THR A 941 -44.13 17.02 57.87
N LEU A 942 -45.30 17.08 57.24
CA LEU A 942 -45.45 17.50 55.84
C LEU A 942 -45.12 18.98 55.64
N ARG A 943 -45.51 19.87 56.56
CA ARG A 943 -45.06 21.28 56.54
C ARG A 943 -43.53 21.40 56.63
N LEU A 944 -42.92 20.66 57.55
CA LEU A 944 -41.46 20.65 57.73
C LEU A 944 -40.76 20.10 56.47
N GLN A 945 -41.31 19.05 55.85
CA GLN A 945 -40.82 18.51 54.58
C GLN A 945 -40.90 19.54 53.44
N ARG A 946 -42.02 20.26 53.28
CA ARG A 946 -42.20 21.33 52.28
C ARG A 946 -41.07 22.37 52.38
N MET A 947 -40.84 22.89 53.59
CA MET A 947 -39.79 23.87 53.85
C MET A 947 -38.39 23.31 53.55
N ASN A 948 -38.11 22.06 53.96
CA ASN A 948 -36.82 21.42 53.74
C ASN A 948 -36.54 21.17 52.24
N ILE A 949 -37.54 20.79 51.43
CA ILE A 949 -37.36 20.59 49.99
C ILE A 949 -37.04 21.92 49.29
N LEU A 950 -37.78 22.99 49.59
CA LEU A 950 -37.51 24.33 49.04
C LEU A 950 -36.09 24.81 49.40
N ARG A 951 -35.67 24.61 50.66
CA ARG A 951 -34.32 24.96 51.11
C ARG A 951 -33.23 24.10 50.46
N ARG A 952 -33.49 22.81 50.21
CA ARG A 952 -32.59 21.94 49.44
C ARG A 952 -32.39 22.47 48.02
N CYS A 953 -33.49 22.81 47.33
CA CYS A 953 -33.43 23.31 45.95
C CYS A 953 -32.61 24.61 45.86
N GLN A 954 -32.70 25.48 46.87
CA GLN A 954 -31.88 26.69 46.97
C GLN A 954 -30.38 26.38 47.13
N MET A 955 -30.00 25.39 47.96
CA MET A 955 -28.58 25.04 48.19
C MET A 955 -27.97 24.14 47.09
N GLU A 956 -28.81 23.43 46.33
CA GLU A 956 -28.38 22.55 45.23
C GLU A 956 -28.53 23.20 43.83
N GLU A 957 -28.80 24.52 43.79
CA GLU A 957 -29.01 25.33 42.58
C GLU A 957 -30.08 24.77 41.60
N ILE A 958 -31.09 24.08 42.15
CA ILE A 958 -32.16 23.46 41.37
C ILE A 958 -33.17 24.53 40.92
N VAL A 959 -33.18 24.82 39.62
CA VAL A 959 -34.11 25.76 38.98
C VAL A 959 -35.55 25.21 39.01
N LEU A 960 -36.40 25.79 39.86
CA LEU A 960 -37.82 25.46 39.96
C LEU A 960 -38.71 26.42 39.15
N PRO A 961 -39.77 25.94 38.48
CA PRO A 961 -40.82 26.80 37.95
C PRO A 961 -41.63 27.45 39.10
N LEU A 962 -41.69 28.78 39.09
CA LEU A 962 -42.40 29.59 40.09
C LEU A 962 -43.51 30.40 39.41
N LYS A 963 -44.68 30.49 40.04
CA LYS A 963 -45.74 31.39 39.56
C LYS A 963 -45.34 32.84 39.83
N PRO A 964 -45.58 33.78 38.89
CA PRO A 964 -45.33 35.20 39.12
C PRO A 964 -46.24 35.72 40.23
N VAL A 965 -45.66 36.02 41.40
CA VAL A 965 -46.38 36.56 42.54
C VAL A 965 -46.71 38.04 42.28
N GLU A 966 -47.99 38.39 42.24
CA GLU A 966 -48.46 39.78 42.10
C GLU A 966 -48.15 40.60 43.37
N ALA A 967 -46.91 41.07 43.49
CA ALA A 967 -46.43 41.82 44.63
C ALA A 967 -47.10 43.20 44.73
N ARG A 968 -48.14 43.32 45.56
CA ARG A 968 -48.78 44.60 45.96
C ARG A 968 -47.85 45.49 46.82
N GLY A 969 -46.79 46.00 46.20
CA GLY A 969 -46.02 47.18 46.59
C GLY A 969 -44.86 46.96 47.58
N VAL A 970 -43.64 47.37 47.17
CA VAL A 970 -43.06 48.69 47.56
C VAL A 970 -41.80 49.01 46.71
N LYS A 971 -41.93 50.08 45.92
CA LYS A 971 -40.98 50.97 45.22
C LYS A 971 -39.43 50.81 45.34
N ARG A 972 -38.79 50.92 44.15
CA ARG A 972 -37.47 51.55 43.77
C ARG A 972 -36.17 50.72 43.84
N SER A 973 -35.16 50.92 42.95
CA SER A 973 -35.11 51.53 41.58
C SER A 973 -33.72 51.48 40.91
N ARG A 974 -33.67 51.34 39.55
CA ARG A 974 -32.51 51.58 38.62
C ARG A 974 -31.31 50.60 38.76
N ALA A 975 -30.48 50.28 37.75
CA ALA A 975 -30.43 50.49 36.28
C ALA A 975 -29.21 49.67 35.72
N ALA A 976 -29.03 49.31 34.44
CA ALA A 976 -29.86 49.21 33.21
C ALA A 976 -29.07 48.45 32.09
N GLU A 977 -29.42 48.65 30.81
CA GLU A 977 -28.67 48.33 29.57
C GLU A 977 -28.40 46.85 29.15
N SER A 978 -29.41 46.31 28.45
CA SER A 978 -29.31 45.54 27.18
C SER A 978 -28.36 44.34 27.04
N GLY A 979 -28.93 43.12 26.95
CA GLY A 979 -28.24 41.97 26.34
C GLY A 979 -28.85 40.59 26.63
N ALA A 980 -29.91 40.19 25.92
CA ALA A 980 -30.36 38.80 25.75
C ALA A 980 -30.32 37.86 26.99
N LEU A 981 -31.01 38.23 28.08
CA LEU A 981 -31.16 37.37 29.25
C LEU A 981 -32.07 36.16 28.96
N THR A 982 -31.46 35.00 28.79
CA THR A 982 -32.13 33.69 28.91
C THR A 982 -32.23 33.29 30.39
N GLN A 983 -33.19 32.43 30.72
CA GLN A 983 -33.72 32.31 32.09
C GLN A 983 -32.81 31.51 33.05
N SER A 984 -31.87 32.18 33.70
CA SER A 984 -31.09 31.61 34.82
C SER A 984 -30.52 32.68 35.77
N GLU A 985 -31.36 33.22 36.67
CA GLU A 985 -30.91 33.89 37.89
C GLU A 985 -31.40 33.10 39.13
N PRO A 986 -30.55 32.86 40.15
CA PRO A 986 -30.90 32.02 41.28
C PRO A 986 -31.82 32.75 42.29
N PHE A 987 -32.77 32.00 42.87
CA PHE A 987 -33.71 32.49 43.88
C PHE A 987 -33.03 32.66 45.26
N VAL A 988 -33.08 33.86 45.83
CA VAL A 988 -32.47 34.20 47.12
C VAL A 988 -33.54 34.48 48.18
N LEU A 989 -33.61 33.63 49.21
CA LEU A 989 -34.33 33.93 50.45
C LEU A 989 -33.53 34.94 51.31
N PRO A 990 -34.19 35.92 51.97
CA PRO A 990 -33.52 36.81 52.92
C PRO A 990 -32.99 36.05 54.15
N GLU A 991 -31.79 36.41 54.62
CA GLU A 991 -31.18 35.84 55.82
C GLU A 991 -31.76 36.44 57.11
N ASP A 992 -32.24 35.59 58.03
CA ASP A 992 -32.46 35.97 59.43
C ASP A 992 -31.11 35.86 60.18
N ALA A 993 -30.67 36.96 60.81
CA ALA A 993 -29.36 37.06 61.49
C ALA A 993 -29.26 36.20 62.79
N PRO A 994 -28.04 35.78 63.19
CA PRO A 994 -27.84 34.86 64.31
C PRO A 994 -27.99 35.52 65.69
N ALA A 995 -28.68 34.83 66.62
CA ALA A 995 -28.76 35.17 68.03
C ALA A 995 -28.59 33.93 68.92
N ALA A 996 -28.07 34.10 70.13
CA ALA A 996 -27.50 33.02 70.95
C ALA A 996 -28.50 32.30 71.90
N ALA A 997 -28.03 31.19 72.47
CA ALA A 997 -28.73 30.32 73.41
C ALA A 997 -28.46 30.71 74.90
N PRO A 998 -28.85 29.90 75.92
CA PRO A 998 -30.07 29.10 76.16
C PRO A 998 -30.75 29.49 77.51
N THR A 999 -31.72 28.70 78.02
CA THR A 999 -31.77 28.14 79.41
C THR A 999 -33.18 27.98 80.03
N LYS A 1000 -33.47 26.74 80.48
CA LYS A 1000 -34.43 26.26 81.52
C LYS A 1000 -35.87 26.83 81.69
N GLN A 1001 -36.82 25.89 81.57
CA GLN A 1001 -37.91 25.55 82.51
C GLN A 1001 -39.09 26.53 82.78
N SER A 1002 -40.27 26.08 82.34
CA SER A 1002 -41.50 25.83 83.15
C SER A 1002 -42.80 26.54 82.74
N GLN A 1003 -43.86 25.72 82.66
CA GLN A 1003 -45.30 26.01 82.59
C GLN A 1003 -45.88 26.67 81.30
N PRO A 1004 -47.17 26.42 80.95
CA PRO A 1004 -47.56 26.30 79.54
C PRO A 1004 -48.85 27.04 79.12
N SER A 1005 -48.76 28.07 78.25
CA SER A 1005 -49.96 28.70 77.65
C SER A 1005 -49.71 29.51 76.36
N GLN A 1006 -49.72 28.85 75.19
CA GLN A 1006 -49.78 29.45 73.83
C GLN A 1006 -48.60 30.40 73.44
N PRO A 1007 -48.51 31.00 72.22
CA PRO A 1007 -49.12 30.66 70.92
C PRO A 1007 -48.09 30.55 69.76
N HIS A 1008 -48.00 29.40 69.06
CA HIS A 1008 -47.21 29.32 67.80
C HIS A 1008 -48.00 29.80 66.56
N ARG A 1009 -48.43 31.07 66.59
CA ARG A 1009 -49.19 31.72 65.50
C ARG A 1009 -48.29 32.36 64.41
N SER A 1010 -46.99 32.06 64.41
CA SER A 1010 -45.97 32.73 63.61
C SER A 1010 -45.49 31.96 62.36
N VAL A 1011 -45.62 30.64 62.33
CA VAL A 1011 -45.13 29.81 61.20
C VAL A 1011 -46.04 29.95 59.98
N ALA A 1012 -47.36 29.80 60.17
CA ALA A 1012 -48.36 29.84 59.10
C ALA A 1012 -48.36 31.15 58.28
N THR A 1013 -47.84 32.25 58.85
CA THR A 1013 -47.78 33.56 58.19
C THR A 1013 -46.61 33.70 57.21
N ARG A 1014 -45.56 32.87 57.33
CA ARG A 1014 -44.43 32.81 56.36
C ARG A 1014 -44.71 31.84 55.20
N GLU A 1015 -45.65 30.90 55.32
CA GLU A 1015 -45.91 29.86 54.32
C GLU A 1015 -46.52 30.37 52.99
N ALA A 1016 -47.00 31.62 52.95
CA ALA A 1016 -47.87 32.15 51.89
C ALA A 1016 -47.17 32.93 50.75
N GLN A 1017 -45.83 33.07 50.76
CA GLN A 1017 -45.10 33.91 49.80
C GLN A 1017 -44.46 33.18 48.62
N VAL A 1018 -44.44 31.84 48.60
CA VAL A 1018 -43.87 31.04 47.51
C VAL A 1018 -44.93 30.06 46.98
N VAL A 1019 -45.21 30.17 45.68
CA VAL A 1019 -46.14 29.30 44.93
C VAL A 1019 -45.39 28.70 43.75
N VAL A 1020 -45.10 27.41 43.84
CA VAL A 1020 -44.50 26.60 42.77
C VAL A 1020 -45.54 26.43 41.65
N ASP A 1021 -45.09 26.34 40.39
CA ASP A 1021 -45.99 25.89 39.31
C ASP A 1021 -45.82 24.40 39.01
N PHE A 1022 -46.96 23.75 38.82
CA PHE A 1022 -47.11 22.34 38.46
C PHE A 1022 -47.93 22.17 37.17
N SER A 1023 -48.20 23.27 36.46
CA SER A 1023 -48.86 23.31 35.14
C SER A 1023 -48.13 22.43 34.13
N ASP A 1024 -46.83 22.66 33.95
CA ASP A 1024 -45.94 21.95 33.04
C ASP A 1024 -45.52 20.55 33.54
N LEU A 1025 -45.90 20.14 34.76
CA LEU A 1025 -45.53 18.83 35.31
C LEU A 1025 -46.26 17.72 34.52
N PRO A 1026 -45.55 16.79 33.84
CA PRO A 1026 -46.19 15.74 33.06
C PRO A 1026 -47.09 14.84 33.91
N GLU A 1027 -48.20 14.36 33.36
CA GLU A 1027 -49.15 13.49 34.07
C GLU A 1027 -48.49 12.24 34.70
N PRO A 1028 -47.53 11.54 34.06
CA PRO A 1028 -46.80 10.44 34.69
C PRO A 1028 -46.02 10.84 35.96
N LEU A 1029 -45.60 12.11 36.08
CA LEU A 1029 -44.94 12.62 37.29
C LEU A 1029 -45.96 13.02 38.38
N LYS A 1030 -47.18 13.44 38.00
CA LYS A 1030 -48.31 13.56 38.94
C LYS A 1030 -48.77 12.18 39.45
N GLU A 1031 -48.80 11.16 38.57
CA GLU A 1031 -49.05 9.77 38.95
C GLU A 1031 -47.96 9.21 39.88
N ALA A 1032 -46.69 9.58 39.69
CA ALA A 1032 -45.60 9.27 40.61
C ALA A 1032 -45.78 9.92 42.00
N ALA A 1033 -46.40 11.09 42.07
CA ALA A 1033 -46.72 11.79 43.31
C ALA A 1033 -48.05 11.37 43.97
N SER A 1034 -48.83 10.45 43.37
CA SER A 1034 -50.21 10.16 43.79
C SER A 1034 -50.35 9.42 45.13
N ASP A 1035 -49.38 8.59 45.52
CA ASP A 1035 -49.34 7.93 46.83
C ASP A 1035 -47.90 7.68 47.29
N ARG A 1036 -47.69 7.43 48.58
CA ARG A 1036 -46.38 7.18 49.19
C ARG A 1036 -45.65 6.00 48.56
N THR A 1037 -46.39 4.99 48.09
CA THR A 1037 -45.81 3.83 47.37
C THR A 1037 -45.27 4.22 46.00
N HIS A 1038 -46.00 5.02 45.24
CA HIS A 1038 -45.56 5.56 43.96
C HIS A 1038 -44.37 6.53 44.16
N LEU A 1039 -44.44 7.42 45.15
CA LEU A 1039 -43.34 8.33 45.48
C LEU A 1039 -42.08 7.56 45.90
N ALA A 1040 -42.21 6.51 46.73
CA ALA A 1040 -41.07 5.72 47.18
C ALA A 1040 -40.44 4.90 46.03
N ALA A 1041 -41.25 4.31 45.15
CA ALA A 1041 -40.76 3.63 43.97
C ALA A 1041 -40.11 4.60 42.97
N TYR A 1042 -40.68 5.80 42.81
CA TYR A 1042 -40.09 6.87 42.01
C TYR A 1042 -38.77 7.36 42.62
N LYS A 1043 -38.74 7.72 43.90
CA LYS A 1043 -37.52 8.09 44.66
C LYS A 1043 -36.44 7.02 44.55
N GLN A 1044 -36.75 5.75 44.81
CA GLN A 1044 -35.74 4.70 44.70
C GLN A 1044 -35.23 4.54 43.26
N ARG A 1045 -36.09 4.78 42.25
CA ARG A 1045 -35.72 4.75 40.84
C ARG A 1045 -34.88 5.97 40.44
N THR A 1046 -35.19 7.18 40.92
CA THR A 1046 -34.38 8.38 40.68
C THR A 1046 -33.09 8.35 41.48
N GLU A 1047 -33.08 7.88 42.73
CA GLU A 1047 -31.88 7.68 43.56
C GLU A 1047 -30.95 6.66 42.90
N THR A 1048 -31.43 5.48 42.47
CA THR A 1048 -30.58 4.50 41.77
C THR A 1048 -30.18 4.97 40.36
N LEU A 1049 -31.00 5.77 39.67
CA LEU A 1049 -30.64 6.37 38.39
C LEU A 1049 -29.58 7.46 38.57
N LEU A 1050 -29.73 8.35 39.55
CA LEU A 1050 -28.77 9.38 39.93
C LEU A 1050 -27.46 8.76 40.41
N GLU A 1051 -27.47 7.72 41.24
CA GLU A 1051 -26.25 6.97 41.59
C GLU A 1051 -25.57 6.36 40.36
N ASN A 1052 -26.34 5.77 39.43
CA ASN A 1052 -25.77 5.18 38.22
C ASN A 1052 -25.24 6.26 37.25
N LEU A 1053 -25.88 7.42 37.16
CA LEU A 1053 -25.42 8.58 36.39
C LEU A 1053 -24.20 9.24 37.04
N GLN A 1054 -24.16 9.36 38.37
CA GLN A 1054 -23.00 9.85 39.12
C GLN A 1054 -21.81 8.89 38.97
N ARG A 1055 -22.01 7.58 39.16
CA ARG A 1055 -20.95 6.58 38.91
C ARG A 1055 -20.50 6.56 37.44
N ALA A 1056 -21.40 6.85 36.49
CA ALA A 1056 -21.01 7.05 35.09
C ALA A 1056 -20.15 8.33 34.92
N ALA A 1057 -20.57 9.46 35.51
CA ALA A 1057 -19.83 10.72 35.49
C ALA A 1057 -18.47 10.62 36.19
N GLU A 1058 -18.34 9.87 37.28
CA GLU A 1058 -17.08 9.60 37.98
C GLU A 1058 -16.15 8.66 37.17
N SER A 1059 -16.73 7.69 36.44
CA SER A 1059 -15.97 6.80 35.56
C SER A 1059 -15.46 7.48 34.28
N LEU A 1060 -16.10 8.60 33.89
CA LEU A 1060 -15.67 9.47 32.81
C LEU A 1060 -14.73 10.53 33.39
N ALA A 1061 -13.46 10.52 32.99
CA ALA A 1061 -12.50 11.58 33.31
C ALA A 1061 -12.27 12.48 32.08
N PRO A 1062 -13.27 13.26 31.63
CA PRO A 1062 -13.22 13.93 30.34
C PRO A 1062 -12.23 15.09 30.34
N ASN A 1063 -11.60 15.29 29.18
CA ASN A 1063 -10.99 16.57 28.88
C ASN A 1063 -12.06 17.52 28.33
N LEU A 1064 -12.62 18.40 29.17
CA LEU A 1064 -13.63 19.39 28.74
C LEU A 1064 -13.13 20.37 27.64
N LYS A 1065 -11.81 20.40 27.35
CA LYS A 1065 -11.22 21.15 26.22
C LYS A 1065 -11.02 20.27 24.97
N ALA A 1066 -11.60 19.08 24.91
CA ALA A 1066 -11.46 18.15 23.78
C ALA A 1066 -12.11 18.67 22.49
N ALA A 1067 -13.28 19.32 22.57
CA ALA A 1067 -13.98 19.82 21.38
C ALA A 1067 -13.15 20.86 20.59
N SER A 1068 -12.55 21.83 21.27
CA SER A 1068 -11.68 22.84 20.64
C SER A 1068 -10.32 22.27 20.23
N ARG A 1069 -9.76 21.32 20.99
CA ARG A 1069 -8.54 20.59 20.61
C ARG A 1069 -8.75 19.66 19.41
N PHE A 1070 -9.96 19.15 19.19
CA PHE A 1070 -10.32 18.34 18.03
C PHE A 1070 -10.25 19.17 16.75
N ALA A 1071 -10.93 20.32 16.70
CA ALA A 1071 -10.87 21.24 15.55
C ALA A 1071 -9.42 21.65 15.23
N GLY A 1072 -8.68 22.15 16.23
CA GLY A 1072 -7.25 22.47 16.09
C GLY A 1072 -6.31 21.26 15.89
N SER A 1073 -6.84 20.05 15.70
CA SER A 1073 -6.09 18.86 15.23
C SER A 1073 -6.54 18.41 13.84
N GLU A 1074 -7.81 18.66 13.49
CA GLU A 1074 -8.36 18.53 12.14
C GLU A 1074 -7.72 19.55 11.19
N ASP A 1075 -7.59 20.82 11.61
CA ASP A 1075 -6.85 21.87 10.88
C ASP A 1075 -5.39 21.46 10.60
N ARG A 1076 -4.73 20.85 11.59
CA ARG A 1076 -3.34 20.36 11.47
C ARG A 1076 -3.23 19.14 10.55
N LEU A 1077 -4.23 18.26 10.52
CA LEU A 1077 -4.25 17.19 9.52
C LEU A 1077 -4.46 17.76 8.11
N GLY A 1078 -5.26 18.82 7.97
CA GLY A 1078 -5.42 19.58 6.72
C GLY A 1078 -4.09 20.16 6.24
N SER A 1079 -3.41 20.95 7.07
CA SER A 1079 -2.14 21.58 6.70
C SER A 1079 -1.02 20.56 6.46
N SER A 1080 -0.86 19.53 7.30
CA SER A 1080 0.11 18.44 7.06
C SER A 1080 -0.20 17.62 5.80
N SER A 1081 -1.48 17.53 5.40
CA SER A 1081 -1.85 16.88 4.13
C SER A 1081 -1.52 17.75 2.92
N ALA A 1082 -1.74 19.06 3.00
CA ALA A 1082 -1.35 20.00 1.94
C ALA A 1082 0.17 20.06 1.77
N HIS A 1083 0.93 20.15 2.88
CA HIS A 1083 2.40 20.13 2.87
C HIS A 1083 2.96 18.86 2.22
N LEU A 1084 2.32 17.71 2.44
CA LEU A 1084 2.72 16.45 1.83
C LEU A 1084 2.48 16.38 0.32
N GLU A 1085 1.38 16.93 -0.20
CA GLU A 1085 1.17 16.99 -1.65
C GLU A 1085 2.12 18.03 -2.30
N GLU A 1086 2.38 19.17 -1.65
CA GLU A 1086 3.39 20.14 -2.11
C GLU A 1086 4.79 19.50 -2.19
N ALA A 1087 5.18 18.73 -1.17
CA ALA A 1087 6.46 18.00 -1.16
C ALA A 1087 6.53 16.93 -2.28
N ARG A 1088 5.41 16.24 -2.59
CA ARG A 1088 5.34 15.33 -3.74
C ARG A 1088 5.50 16.05 -5.08
N GLU A 1089 4.87 17.20 -5.27
CA GLU A 1089 5.03 18.01 -6.48
C GLU A 1089 6.48 18.49 -6.65
N LYS A 1090 7.13 18.95 -5.57
CA LYS A 1090 8.56 19.28 -5.56
C LYS A 1090 9.44 18.08 -5.96
N VAL A 1091 9.22 16.91 -5.37
CA VAL A 1091 9.97 15.68 -5.72
C VAL A 1091 9.78 15.31 -7.19
N ASN A 1092 8.54 15.28 -7.67
CA ASN A 1092 8.22 14.93 -9.06
C ASN A 1092 8.88 15.90 -10.06
N LYS A 1093 8.87 17.20 -9.75
CA LYS A 1093 9.52 18.23 -10.57
C LYS A 1093 11.04 18.07 -10.55
N ALA A 1094 11.65 17.98 -9.37
CA ALA A 1094 13.10 17.84 -9.22
C ALA A 1094 13.63 16.53 -9.86
N TYR A 1095 12.87 15.44 -9.75
CA TYR A 1095 13.16 14.18 -10.45
C TYR A 1095 13.07 14.34 -11.97
N SER A 1096 12.05 15.02 -12.50
CA SER A 1096 11.92 15.29 -13.93
C SER A 1096 13.08 16.12 -14.49
N GLU A 1097 13.53 17.13 -13.74
CA GLU A 1097 14.68 17.96 -14.11
C GLU A 1097 15.99 17.16 -14.03
N PHE A 1098 16.23 16.43 -12.93
CA PHE A 1098 17.38 15.53 -12.78
C PHE A 1098 17.45 14.46 -13.87
N SER A 1099 16.34 13.79 -14.18
CA SER A 1099 16.30 12.73 -15.19
C SER A 1099 16.69 13.23 -16.58
N LYS A 1100 16.20 14.41 -16.99
CA LYS A 1100 16.55 15.03 -18.29
C LYS A 1100 18.04 15.34 -18.38
N VAL A 1101 18.65 15.84 -17.30
CA VAL A 1101 20.08 16.18 -17.28
C VAL A 1101 20.95 14.92 -17.21
N LYS A 1102 20.53 13.88 -16.45
CA LYS A 1102 21.15 12.55 -16.47
C LYS A 1102 21.14 11.96 -17.88
N GLU A 1103 19.97 11.90 -18.52
CA GLU A 1103 19.79 11.33 -19.85
C GLU A 1103 20.65 12.05 -20.90
N LEU A 1104 20.59 13.38 -20.97
CA LEU A 1104 21.39 14.17 -21.90
C LEU A 1104 22.91 14.03 -21.68
N ARG A 1105 23.36 13.95 -20.41
CA ARG A 1105 24.78 13.74 -20.08
C ARG A 1105 25.24 12.34 -20.46
N THR A 1106 24.42 11.31 -20.21
CA THR A 1106 24.70 9.93 -20.59
C THR A 1106 24.73 9.79 -22.11
N GLN A 1107 23.77 10.37 -22.83
CA GLN A 1107 23.69 10.35 -24.29
C GLN A 1107 24.95 10.96 -24.94
N ARG A 1108 25.34 12.18 -24.57
CA ARG A 1108 26.56 12.83 -25.09
C ARG A 1108 27.81 11.98 -24.86
N PHE A 1109 27.94 11.40 -23.67
CA PHE A 1109 29.08 10.56 -23.32
C PHE A 1109 29.10 9.28 -24.16
N MET A 1110 28.00 8.53 -24.21
CA MET A 1110 27.91 7.24 -24.92
C MET A 1110 28.10 7.42 -26.43
N GLU A 1111 27.44 8.40 -27.06
CA GLU A 1111 27.58 8.68 -28.50
C GLU A 1111 29.04 9.01 -28.88
N THR A 1112 29.80 9.61 -27.96
CA THR A 1112 31.23 9.90 -28.15
C THR A 1112 32.09 8.67 -27.87
N PHE A 1113 31.80 7.95 -26.79
CA PHE A 1113 32.51 6.74 -26.37
C PHE A 1113 32.43 5.64 -27.44
N GLU A 1114 31.24 5.34 -27.96
CA GLU A 1114 31.01 4.31 -28.98
C GLU A 1114 31.82 4.60 -30.24
N LYS A 1115 31.79 5.84 -30.73
CA LYS A 1115 32.59 6.26 -31.89
C LYS A 1115 34.09 6.15 -31.63
N ILE A 1116 34.58 6.49 -30.44
CA ILE A 1116 36.02 6.33 -30.11
C ILE A 1116 36.38 4.84 -29.99
N ALA A 1117 35.51 4.01 -29.40
CA ALA A 1117 35.72 2.58 -29.25
C ALA A 1117 35.74 1.83 -30.60
N GLU A 1118 34.89 2.21 -31.56
CA GLU A 1118 34.94 1.70 -32.94
C GLU A 1118 36.23 2.14 -33.66
N ASN A 1119 36.60 3.41 -33.53
CA ASN A 1119 37.78 3.95 -34.23
C ASN A 1119 39.10 3.45 -33.62
N VAL A 1120 39.21 3.19 -32.31
CA VAL A 1120 40.48 2.82 -31.66
C VAL A 1120 40.99 1.45 -32.09
N ASP A 1121 40.11 0.46 -32.25
CA ASP A 1121 40.54 -0.84 -32.77
C ASP A 1121 40.95 -0.73 -34.24
N ARG A 1122 40.17 -0.03 -35.07
CA ARG A 1122 40.53 0.19 -36.49
C ARG A 1122 41.90 0.84 -36.63
N VAL A 1123 42.17 1.91 -35.88
CA VAL A 1123 43.44 2.64 -35.93
C VAL A 1123 44.59 1.82 -35.33
N TYR A 1124 44.38 1.09 -34.23
CA TYR A 1124 45.43 0.24 -33.65
C TYR A 1124 45.80 -0.93 -34.58
N ARG A 1125 44.82 -1.50 -35.30
CA ARG A 1125 45.08 -2.47 -36.38
C ARG A 1125 45.92 -1.85 -37.49
N GLU A 1126 45.56 -0.67 -38.00
CA GLU A 1126 46.33 0.02 -39.04
C GLU A 1126 47.77 0.37 -38.61
N LEU A 1127 47.97 0.78 -37.36
CA LEU A 1127 49.29 1.08 -36.80
C LEU A 1127 50.15 -0.17 -36.49
N THR A 1128 49.53 -1.32 -36.24
CA THR A 1128 50.27 -2.55 -35.88
C THR A 1128 50.46 -3.53 -37.05
N LEU A 1129 49.65 -3.42 -38.11
CA LEU A 1129 49.74 -4.20 -39.34
C LEU A 1129 51.18 -4.22 -39.87
N SER A 1130 51.68 -5.42 -40.20
CA SER A 1130 53.02 -5.60 -40.73
C SER A 1130 52.97 -5.82 -42.24
N THR A 1131 53.89 -5.19 -42.98
CA THR A 1131 54.00 -5.23 -44.45
C THR A 1131 54.46 -6.58 -45.02
N ARG A 1132 54.67 -7.60 -44.16
CA ARG A 1132 55.04 -8.97 -44.56
C ARG A 1132 53.80 -9.85 -44.63
N ALA A 1133 53.83 -10.88 -45.48
CA ALA A 1133 52.66 -11.60 -46.02
C ALA A 1133 51.80 -12.46 -45.05
N HIS A 1134 51.78 -12.15 -43.75
CA HIS A 1134 50.84 -12.71 -42.79
C HIS A 1134 50.20 -11.54 -42.02
N ALA A 1135 48.89 -11.38 -42.14
CA ALA A 1135 48.14 -10.22 -41.65
C ALA A 1135 47.91 -10.22 -40.12
N VAL A 1136 48.96 -10.48 -39.34
CA VAL A 1136 48.93 -10.42 -37.88
C VAL A 1136 48.97 -8.97 -37.44
N HIS A 1137 47.85 -8.51 -36.89
CA HIS A 1137 47.69 -7.19 -36.28
C HIS A 1137 47.49 -7.35 -34.75
N GLY A 1138 47.66 -6.25 -34.01
CA GLY A 1138 47.16 -6.16 -32.64
C GLY A 1138 45.66 -5.84 -32.60
N SER A 1139 45.08 -5.78 -31.41
CA SER A 1139 43.70 -5.32 -31.20
C SER A 1139 43.62 -4.43 -29.95
N ALA A 1140 42.81 -3.37 -29.98
CA ALA A 1140 42.66 -2.46 -28.85
C ALA A 1140 41.19 -2.07 -28.64
N TYR A 1141 40.76 -2.00 -27.38
CA TYR A 1141 39.36 -1.70 -27.03
C TYR A 1141 39.27 -0.88 -25.75
N LEU A 1142 38.14 -0.18 -25.62
CA LEU A 1142 37.75 0.56 -24.42
C LEU A 1142 36.63 -0.20 -23.70
N SER A 1143 36.59 -0.10 -22.37
CA SER A 1143 35.55 -0.72 -21.54
C SER A 1143 35.12 0.21 -20.40
N LEU A 1144 33.85 0.16 -20.03
CA LEU A 1144 33.25 0.99 -18.99
C LEU A 1144 33.00 0.18 -17.72
N GLU A 1145 33.32 0.74 -16.56
CA GLU A 1145 33.01 0.12 -15.26
C GLU A 1145 31.52 0.26 -14.87
N ASN A 1146 30.79 1.20 -15.48
CA ASN A 1146 29.33 1.36 -15.36
C ASN A 1146 28.76 1.84 -16.70
N VAL A 1147 27.63 1.29 -17.12
CA VAL A 1147 26.96 1.64 -18.39
C VAL A 1147 25.81 2.64 -18.19
N GLU A 1148 25.18 2.69 -17.00
CA GLU A 1148 24.06 3.63 -16.75
C GLU A 1148 24.51 5.08 -16.51
N GLU A 1149 25.62 5.24 -15.77
CA GLU A 1149 26.22 6.54 -15.45
C GLU A 1149 27.75 6.46 -15.62
N PRO A 1150 28.25 6.32 -16.86
CA PRO A 1150 29.67 6.03 -17.14
C PRO A 1150 30.61 7.14 -16.64
N TYR A 1151 30.18 8.39 -16.67
CA TYR A 1151 30.88 9.55 -16.11
C TYR A 1151 31.05 9.52 -14.58
N LEU A 1152 30.37 8.62 -13.86
CA LEU A 1152 30.61 8.38 -12.43
C LEU A 1152 31.62 7.27 -12.15
N ALA A 1153 32.04 6.51 -13.15
CA ALA A 1153 32.95 5.37 -13.02
C ALA A 1153 34.26 5.56 -13.81
N GLY A 1154 35.10 4.53 -13.87
CA GLY A 1154 36.30 4.51 -14.71
C GLY A 1154 36.03 3.95 -16.12
N THR A 1155 36.78 4.47 -17.09
CA THR A 1155 36.93 3.91 -18.44
C THR A 1155 38.29 3.25 -18.53
N ARG A 1156 38.37 1.96 -18.88
CA ARG A 1156 39.64 1.23 -19.01
C ARG A 1156 40.00 1.04 -20.47
N TYR A 1157 41.27 1.28 -20.80
CA TYR A 1157 41.84 1.04 -22.12
C TYR A 1157 42.70 -0.23 -22.11
N HIS A 1158 42.52 -1.05 -23.14
CA HIS A 1158 43.18 -2.33 -23.29
C HIS A 1158 43.75 -2.48 -24.69
N ALA A 1159 45.02 -2.84 -24.79
CA ALA A 1159 45.72 -3.07 -26.05
C ALA A 1159 46.45 -4.41 -26.00
N THR A 1160 46.30 -5.21 -27.05
CA THR A 1160 46.97 -6.52 -27.21
C THR A 1160 47.89 -6.42 -28.44
N PRO A 1161 49.22 -6.35 -28.25
CA PRO A 1161 50.17 -6.28 -29.36
C PRO A 1161 50.13 -7.54 -30.25
N PRO A 1162 50.51 -7.44 -31.54
CA PRO A 1162 50.59 -8.60 -32.42
C PRO A 1162 51.50 -9.69 -31.84
N LEU A 1163 51.09 -10.96 -31.99
CA LEU A 1163 51.76 -12.16 -31.46
C LEU A 1163 51.87 -12.25 -29.92
N LYS A 1164 51.27 -11.32 -29.15
CA LYS A 1164 51.21 -11.40 -27.67
C LYS A 1164 49.82 -11.79 -27.17
N ARG A 1165 49.77 -12.30 -25.93
CA ARG A 1165 48.52 -12.43 -25.16
C ARG A 1165 48.13 -11.06 -24.57
N TYR A 1166 46.87 -10.92 -24.18
CA TYR A 1166 46.37 -9.78 -23.42
C TYR A 1166 47.25 -9.50 -22.20
N MET A 1167 47.58 -8.22 -21.97
CA MET A 1167 48.31 -7.74 -20.79
C MET A 1167 47.74 -6.37 -20.36
N PRO A 1168 47.72 -6.08 -19.04
CA PRO A 1168 47.50 -4.72 -18.54
C PRO A 1168 48.50 -3.72 -19.16
N MET A 1169 48.04 -2.49 -19.38
CA MET A 1169 48.80 -1.43 -20.06
C MET A 1169 50.16 -1.13 -19.38
N GLU A 1170 50.21 -1.27 -18.05
CA GLU A 1170 51.39 -1.09 -17.20
C GLU A 1170 52.51 -2.12 -17.50
N LEU A 1171 52.15 -3.31 -18.00
CA LEU A 1171 53.08 -4.42 -18.29
C LEU A 1171 53.53 -4.45 -19.76
N LEU A 1172 53.02 -3.56 -20.61
CA LEU A 1172 53.47 -3.43 -22.00
C LEU A 1172 54.83 -2.73 -22.09
N SER A 1173 55.59 -3.04 -23.15
CA SER A 1173 56.85 -2.34 -23.46
C SER A 1173 56.60 -0.84 -23.72
N GLY A 1174 57.61 0.01 -23.51
CA GLY A 1174 57.51 1.46 -23.75
C GLY A 1174 56.99 1.78 -25.16
N GLY A 1175 57.60 1.20 -26.18
CA GLY A 1175 57.13 1.38 -27.57
C GLY A 1175 55.73 0.81 -27.84
N GLU A 1176 55.30 -0.23 -27.14
CA GLU A 1176 53.94 -0.79 -27.25
C GLU A 1176 52.91 0.14 -26.60
N ARG A 1177 53.24 0.75 -25.45
CA ARG A 1177 52.46 1.82 -24.82
C ARG A 1177 52.38 3.04 -25.73
N SER A 1178 53.48 3.45 -26.36
CA SER A 1178 53.50 4.59 -27.29
C SER A 1178 52.61 4.35 -28.52
N MET A 1179 52.69 3.17 -29.15
CA MET A 1179 51.79 2.82 -30.28
C MET A 1179 50.33 2.80 -29.86
N ALA A 1180 50.01 2.29 -28.67
CA ALA A 1180 48.65 2.26 -28.16
C ALA A 1180 48.13 3.66 -27.75
N ALA A 1181 48.98 4.53 -27.21
CA ALA A 1181 48.65 5.93 -26.92
C ALA A 1181 48.36 6.73 -28.21
N LEU A 1182 49.22 6.58 -29.23
CA LEU A 1182 49.02 7.19 -30.54
C LEU A 1182 47.72 6.71 -31.20
N ALA A 1183 47.40 5.42 -31.10
CA ALA A 1183 46.13 4.88 -31.60
C ALA A 1183 44.91 5.50 -30.91
N LEU A 1184 44.93 5.65 -29.57
CA LEU A 1184 43.86 6.30 -28.81
C LEU A 1184 43.71 7.78 -29.19
N LEU A 1185 44.83 8.50 -29.33
CA LEU A 1185 44.86 9.92 -29.71
C LEU A 1185 44.31 10.15 -31.13
N PHE A 1186 44.68 9.32 -32.10
CA PHE A 1186 44.12 9.36 -33.45
C PHE A 1186 42.64 8.90 -33.50
N ALA A 1187 42.21 7.97 -32.62
CA ALA A 1187 40.81 7.58 -32.51
C ALA A 1187 39.92 8.70 -31.93
N VAL A 1188 40.43 9.48 -30.96
CA VAL A 1188 39.77 10.71 -30.48
C VAL A 1188 39.66 11.74 -31.60
N HIS A 1189 40.73 11.91 -32.40
CA HIS A 1189 40.71 12.80 -33.57
C HIS A 1189 39.70 12.37 -34.65
N ALA A 1190 39.47 11.07 -34.86
CA ALA A 1190 38.44 10.59 -35.78
C ALA A 1190 37.01 11.02 -35.38
N VAL A 1191 36.79 11.39 -34.11
CA VAL A 1191 35.50 11.90 -33.59
C VAL A 1191 35.50 13.42 -33.39
N SER A 1192 36.67 14.01 -33.09
CA SER A 1192 36.89 15.45 -32.93
C SER A 1192 38.05 15.91 -33.83
N PRO A 1193 37.83 16.09 -35.15
CA PRO A 1193 38.90 16.30 -36.12
C PRO A 1193 39.61 17.65 -35.96
N THR A 1194 40.87 17.57 -35.56
CA THR A 1194 41.81 18.70 -35.51
C THR A 1194 42.44 18.94 -36.89
N PRO A 1195 42.65 20.19 -37.34
CA PRO A 1195 43.20 20.48 -38.67
C PRO A 1195 44.66 20.02 -38.85
N PHE A 1196 45.42 19.94 -37.76
CA PHE A 1196 46.84 19.56 -37.76
C PHE A 1196 47.22 18.77 -36.49
N PHE A 1197 48.42 18.19 -36.50
CA PHE A 1197 49.11 17.58 -35.36
C PHE A 1197 50.54 18.13 -35.24
N VAL A 1198 50.98 18.35 -34.00
CA VAL A 1198 52.35 18.75 -33.64
C VAL A 1198 52.92 17.73 -32.66
N LEU A 1199 53.94 16.98 -33.07
CA LEU A 1199 54.45 15.80 -32.35
C LEU A 1199 55.96 15.96 -32.06
N ASP A 1200 56.38 15.96 -30.78
CA ASP A 1200 57.78 16.19 -30.35
C ASP A 1200 58.45 14.87 -29.92
N GLU A 1201 59.31 14.32 -30.80
CA GLU A 1201 60.13 13.11 -30.58
C GLU A 1201 59.32 11.87 -30.08
N VAL A 1202 58.07 11.75 -30.54
CA VAL A 1202 57.12 10.65 -30.21
C VAL A 1202 57.58 9.26 -30.68
N ASP A 1203 58.54 9.25 -31.61
CA ASP A 1203 59.20 8.08 -32.16
C ASP A 1203 60.31 7.53 -31.25
N ALA A 1204 60.73 8.24 -30.19
CA ALA A 1204 61.90 7.88 -29.37
C ALA A 1204 61.84 6.45 -28.80
N ALA A 1205 60.70 6.01 -28.26
CA ALA A 1205 60.50 4.69 -27.66
C ALA A 1205 60.19 3.56 -28.66
N LEU A 1206 60.04 3.87 -29.95
CA LEU A 1206 59.72 2.90 -31.01
C LEU A 1206 60.98 2.28 -31.64
N ASP A 1207 60.86 1.08 -32.20
CA ASP A 1207 61.87 0.49 -33.10
C ASP A 1207 61.64 0.95 -34.56
N ALA A 1208 62.63 0.77 -35.43
CA ALA A 1208 62.55 1.22 -36.83
C ALA A 1208 61.30 0.66 -37.56
N GLY A 1209 60.92 -0.60 -37.27
CA GLY A 1209 59.75 -1.24 -37.89
C GLY A 1209 58.40 -0.65 -37.48
N ASN A 1210 58.23 -0.21 -36.23
CA ASN A 1210 56.99 0.49 -35.84
C ASN A 1210 57.02 1.99 -36.18
N VAL A 1211 58.21 2.61 -36.31
CA VAL A 1211 58.34 3.96 -36.89
C VAL A 1211 57.94 3.97 -38.36
N GLU A 1212 58.35 2.98 -39.15
CA GLU A 1212 57.93 2.81 -40.56
C GLU A 1212 56.40 2.71 -40.68
N LYS A 1213 55.74 1.92 -39.81
CA LYS A 1213 54.27 1.83 -39.77
C LYS A 1213 53.61 3.17 -39.41
N LEU A 1214 54.15 3.87 -38.42
CA LEU A 1214 53.66 5.18 -37.99
C LEU A 1214 53.80 6.23 -39.11
N ALA A 1215 54.93 6.25 -39.81
CA ALA A 1215 55.18 7.14 -40.96
C ALA A 1215 54.21 6.84 -42.13
N ASN A 1216 53.97 5.56 -42.44
CA ASN A 1216 52.98 5.14 -43.42
C ASN A 1216 51.54 5.56 -43.03
N TYR A 1217 51.17 5.45 -41.75
CA TYR A 1217 49.87 5.91 -41.24
C TYR A 1217 49.73 7.44 -41.35
N MET A 1218 50.77 8.21 -41.03
CA MET A 1218 50.77 9.67 -41.23
C MET A 1218 50.65 10.02 -42.71
N ARG A 1219 51.41 9.36 -43.59
CA ARG A 1219 51.38 9.61 -45.04
C ARG A 1219 50.03 9.26 -45.68
N LYS A 1220 49.34 8.24 -45.19
CA LYS A 1220 47.97 7.90 -45.61
C LYS A 1220 46.96 9.02 -45.26
N ASN A 1221 47.16 9.69 -44.12
CA ASN A 1221 46.20 10.65 -43.56
C ASN A 1221 46.57 12.13 -43.79
N CYS A 1222 47.72 12.44 -44.42
CA CYS A 1222 48.17 13.83 -44.62
C CYS A 1222 47.22 14.66 -45.51
N ASN A 1223 46.38 14.02 -46.34
CA ASN A 1223 45.37 14.71 -47.17
C ASN A 1223 44.25 15.38 -46.33
N THR A 1224 43.95 14.83 -45.15
CA THR A 1224 42.89 15.33 -44.25
C THR A 1224 43.43 16.20 -43.12
N THR A 1225 44.67 15.96 -42.69
CA THR A 1225 45.25 16.55 -41.48
C THR A 1225 46.74 16.81 -41.67
N GLN A 1226 47.19 18.03 -41.38
CA GLN A 1226 48.60 18.41 -41.51
C GLN A 1226 49.44 17.82 -40.37
N PHE A 1227 50.54 17.15 -40.67
CA PHE A 1227 51.48 16.61 -39.68
C PHE A 1227 52.75 17.45 -39.60
N ILE A 1228 53.07 17.95 -38.41
CA ILE A 1228 54.29 18.69 -38.08
C ILE A 1228 55.03 17.88 -37.01
N VAL A 1229 56.06 17.14 -37.41
CA VAL A 1229 56.75 16.18 -36.52
C VAL A 1229 58.19 16.62 -36.27
N ILE A 1230 58.64 16.59 -35.01
CA ILE A 1230 60.06 16.66 -34.66
C ILE A 1230 60.53 15.23 -34.43
N SER A 1231 61.53 14.79 -35.19
CA SER A 1231 62.09 13.43 -35.10
C SER A 1231 63.60 13.45 -35.37
N LEU A 1232 64.28 12.39 -34.92
CA LEU A 1232 65.69 12.10 -35.21
C LEU A 1232 65.86 10.88 -36.13
N LYS A 1233 64.77 10.20 -36.54
CA LYS A 1233 64.80 8.93 -37.26
C LYS A 1233 64.49 9.10 -38.74
N ASP A 1234 65.35 8.50 -39.54
CA ASP A 1234 65.31 8.48 -41.00
C ASP A 1234 64.00 7.90 -41.54
N GLN A 1235 63.49 6.81 -40.97
CA GLN A 1235 62.25 6.18 -41.43
C GLN A 1235 61.03 7.13 -41.41
N LEU A 1236 61.04 8.17 -40.57
CA LEU A 1236 59.93 9.10 -40.46
C LEU A 1236 60.12 10.36 -41.31
N TYR A 1237 61.35 10.90 -41.40
CA TYR A 1237 61.61 12.07 -42.23
C TYR A 1237 61.78 11.76 -43.72
N HIS A 1238 62.05 10.51 -44.11
CA HIS A 1238 62.05 10.07 -45.52
C HIS A 1238 60.67 10.20 -46.20
N VAL A 1239 59.56 10.23 -45.45
CA VAL A 1239 58.19 10.24 -45.98
C VAL A 1239 57.54 11.64 -45.93
N ALA A 1240 58.29 12.66 -45.52
CA ALA A 1240 57.81 14.03 -45.42
C ALA A 1240 57.82 14.75 -46.78
N ASP A 1241 56.98 15.77 -46.93
CA ASP A 1241 56.98 16.70 -48.07
C ASP A 1241 57.97 17.85 -47.89
N LEU A 1242 58.24 18.24 -46.63
CA LEU A 1242 59.12 19.35 -46.28
C LEU A 1242 60.01 19.00 -45.09
N LEU A 1243 61.31 19.18 -45.25
CA LEU A 1243 62.29 19.15 -44.17
C LEU A 1243 62.58 20.56 -43.64
N VAL A 1244 62.58 20.72 -42.32
CA VAL A 1244 62.91 21.96 -41.61
C VAL A 1244 64.13 21.71 -40.71
N GLY A 1245 65.31 22.10 -41.20
CA GLY A 1245 66.58 21.92 -40.49
C GLY A 1245 66.84 23.05 -39.48
N VAL A 1246 66.89 22.73 -38.19
CA VAL A 1246 67.22 23.70 -37.13
C VAL A 1246 68.70 23.61 -36.78
N LEU A 1247 69.41 24.72 -36.92
CA LEU A 1247 70.84 24.89 -36.63
C LEU A 1247 71.03 25.86 -35.45
N LYS A 1248 72.09 25.67 -34.65
CA LYS A 1248 72.47 26.60 -33.58
C LYS A 1248 73.80 27.30 -33.89
N ASN A 1249 73.74 28.62 -34.03
CA ASN A 1249 74.93 29.45 -34.16
C ASN A 1249 75.58 29.63 -32.77
N LYS A 1250 76.65 28.88 -32.51
CA LYS A 1250 77.39 28.94 -31.23
C LYS A 1250 77.98 30.32 -30.90
N GLN A 1251 78.27 31.16 -31.89
CA GLN A 1251 78.86 32.49 -31.66
C GLN A 1251 77.82 33.54 -31.23
N LYS A 1252 76.55 33.36 -31.63
CA LYS A 1252 75.45 34.31 -31.36
C LYS A 1252 74.46 33.81 -30.30
N GLU A 1253 74.64 32.56 -29.84
CA GLU A 1253 73.66 31.77 -29.08
C GLU A 1253 72.28 31.60 -29.73
N THR A 1254 72.13 31.94 -31.01
CA THR A 1254 70.86 31.90 -31.74
C THR A 1254 70.59 30.58 -32.45
N SER A 1255 69.32 30.22 -32.56
CA SER A 1255 68.82 29.22 -33.49
C SER A 1255 68.52 29.87 -34.85
N SER A 1256 68.84 29.16 -35.93
CA SER A 1256 68.59 29.54 -37.33
C SER A 1256 67.98 28.35 -38.06
N ILE A 1257 67.20 28.60 -39.12
CA ILE A 1257 66.39 27.58 -39.79
C ILE A 1257 66.72 27.54 -41.28
N LEU A 1258 66.74 26.32 -41.83
CA LEU A 1258 66.78 26.03 -43.26
C LEU A 1258 65.55 25.19 -43.62
N THR A 1259 65.07 25.30 -44.86
CA THR A 1259 63.96 24.48 -45.39
C THR A 1259 64.39 23.77 -46.67
N MET A 1260 63.86 22.57 -46.89
CA MET A 1260 64.12 21.75 -48.08
C MET A 1260 62.85 20.99 -48.47
N ASP A 1261 62.27 21.33 -49.63
CA ASP A 1261 61.11 20.64 -50.19
C ASP A 1261 61.55 19.29 -50.77
N LEU A 1262 60.92 18.20 -50.34
CA LEU A 1262 61.26 16.84 -50.75
C LEU A 1262 60.46 16.36 -51.98
N ARG A 1263 59.38 17.05 -52.35
CA ARG A 1263 58.44 16.60 -53.40
C ARG A 1263 59.02 16.59 -54.81
N GLY A 1264 60.23 17.13 -55.00
CA GLY A 1264 60.99 17.09 -56.25
C GLY A 1264 61.93 15.88 -56.41
N TYR A 1265 62.03 15.01 -55.39
CA TYR A 1265 62.89 13.82 -55.40
C TYR A 1265 62.04 12.55 -55.48
N PRO A 1266 62.55 11.45 -56.09
CA PRO A 1266 61.88 10.16 -56.04
C PRO A 1266 61.92 9.58 -54.61
N PHE A 1267 60.81 8.98 -54.19
CA PHE A 1267 60.68 8.15 -52.98
C PHE A 1267 61.15 6.71 -53.26
#